data_AF-A0A7Y5LIS9-F1
#
_entry.id   AF-A0A7Y5LIS9-F1
#
_cell.length_a   1.000
_cell.length_b   1.000
_cell.length_c   1.000
_cell.angle_alpha   90.00
_cell.angle_beta   90.00
_cell.angle_gamma   90.00
#
_symmetry.space_group_name_H-M   'P 1'
#
loop_
_entity.id
_entity.type
_entity.pdbx_description
1 polymer ?
#
loop_
_entity_poly.entity_id
_entity_poly.type
_entity_poly.pdbx_seq_one_letter_code
_entity_poly.pdbx_strand_id
1 'polypeptide(L)'
;MADSFTFSTLQQEAFDHLLKGRFRLALPIAEKLIQEHRDSADAAVCYSWASLENGDPDKAQKYLDISKQLSGQSLLTQMYRGYVQMRLSSFEAAIYDFNMTEGKQKELLAWTYLNKAKSLTSIGEVDRAVSFYELCLMIDNNANPNWKGLRKYFNTAKKIIKGFDETVKKESLALAREALLQKEYWFSLLTANTLLNVPGPYEPEVHLLQLESMYRMNQIALLKDKLKANENFLKSNERYQELCEAFKKTADKKEEFTKSEFIRDKTQTHDILERHPNEFVEVVKVGLFNATEDAQNASDKNLSQVNFKSRPSIGVNLLLKNLNYNKADTPHNCFYAWFLDDEIIHQSTVSSTIPKDWEMYTLSEFVETCKNPLWTKGIARLEFFINRSRVFTRNFTLADEDTYFSEAEEVSETKADAPVNFAEVFEELNSIIGLTAVKESVRELVDYLEVMNERKQLGLKAQDKISVHAVFLGNPGTGKTTVARLMGKIFKGMGLLPKGEVIEVDRAALVGQYVGETAQKTEKIIEDALGNVLFIDEAYTLVKKGQSNDFGQEAIDVLLKRMEDRKGEFFVIAAGYPDEMKDFLEANPGLKSRFTHNFSFEDYTPDEMMKIFQKMVIDEDYRVTGDAEKLLFKEFTKLYRARDKNFGNARTVRKVFEDAKMQVSKRYLKLAKHERTKEKLTTIIQDDISEIFSSVDDKKRFQVPLNEELLQEANAEVNKLTGLSSVKRDVTELIKLAKFYRDSGEDLSSKFSSHILFLGNPGTGKTTVARIISKIYSALGILPGGQLVETERQGLVAVHVGETAQKTTAMINKAMGGTLFIDEAYTLVKKDGGSDFGQEAIDVLLKRMEDERGKFIVIAAGYTEEMKSFLESNPGLKSRFTKVFTFEDYSPDELMEIFDRMSKSNNVKLDENARNQLMRYFNDLYRNRDKNFGNARLVRNTFESVMRSRNLRLSDTPPGELSEEMKSTITLKDLEEILPKKQSPGEQKVSGDADRLQSLMSELQSLTGLDSVKNEVDRLVNSLKIAQVRKERGMQVIQKPLHSVFLGNPGTGKTTVARLISSLFKELGILERGQLVEVDRAQLVAGYSGQTAIKTDEIIKKAIGGTLFIDEAYTLARGSNDFGQEAIDTLLKRMEDFKGQFIVIVAGYTREMQAFMESNPGLTSRFTNIFTFEDYNSEQLVKITTGMAAANGYKFSQTGLKKLEEKYQGIYSRRDQNFGNARTARNVLMEIITNQEGRISSLLSYTDEELMTLTDSDISL
;
A
#
# COMPACT_ATOMS: atom_id res chain seq x y z
N MET A 1 -4.67 -38.82 54.18
CA MET A 1 -5.64 -37.79 53.76
C MET A 1 -5.05 -36.43 54.05
N ALA A 2 -4.27 -35.90 53.12
CA ALA A 2 -3.97 -34.48 52.92
C ALA A 2 -3.22 -34.39 51.58
N ASP A 3 -3.58 -33.38 50.79
CA ASP A 3 -2.89 -32.88 49.59
C ASP A 3 -3.11 -33.58 48.23
N SER A 4 -4.38 -33.95 47.99
CA SER A 4 -4.98 -33.80 46.66
C SER A 4 -5.72 -32.46 46.55
N PHE A 5 -5.04 -31.34 46.85
CA PHE A 5 -5.60 -30.01 46.57
C PHE A 5 -5.49 -29.77 45.06
N THR A 6 -6.59 -30.08 44.38
CA THR A 6 -6.75 -30.10 42.93
C THR A 6 -6.56 -28.72 42.33
N PHE A 7 -5.72 -28.61 41.30
CA PHE A 7 -5.49 -27.44 40.44
C PHE A 7 -6.71 -26.51 40.21
N SER A 8 -7.92 -27.06 40.07
CA SER A 8 -9.15 -26.28 39.86
C SER A 8 -9.54 -25.40 41.04
N THR A 9 -9.22 -25.78 42.29
CA THR A 9 -9.65 -25.05 43.49
C THR A 9 -8.83 -23.77 43.69
N LEU A 10 -7.51 -23.84 43.51
CA LEU A 10 -6.61 -22.67 43.57
C LEU A 10 -6.87 -21.71 42.39
N GLN A 11 -7.13 -22.24 41.20
CA GLN A 11 -7.49 -21.44 40.03
C GLN A 11 -8.80 -20.67 40.28
N GLN A 12 -9.82 -21.34 40.83
CA GLN A 12 -11.11 -20.73 41.14
C GLN A 12 -10.98 -19.68 42.24
N GLU A 13 -10.16 -19.93 43.26
CA GLU A 13 -9.86 -18.97 44.32
C GLU A 13 -9.15 -17.71 43.79
N ALA A 14 -8.14 -17.88 42.92
CA ALA A 14 -7.41 -16.76 42.32
C ALA A 14 -8.35 -15.87 41.48
N PHE A 15 -9.19 -16.45 40.61
CA PHE A 15 -10.17 -15.68 39.85
C PHE A 15 -11.25 -15.05 40.73
N ASP A 16 -11.69 -15.69 41.81
CA ASP A 16 -12.63 -15.09 42.77
C ASP A 16 -12.02 -13.86 43.47
N HIS A 17 -10.73 -13.91 43.83
CA HIS A 17 -10.03 -12.74 44.35
C HIS A 17 -9.93 -11.61 43.31
N LEU A 18 -9.60 -11.92 42.05
CA LEU A 18 -9.55 -10.94 40.96
C LEU A 18 -10.91 -10.28 40.70
N LEU A 19 -11.97 -11.09 40.59
CA LEU A 19 -13.34 -10.60 40.35
C LEU A 19 -13.89 -9.74 41.50
N LYS A 20 -13.48 -10.03 42.75
CA LYS A 20 -13.83 -9.22 43.93
C LYS A 20 -12.90 -8.02 44.16
N GLY A 21 -11.95 -7.77 43.26
CA GLY A 21 -11.00 -6.66 43.38
C GLY A 21 -9.97 -6.81 44.50
N ARG A 22 -9.77 -8.03 45.01
CA ARG A 22 -8.81 -8.36 46.09
C ARG A 22 -7.43 -8.69 45.50
N PHE A 23 -6.90 -7.77 44.69
CA PHE A 23 -5.74 -8.01 43.82
C PHE A 23 -4.46 -8.42 44.56
N ARG A 24 -4.20 -7.86 45.75
CA ARG A 24 -3.03 -8.22 46.58
C ARG A 24 -3.06 -9.67 47.08
N LEU A 25 -4.25 -10.21 47.30
CA LEU A 25 -4.43 -11.62 47.70
C LEU A 25 -4.41 -12.54 46.48
N ALA A 26 -4.86 -12.07 45.32
CA ALA A 26 -4.81 -12.84 44.07
C ALA A 26 -3.37 -13.09 43.58
N LEU A 27 -2.47 -12.12 43.73
CA LEU A 27 -1.09 -12.21 43.20
C LEU A 27 -0.31 -13.44 43.68
N PRO A 28 -0.15 -13.70 44.99
CA PRO A 28 0.61 -14.86 45.46
C PRO A 28 -0.06 -16.20 45.08
N ILE A 29 -1.39 -16.24 44.97
CA ILE A 29 -2.13 -17.44 44.55
C ILE A 29 -1.91 -17.69 43.05
N ALA A 30 -2.01 -16.65 42.22
CA ALA A 30 -1.77 -16.75 40.79
C ALA A 30 -0.30 -17.05 40.46
N GLU A 31 0.63 -16.54 41.27
CA GLU A 31 2.06 -16.85 41.19
C GLU A 31 2.32 -18.33 41.49
N LYS A 32 1.73 -18.85 42.57
CA LYS A 32 1.79 -20.27 42.90
C LYS A 32 1.18 -21.12 41.77
N LEU A 33 0.06 -20.67 41.21
CA LEU A 33 -0.64 -21.38 40.13
C LEU A 33 0.22 -21.51 38.86
N ILE A 34 0.89 -20.44 38.43
CA ILE A 34 1.77 -20.49 37.24
C ILE A 34 3.08 -21.23 37.53
N GLN A 35 3.56 -21.23 38.77
CA GLN A 35 4.73 -22.02 39.17
C GLN A 35 4.45 -23.52 39.13
N GLU A 36 3.27 -23.95 39.61
CA GLU A 36 2.83 -25.35 39.63
C GLU A 36 2.35 -25.83 38.24
N HIS A 37 1.83 -24.94 37.40
CA HIS A 37 1.24 -25.27 36.09
C HIS A 37 1.68 -24.33 34.97
N ARG A 38 2.98 -24.37 34.64
CA ARG A 38 3.62 -23.49 33.63
C ARG A 38 3.04 -23.62 32.22
N ASP A 39 2.47 -24.77 31.89
CA ASP A 39 1.90 -25.05 30.57
C ASP A 39 0.40 -24.68 30.48
N SER A 40 -0.19 -24.15 31.55
CA SER A 40 -1.60 -23.74 31.57
C SER A 40 -1.79 -22.31 31.09
N ALA A 41 -2.51 -22.15 29.99
CA ALA A 41 -2.91 -20.84 29.49
C ALA A 41 -3.79 -20.07 30.50
N ASP A 42 -4.64 -20.76 31.26
CA ASP A 42 -5.46 -20.15 32.32
C ASP A 42 -4.60 -19.61 33.46
N ALA A 43 -3.57 -20.35 33.87
CA ALA A 43 -2.65 -19.89 34.90
C ALA A 43 -1.84 -18.68 34.45
N ALA A 44 -1.40 -18.68 33.18
CA ALA A 44 -0.69 -17.56 32.59
C ALA A 44 -1.56 -16.30 32.51
N VAL A 45 -2.84 -16.41 32.11
CA VAL A 45 -3.78 -15.27 32.10
C VAL A 45 -4.11 -14.80 33.53
N CYS A 46 -4.29 -15.72 34.48
CA CYS A 46 -4.55 -15.38 35.87
C CYS A 46 -3.39 -14.57 36.48
N TYR A 47 -2.16 -15.02 36.26
CA TYR A 47 -0.97 -14.32 36.73
C TYR A 47 -0.74 -13.01 35.98
N SER A 48 -1.06 -12.96 34.69
CA SER A 48 -1.05 -11.73 33.90
C SER A 48 -2.01 -10.67 34.48
N TRP A 49 -3.27 -11.05 34.75
CA TRP A 49 -4.25 -10.15 35.35
C TRP A 49 -3.83 -9.70 36.75
N ALA A 50 -3.40 -10.63 37.61
CA ALA A 50 -2.96 -10.28 38.96
C ALA A 50 -1.75 -9.34 38.95
N SER A 51 -0.78 -9.56 38.05
CA SER A 51 0.39 -8.69 37.90
C SER A 51 -0.01 -7.28 37.45
N LEU A 52 -0.94 -7.17 36.50
CA LEU A 52 -1.42 -5.87 36.01
C LEU A 52 -2.06 -5.04 37.13
N GLU A 53 -2.94 -5.64 37.91
CA GLU A 53 -3.68 -4.93 38.97
C GLU A 53 -2.81 -4.61 40.19
N ASN A 54 -1.66 -5.26 40.33
CA ASN A 54 -0.65 -4.96 41.35
C ASN A 54 0.47 -4.03 40.85
N GLY A 55 0.36 -3.50 39.63
CA GLY A 55 1.23 -2.45 39.10
C GLY A 55 2.45 -2.94 38.31
N ASP A 56 2.42 -4.16 37.78
CA ASP A 56 3.48 -4.75 36.94
C ASP A 56 2.96 -5.09 35.53
N PRO A 57 2.81 -4.07 34.64
CA PRO A 57 2.28 -4.26 33.30
C PRO A 57 3.23 -5.02 32.37
N ASP A 58 4.54 -4.96 32.59
CA ASP A 58 5.54 -5.65 31.75
C ASP A 58 5.47 -7.17 32.00
N LYS A 59 5.39 -7.58 33.28
CA LYS A 59 5.12 -8.98 33.64
C LYS A 59 3.73 -9.40 33.17
N ALA A 60 2.71 -8.53 33.30
CA ALA A 60 1.40 -8.82 32.77
C ALA A 60 1.45 -9.13 31.27
N GLN A 61 2.11 -8.30 30.47
CA GLN A 61 2.27 -8.48 29.02
C GLN A 61 3.05 -9.75 28.69
N LYS A 62 4.17 -10.02 29.37
CA LYS A 62 4.96 -11.25 29.21
C LYS A 62 4.11 -12.50 29.37
N TYR A 63 3.34 -12.60 30.46
CA TYR A 63 2.51 -13.78 30.72
C TYR A 63 1.24 -13.81 29.87
N LEU A 64 0.77 -12.66 29.37
CA LEU A 64 -0.28 -12.60 28.36
C LEU A 64 0.19 -13.23 27.03
N ASP A 65 1.43 -12.98 26.61
CA ASP A 65 1.98 -13.56 25.38
C ASP A 65 2.32 -15.03 25.54
N ILE A 66 2.84 -15.44 26.70
CA ILE A 66 2.97 -16.87 27.06
C ILE A 66 1.61 -17.57 26.97
N SER A 67 0.54 -16.96 27.49
CA SER A 67 -0.80 -17.57 27.42
C SER A 67 -1.31 -17.81 25.98
N LYS A 68 -0.83 -17.04 25.00
CA LYS A 68 -1.18 -17.21 23.58
C LYS A 68 -0.45 -18.39 22.93
N GLN A 69 0.78 -18.66 23.37
CA GLN A 69 1.66 -19.71 22.82
C GLN A 69 1.31 -21.11 23.34
N LEU A 70 0.64 -21.18 24.48
CA LEU A 70 0.22 -22.44 25.12
C LEU A 70 -1.03 -23.05 24.44
N SER A 71 -1.00 -24.36 24.20
CA SER A 71 -2.11 -25.14 23.64
C SER A 71 -3.20 -25.44 24.68
N GLY A 72 -4.47 -25.54 24.26
CA GLY A 72 -5.59 -25.92 25.15
C GLY A 72 -6.30 -24.74 25.85
N GLN A 73 -6.36 -23.57 25.20
CA GLN A 73 -7.02 -22.37 25.74
C GLN A 73 -8.51 -22.61 25.99
N SER A 74 -8.96 -22.32 27.21
CA SER A 74 -10.38 -22.37 27.55
C SER A 74 -11.08 -21.10 27.07
N LEU A 75 -12.41 -21.15 26.94
CA LEU A 75 -13.22 -19.96 26.65
C LEU A 75 -13.04 -18.89 27.75
N LEU A 76 -12.86 -19.32 29.01
CA LEU A 76 -12.55 -18.44 30.14
C LEU A 76 -11.19 -17.76 29.97
N THR A 77 -10.16 -18.50 29.51
CA THR A 77 -8.84 -17.94 29.20
C THR A 77 -8.97 -16.78 28.23
N GLN A 78 -9.71 -16.98 27.12
CA GLN A 78 -9.88 -15.99 26.07
C GLN A 78 -10.65 -14.77 26.57
N MET A 79 -11.70 -14.96 27.37
CA MET A 79 -12.46 -13.87 27.99
C MET A 79 -11.60 -12.99 28.90
N TYR A 80 -10.84 -13.59 29.82
CA TYR A 80 -9.99 -12.84 30.73
C TYR A 80 -8.79 -12.23 30.01
N ARG A 81 -8.25 -12.89 28.98
CA ARG A 81 -7.21 -12.33 28.12
C ARG A 81 -7.70 -11.06 27.41
N GLY A 82 -8.93 -11.09 26.87
CA GLY A 82 -9.56 -9.90 26.29
C GLY A 82 -9.75 -8.77 27.30
N TYR A 83 -10.12 -9.08 28.54
CA TYR A 83 -10.22 -8.08 29.61
C TYR A 83 -8.87 -7.45 29.97
N VAL A 84 -7.82 -8.26 30.12
CA VAL A 84 -6.46 -7.78 30.41
C VAL A 84 -5.93 -6.94 29.24
N GLN A 85 -6.17 -7.34 27.99
CA GLN A 85 -5.83 -6.55 26.80
C GLN A 85 -6.55 -5.20 26.75
N MET A 86 -7.85 -5.16 27.07
CA MET A 86 -8.60 -3.91 27.19
C MET A 86 -7.97 -3.00 28.26
N ARG A 87 -7.57 -3.57 29.39
CA ARG A 87 -6.92 -2.82 30.48
C ARG A 87 -5.53 -2.33 30.10
N LEU A 88 -4.80 -3.06 29.27
CA LEU A 88 -3.53 -2.64 28.63
C LEU A 88 -3.74 -1.73 27.42
N SER A 89 -4.98 -1.34 27.12
CA SER A 89 -5.37 -0.45 25.99
C SER A 89 -5.11 -1.04 24.60
N SER A 90 -5.01 -2.37 24.50
CA SER A 90 -5.03 -3.11 23.23
C SER A 90 -6.46 -3.51 22.89
N PHE A 91 -7.27 -2.51 22.51
CA PHE A 91 -8.73 -2.66 22.37
C PHE A 91 -9.14 -3.58 21.19
N GLU A 92 -8.43 -3.54 20.07
CA GLU A 92 -8.72 -4.44 18.94
C GLU A 92 -8.44 -5.90 19.27
N ALA A 93 -7.31 -6.17 19.96
CA ALA A 93 -6.98 -7.51 20.44
C ALA A 93 -8.05 -7.98 21.44
N ALA A 94 -8.48 -7.10 22.34
CA ALA A 94 -9.52 -7.41 23.31
C ALA A 94 -10.85 -7.79 22.62
N ILE A 95 -11.25 -7.05 21.58
CA ILE A 95 -12.44 -7.35 20.77
C ILE A 95 -12.32 -8.70 20.07
N TYR A 96 -11.15 -9.02 19.51
CA TYR A 96 -10.88 -10.33 18.90
C TYR A 96 -11.10 -11.47 19.91
N ASP A 97 -10.51 -11.34 21.10
CA ASP A 97 -10.65 -12.33 22.17
C ASP A 97 -12.11 -12.44 22.66
N PHE A 98 -12.84 -11.32 22.79
CA PHE A 98 -14.27 -11.37 23.12
C PHE A 98 -15.14 -12.00 22.02
N ASN A 99 -14.84 -11.77 20.73
CA ASN A 99 -15.59 -12.36 19.61
C ASN A 99 -15.49 -13.90 19.58
N MET A 100 -14.34 -14.46 19.94
CA MET A 100 -14.14 -15.91 19.97
C MET A 100 -14.98 -16.62 21.04
N THR A 101 -15.46 -15.86 22.03
CA THR A 101 -16.22 -16.34 23.21
C THR A 101 -17.73 -16.14 23.08
N GLU A 102 -18.19 -15.46 22.02
CA GLU A 102 -19.60 -15.12 21.77
C GLU A 102 -20.48 -16.37 21.61
N GLY A 103 -21.56 -16.45 22.41
CA GLY A 103 -22.58 -17.51 22.33
C GLY A 103 -22.22 -18.85 23.00
N LYS A 104 -21.06 -18.98 23.65
CA LYS A 104 -20.56 -20.30 24.15
C LYS A 104 -20.67 -20.53 25.66
N GLN A 105 -20.81 -19.48 26.49
CA GLN A 105 -21.09 -19.61 27.94
C GLN A 105 -22.15 -18.59 28.39
N LYS A 106 -23.34 -19.06 28.79
CA LYS A 106 -24.47 -18.19 29.14
C LYS A 106 -24.24 -17.36 30.40
N GLU A 107 -23.52 -17.90 31.38
CA GLU A 107 -23.32 -17.31 32.71
C GLU A 107 -22.42 -16.06 32.71
N LEU A 108 -21.50 -15.96 31.75
CA LEU A 108 -20.54 -14.86 31.65
C LEU A 108 -20.74 -13.97 30.40
N LEU A 109 -21.74 -14.30 29.57
CA LEU A 109 -22.02 -13.62 28.30
C LEU A 109 -22.32 -12.12 28.49
N ALA A 110 -23.05 -11.76 29.56
CA ALA A 110 -23.32 -10.37 29.90
C ALA A 110 -22.02 -9.60 30.19
N TRP A 111 -21.10 -10.20 30.95
CA TRP A 111 -19.81 -9.60 31.27
C TRP A 111 -18.92 -9.45 30.03
N THR A 112 -18.90 -10.44 29.13
CA THR A 112 -18.21 -10.34 27.83
C THR A 112 -18.73 -9.18 27.00
N TYR A 113 -20.05 -9.08 26.84
CA TYR A 113 -20.67 -8.01 26.05
C TYR A 113 -20.46 -6.63 26.67
N LEU A 114 -20.43 -6.53 28.00
CA LEU A 114 -20.11 -5.28 28.68
C LEU A 114 -18.68 -4.80 28.35
N ASN A 115 -17.68 -5.67 28.49
CA ASN A 115 -16.28 -5.29 28.24
C ASN A 115 -15.98 -5.12 26.73
N LYS A 116 -16.68 -5.88 25.86
CA LYS A 116 -16.68 -5.65 24.41
C LYS A 116 -17.29 -4.29 24.07
N ALA A 117 -18.40 -3.90 24.69
CA ALA A 117 -18.99 -2.58 24.52
C ALA A 117 -18.04 -1.46 24.98
N LYS A 118 -17.36 -1.62 26.12
CA LYS A 118 -16.33 -0.66 26.59
C LYS A 118 -15.20 -0.52 25.56
N SER A 119 -14.68 -1.65 25.05
CA SER A 119 -13.61 -1.67 24.04
C SER A 119 -14.03 -1.05 22.71
N LEU A 120 -15.22 -1.38 22.21
CA LEU A 120 -15.80 -0.80 20.98
C LEU A 120 -16.00 0.72 21.11
N THR A 121 -16.36 1.20 22.30
CA THR A 121 -16.53 2.63 22.55
C THR A 121 -15.17 3.36 22.51
N SER A 122 -14.11 2.73 23.02
CA SER A 122 -12.75 3.27 22.99
C SER A 122 -12.14 3.37 21.59
N ILE A 123 -12.60 2.58 20.61
CA ILE A 123 -12.19 2.67 19.20
C ILE A 123 -13.17 3.46 18.31
N GLY A 124 -14.19 4.10 18.91
CA GLY A 124 -15.15 4.95 18.19
C GLY A 124 -16.37 4.26 17.60
N GLU A 125 -16.55 2.94 17.76
CA GLU A 125 -17.71 2.18 17.26
C GLU A 125 -18.92 2.24 18.23
N VAL A 126 -19.39 3.46 18.55
CA VAL A 126 -20.36 3.67 19.64
C VAL A 126 -21.73 3.06 19.38
N ASP A 127 -22.23 3.09 18.15
CA ASP A 127 -23.56 2.53 17.86
C ASP A 127 -23.59 1.02 18.10
N ARG A 128 -22.52 0.30 17.73
CA ARG A 128 -22.36 -1.12 18.04
C ARG A 128 -22.13 -1.36 19.52
N ALA A 129 -21.32 -0.52 20.16
CA ALA A 129 -21.08 -0.61 21.60
C ALA A 129 -22.38 -0.50 22.41
N VAL A 130 -23.26 0.44 22.05
CA VAL A 130 -24.58 0.59 22.69
C VAL A 130 -25.43 -0.66 22.47
N SER A 131 -25.43 -1.25 21.27
CA SER A 131 -26.15 -2.51 21.03
C SER A 131 -25.63 -3.65 21.93
N PHE A 132 -24.32 -3.82 22.06
CA PHE A 132 -23.75 -4.85 22.95
C PHE A 132 -24.01 -4.56 24.44
N TYR A 133 -24.00 -3.28 24.85
CA TYR A 133 -24.36 -2.89 26.20
C TYR A 133 -25.85 -3.18 26.51
N GLU A 134 -26.76 -2.88 25.59
CA GLU A 134 -28.18 -3.22 25.77
C GLU A 134 -28.41 -4.73 25.79
N LEU A 135 -27.70 -5.50 24.95
CA LEU A 135 -27.69 -6.97 25.01
C LEU A 135 -27.18 -7.48 26.36
N CYS A 136 -26.13 -6.88 26.92
CA CYS A 136 -25.65 -7.19 28.27
C CYS A 136 -26.76 -7.01 29.31
N LEU A 137 -27.46 -5.86 29.33
CA LEU A 137 -28.54 -5.62 30.29
C LEU A 137 -29.73 -6.57 30.12
N MET A 138 -30.04 -6.93 28.87
CA MET A 138 -31.06 -7.94 28.57
C MET A 138 -30.68 -9.31 29.10
N ILE A 139 -29.43 -9.74 28.91
CA ILE A 139 -28.94 -11.05 29.41
C ILE A 139 -28.88 -11.06 30.94
N ASP A 140 -28.46 -9.96 31.55
CA ASP A 140 -28.40 -9.79 33.00
C ASP A 140 -29.80 -9.61 33.64
N ASN A 141 -30.88 -9.50 32.85
CA ASN A 141 -32.23 -9.18 33.31
C ASN A 141 -32.29 -7.93 34.22
N ASN A 142 -31.37 -6.97 34.03
CA ASN A 142 -31.16 -5.82 34.92
C ASN A 142 -30.93 -6.18 36.40
N ALA A 143 -30.36 -7.35 36.69
CA ALA A 143 -30.07 -7.79 38.06
C ALA A 143 -28.94 -6.99 38.71
N ASN A 144 -27.96 -6.51 37.93
CA ASN A 144 -26.80 -5.77 38.43
C ASN A 144 -27.01 -4.24 38.36
N PRO A 145 -27.27 -3.56 39.50
CA PRO A 145 -27.54 -2.12 39.51
C PRO A 145 -26.34 -1.29 39.06
N ASN A 146 -25.11 -1.78 39.23
CA ASN A 146 -23.89 -1.09 38.80
C ASN A 146 -23.79 -1.05 37.27
N TRP A 147 -24.15 -2.14 36.59
CA TRP A 147 -24.13 -2.19 35.12
C TRP A 147 -25.19 -1.28 34.52
N LYS A 148 -26.39 -1.25 35.10
CA LYS A 148 -27.46 -0.31 34.70
C LYS A 148 -27.01 1.16 34.82
N GLY A 149 -26.22 1.48 35.84
CA GLY A 149 -25.64 2.80 36.07
C GLY A 149 -24.71 3.27 34.95
N LEU A 150 -24.16 2.36 34.13
CA LEU A 150 -23.24 2.70 33.03
C LEU A 150 -23.94 3.28 31.79
N ARG A 151 -25.28 3.19 31.70
CA ARG A 151 -26.05 3.71 30.57
C ARG A 151 -25.78 5.19 30.32
N LYS A 152 -25.57 5.97 31.38
CA LYS A 152 -25.23 7.39 31.26
C LYS A 152 -23.90 7.61 30.54
N TYR A 153 -22.88 6.78 30.77
CA TYR A 153 -21.58 6.90 30.11
C TYR A 153 -21.65 6.53 28.63
N PHE A 154 -22.32 5.42 28.28
CA PHE A 154 -22.50 5.04 26.86
C PHE A 154 -23.33 6.06 26.07
N ASN A 155 -24.41 6.58 26.67
CA ASN A 155 -25.23 7.62 26.03
C ASN A 155 -24.45 8.93 25.84
N THR A 156 -23.65 9.34 26.83
CA THR A 156 -22.83 10.54 26.71
C THR A 156 -21.68 10.32 25.72
N ALA A 157 -21.05 9.15 25.68
CA ALA A 157 -20.04 8.81 24.67
C ALA A 157 -20.61 8.93 23.24
N LYS A 158 -21.86 8.51 23.04
CA LYS A 158 -22.57 8.67 21.77
C LYS A 158 -22.83 10.12 21.39
N LYS A 159 -23.05 11.01 22.38
CA LYS A 159 -23.17 12.46 22.14
C LYS A 159 -21.81 13.08 21.79
N ILE A 160 -20.80 12.81 22.61
CA ILE A 160 -19.40 13.26 22.44
C ILE A 160 -18.90 12.98 21.02
N ILE A 161 -19.09 11.75 20.54
CA ILE A 161 -18.58 11.32 19.22
C ILE A 161 -19.39 11.89 18.04
N LYS A 162 -20.64 12.36 18.27
CA LYS A 162 -21.47 13.02 17.23
C LYS A 162 -21.23 14.53 17.12
N GLY A 163 -20.49 15.15 18.06
CA GLY A 163 -20.18 16.58 18.07
C GLY A 163 -20.54 17.27 19.39
N PHE A 164 -19.98 18.46 19.62
CA PHE A 164 -20.11 19.21 20.89
C PHE A 164 -20.77 20.58 20.73
N ASP A 165 -21.59 20.95 21.72
CA ASP A 165 -21.83 22.34 22.11
C ASP A 165 -21.21 22.61 23.51
N GLU A 166 -21.15 23.87 23.94
CA GLU A 166 -20.55 24.24 25.25
C GLU A 166 -21.24 23.59 26.46
N THR A 167 -22.53 23.28 26.35
CA THR A 167 -23.29 22.59 27.41
C THR A 167 -22.86 21.13 27.50
N VAL A 168 -22.77 20.46 26.35
CA VAL A 168 -22.33 19.06 26.23
C VAL A 168 -20.88 18.90 26.69
N LYS A 169 -19.99 19.87 26.43
CA LYS A 169 -18.60 19.84 26.93
C LYS A 169 -18.55 19.83 28.45
N LYS A 170 -19.26 20.76 29.09
CA LYS A 170 -19.29 20.91 30.55
C LYS A 170 -19.91 19.69 31.24
N GLU A 171 -21.02 19.18 30.70
CA GLU A 171 -21.66 17.96 31.18
C GLU A 171 -20.76 16.73 31.03
N SER A 172 -20.10 16.59 29.87
CA SER A 172 -19.21 15.46 29.58
C SER A 172 -17.98 15.47 30.48
N LEU A 173 -17.39 16.64 30.71
CA LEU A 173 -16.23 16.79 31.61
C LEU A 173 -16.58 16.44 33.06
N ALA A 174 -17.72 16.94 33.57
CA ALA A 174 -18.21 16.59 34.89
C ALA A 174 -18.45 15.07 35.03
N LEU A 175 -19.07 14.47 34.02
CA LEU A 175 -19.34 13.03 33.99
C LEU A 175 -18.06 12.19 33.87
N ALA A 176 -17.03 12.69 33.16
CA ALA A 176 -15.76 12.02 33.00
C ALA A 176 -14.90 12.04 34.28
N ARG A 177 -15.01 13.09 35.10
CA ARG A 177 -14.46 13.10 36.47
C ARG A 177 -15.18 12.10 37.37
N GLU A 178 -16.50 12.02 37.28
CA GLU A 178 -17.28 11.03 38.02
C GLU A 178 -16.87 9.61 37.60
N ALA A 179 -16.73 9.35 36.30
CA ALA A 179 -16.31 8.06 35.75
C ALA A 179 -14.93 7.64 36.26
N LEU A 180 -13.97 8.58 36.36
CA LEU A 180 -12.65 8.31 36.92
C LEU A 180 -12.72 7.79 38.37
N LEU A 181 -13.59 8.40 39.20
CA LEU A 181 -13.82 7.97 40.59
C LEU A 181 -14.52 6.60 40.66
N GLN A 182 -15.44 6.33 39.73
CA GLN A 182 -16.14 5.06 39.59
C GLN A 182 -15.31 3.95 38.92
N LYS A 183 -14.02 4.21 38.65
CA LYS A 183 -13.10 3.29 37.96
C LYS A 183 -13.46 2.96 36.51
N GLU A 184 -14.27 3.80 35.88
CA GLU A 184 -14.64 3.69 34.48
C GLU A 184 -13.67 4.52 33.62
N TYR A 185 -12.40 4.13 33.67
CA TYR A 185 -11.27 4.85 33.07
C TYR A 185 -11.38 4.99 31.55
N TRP A 186 -11.97 4.00 30.87
CA TRP A 186 -12.20 4.02 29.42
C TRP A 186 -13.02 5.23 28.98
N PHE A 187 -14.06 5.61 29.74
CA PHE A 187 -14.93 6.74 29.42
C PHE A 187 -14.22 8.06 29.69
N SER A 188 -13.48 8.11 30.81
CA SER A 188 -12.71 9.29 31.20
C SER A 188 -11.61 9.60 30.17
N LEU A 189 -10.87 8.58 29.74
CA LEU A 189 -9.84 8.69 28.70
C LEU A 189 -10.42 9.08 27.35
N LEU A 190 -11.53 8.47 26.93
CA LEU A 190 -12.21 8.80 25.68
C LEU A 190 -12.65 10.27 25.66
N THR A 191 -13.30 10.72 26.73
CA THR A 191 -13.79 12.09 26.86
C THR A 191 -12.63 13.08 26.80
N ALA A 192 -11.53 12.79 27.51
CA ALA A 192 -10.35 13.63 27.50
C ALA A 192 -9.70 13.71 26.10
N ASN A 193 -9.50 12.57 25.42
CA ASN A 193 -8.96 12.53 24.07
C ASN A 193 -9.81 13.30 23.06
N THR A 194 -11.14 13.24 23.20
CA THR A 194 -12.04 13.91 22.27
C THR A 194 -12.09 15.43 22.52
N LEU A 195 -12.06 15.85 23.78
CA LEU A 195 -12.08 17.28 24.16
C LEU A 195 -10.77 18.01 23.84
N LEU A 196 -9.62 17.33 23.87
CA LEU A 196 -8.32 17.92 23.48
C LEU A 196 -8.22 18.30 22.00
N ASN A 197 -9.10 17.76 21.15
CA ASN A 197 -9.17 18.15 19.74
C ASN A 197 -9.98 19.44 19.52
N VAL A 198 -10.49 20.07 20.58
CA VAL A 198 -11.30 21.29 20.52
C VAL A 198 -10.71 22.33 21.49
N PRO A 199 -10.13 23.44 20.98
CA PRO A 199 -9.58 24.49 21.85
C PRO A 199 -10.63 25.08 22.79
N GLY A 200 -10.29 25.30 24.06
CA GLY A 200 -11.24 25.84 25.04
C GLY A 200 -10.66 26.07 26.43
N PRO A 201 -11.39 26.79 27.31
CA PRO A 201 -10.89 27.25 28.62
C PRO A 201 -10.63 26.12 29.64
N TYR A 202 -10.99 24.88 29.31
CA TYR A 202 -10.85 23.70 30.18
C TYR A 202 -9.61 22.85 29.86
N GLU A 203 -8.78 23.27 28.90
CA GLU A 203 -7.64 22.50 28.38
C GLU A 203 -6.69 21.95 29.46
N PRO A 204 -6.25 22.72 30.49
CA PRO A 204 -5.40 22.18 31.55
C PRO A 204 -6.04 21.02 32.33
N GLU A 205 -7.34 21.13 32.56
CA GLU A 205 -8.10 20.16 33.31
C GLU A 205 -8.36 18.88 32.51
N VAL A 206 -8.58 19.02 31.20
CA VAL A 206 -8.74 17.90 30.27
C VAL A 206 -7.42 17.14 30.12
N HIS A 207 -6.28 17.84 30.05
CA HIS A 207 -4.96 17.20 30.06
C HIS A 207 -4.69 16.42 31.35
N LEU A 208 -5.03 17.00 32.51
CA LEU A 208 -4.89 16.29 33.79
C LEU A 208 -5.77 15.03 33.82
N LEU A 209 -7.02 15.12 33.35
CA LEU A 209 -7.93 13.98 33.27
C LEU A 209 -7.41 12.88 32.35
N GLN A 210 -6.80 13.25 31.22
CA GLN A 210 -6.14 12.31 30.30
C GLN A 210 -5.00 11.58 31.02
N LEU A 211 -4.08 12.33 31.66
CA LEU A 211 -2.90 11.78 32.34
C LEU A 211 -3.30 10.84 33.48
N GLU A 212 -4.27 11.22 34.30
CA GLU A 212 -4.79 10.37 35.39
C GLU A 212 -5.44 9.09 34.85
N SER A 213 -6.24 9.21 33.78
CA SER A 213 -6.88 8.04 33.17
C SER A 213 -5.85 7.08 32.56
N MET A 214 -4.83 7.60 31.88
CA MET A 214 -3.72 6.81 31.34
C MET A 214 -2.93 6.09 32.43
N TYR A 215 -2.67 6.76 33.55
CA TYR A 215 -2.02 6.14 34.72
C TYR A 215 -2.86 5.00 35.30
N ARG A 216 -4.17 5.21 35.47
CA ARG A 216 -5.09 4.18 35.98
C ARG A 216 -5.28 3.00 35.03
N MET A 217 -5.08 3.22 33.73
CA MET A 217 -5.04 2.17 32.70
C MET A 217 -3.63 1.58 32.49
N ASN A 218 -2.66 1.88 33.38
CA ASN A 218 -1.28 1.37 33.31
C ASN A 218 -0.58 1.63 31.95
N GLN A 219 -0.89 2.73 31.27
CA GLN A 219 -0.21 3.15 30.03
C GLN A 219 1.14 3.83 30.35
N ILE A 220 2.00 3.17 31.13
CA ILE A 220 3.20 3.76 31.75
C ILE A 220 4.18 4.30 30.70
N ALA A 221 4.37 3.60 29.57
CA ALA A 221 5.27 4.03 28.50
C ALA A 221 4.80 5.34 27.83
N LEU A 222 3.53 5.40 27.43
CA LEU A 222 2.93 6.59 26.80
C LEU A 222 2.75 7.76 27.77
N LEU A 223 2.51 7.46 29.05
CA LEU A 223 2.33 8.45 30.10
C LEU A 223 3.62 9.25 30.37
N LYS A 224 4.81 8.62 30.28
CA LYS A 224 6.10 9.28 30.53
C LYS A 224 6.31 10.52 29.65
N ASP A 225 6.09 10.36 28.35
CA ASP A 225 6.31 11.45 27.39
C ASP A 225 5.21 12.51 27.48
N LYS A 226 3.96 12.09 27.76
CA LYS A 226 2.87 13.03 27.98
C LYS A 226 2.99 13.81 29.28
N LEU A 227 3.50 13.24 30.37
CA LEU A 227 3.81 14.01 31.58
C LEU A 227 4.82 15.11 31.24
N LYS A 228 5.93 14.79 30.57
CA LYS A 228 6.93 15.79 30.16
C LYS A 228 6.37 16.88 29.24
N ALA A 229 5.59 16.50 28.23
CA ALA A 229 5.02 17.45 27.27
C ALA A 229 4.07 18.47 27.92
N ASN A 230 3.42 18.09 29.03
CA ASN A 230 2.47 18.95 29.75
C ASN A 230 3.10 19.62 31.01
N GLU A 231 4.39 19.40 31.27
CA GLU A 231 5.05 19.93 32.47
C GLU A 231 4.99 21.46 32.50
N ASN A 232 5.29 22.13 31.37
CA ASN A 232 5.42 23.59 31.32
C ASN A 232 4.17 24.36 31.78
N PHE A 233 2.97 23.79 31.62
CA PHE A 233 1.72 24.46 31.99
C PHE A 233 0.94 23.80 33.14
N LEU A 234 1.22 22.53 33.50
CA LEU A 234 0.59 21.86 34.65
C LEU A 234 1.46 21.81 35.91
N LYS A 235 2.71 22.30 35.87
CA LYS A 235 3.66 22.22 36.99
C LYS A 235 3.13 22.75 38.33
N SER A 236 2.28 23.78 38.29
CA SER A 236 1.69 24.40 39.48
C SER A 236 0.42 23.71 39.99
N ASN A 237 -0.08 22.69 39.28
CA ASN A 237 -1.29 21.97 39.65
C ASN A 237 -0.97 20.84 40.65
N GLU A 238 -1.58 20.88 41.82
CA GLU A 238 -1.36 19.91 42.91
C GLU A 238 -1.62 18.46 42.48
N ARG A 239 -2.70 18.19 41.74
CA ARG A 239 -3.02 16.84 41.24
C ARG A 239 -2.02 16.34 40.20
N TYR A 240 -1.46 17.24 39.38
CA TYR A 240 -0.40 16.89 38.46
C TYR A 240 0.89 16.52 39.20
N GLN A 241 1.22 17.24 40.28
CA GLN A 241 2.36 16.91 41.15
C GLN A 241 2.16 15.57 41.85
N GLU A 242 0.97 15.33 42.43
CA GLU A 242 0.60 14.04 43.02
C GLU A 242 0.70 12.89 42.00
N LEU A 243 0.25 13.11 40.77
CA LEU A 243 0.35 12.13 39.69
C LEU A 243 1.81 11.87 39.31
N CYS A 244 2.64 12.91 39.21
CA CYS A 244 4.07 12.78 38.96
C CYS A 244 4.77 12.03 40.09
N GLU A 245 4.40 12.28 41.35
CA GLU A 245 4.92 11.54 42.50
C GLU A 245 4.44 10.08 42.51
N ALA A 246 3.18 9.82 42.16
CA ALA A 246 2.65 8.47 42.06
C ALA A 246 3.31 7.69 40.91
N PHE A 247 3.51 8.33 39.77
CA PHE A 247 4.28 7.82 38.65
C PHE A 247 5.73 7.55 39.04
N LYS A 248 6.39 8.50 39.72
CA LYS A 248 7.75 8.32 40.25
C LYS A 248 7.81 7.16 41.23
N LYS A 249 6.92 7.05 42.23
CA LYS A 249 6.87 5.88 43.14
C LYS A 249 6.67 4.55 42.41
N THR A 250 5.98 4.55 41.28
CA THR A 250 5.76 3.35 40.45
C THR A 250 6.97 3.05 39.55
N ALA A 251 7.63 4.09 39.03
CA ALA A 251 8.88 4.03 38.27
C ALA A 251 10.11 3.74 39.17
N ASP A 252 10.08 4.19 40.43
CA ASP A 252 11.10 3.99 41.46
C ASP A 252 10.91 2.63 42.12
N LYS A 253 9.67 2.11 42.22
CA LYS A 253 9.46 0.66 42.44
C LYS A 253 10.02 -0.16 41.30
N LYS A 254 10.01 0.36 40.07
CA LYS A 254 10.76 -0.19 38.94
C LYS A 254 12.27 -0.12 39.21
N GLU A 255 12.78 0.93 39.87
CA GLU A 255 14.17 1.05 40.34
C GLU A 255 14.54 0.18 41.56
N GLU A 256 13.62 -0.10 42.49
CA GLU A 256 13.83 -1.00 43.63
C GLU A 256 13.71 -2.48 43.24
N PHE A 257 12.80 -2.80 42.30
CA PHE A 257 12.77 -4.11 41.64
C PHE A 257 13.94 -4.28 40.66
N THR A 258 14.45 -3.22 40.02
CA THR A 258 15.72 -3.32 39.27
C THR A 258 16.95 -3.29 40.18
N LYS A 259 16.88 -2.78 41.42
CA LYS A 259 17.99 -2.91 42.41
C LYS A 259 18.07 -4.29 43.07
N SER A 260 17.03 -5.11 43.00
CA SER A 260 17.08 -6.52 43.43
C SER A 260 17.28 -7.52 42.28
N GLU A 261 17.38 -7.04 41.03
CA GLU A 261 17.61 -7.88 39.84
C GLU A 261 18.60 -7.28 38.82
N PHE A 262 19.50 -6.39 39.24
CA PHE A 262 20.67 -5.98 38.43
C PHE A 262 21.98 -6.24 39.19
N ILE A 263 22.46 -7.47 39.09
CA ILE A 263 23.90 -7.76 39.21
C ILE A 263 24.34 -8.45 37.92
N ARG A 264 25.21 -7.73 37.19
CA ARG A 264 26.07 -8.14 36.07
C ARG A 264 25.38 -8.45 34.74
N ASP A 265 25.75 -7.69 33.71
CA ASP A 265 26.28 -8.34 32.51
C ASP A 265 27.31 -7.46 31.79
N LYS A 266 28.60 -7.79 31.99
CA LYS A 266 29.70 -7.42 31.10
C LYS A 266 29.93 -8.65 30.22
N THR A 267 29.65 -8.50 28.93
CA THR A 267 30.07 -9.37 27.82
C THR A 267 30.12 -10.87 28.16
N GLN A 268 29.00 -11.56 27.99
CA GLN A 268 29.00 -13.02 27.99
C GLN A 268 28.16 -13.54 26.82
N THR A 269 28.83 -14.22 25.90
CA THR A 269 28.24 -15.29 25.09
C THR A 269 27.39 -16.17 25.99
N HIS A 270 26.07 -16.11 25.80
CA HIS A 270 25.18 -17.08 26.42
C HIS A 270 25.50 -18.48 25.92
N ASP A 271 25.08 -19.47 26.71
CA ASP A 271 25.17 -20.88 26.43
C ASP A 271 24.41 -21.24 25.13
N ILE A 272 25.07 -21.06 23.99
CA ILE A 272 24.49 -21.22 22.67
C ILE A 272 24.72 -22.67 22.25
N LEU A 273 23.64 -23.43 22.21
CA LEU A 273 23.59 -24.77 21.65
C LEU A 273 23.19 -24.70 20.18
N GLU A 274 24.14 -24.94 19.29
CA GLU A 274 23.88 -25.10 17.86
C GLU A 274 23.71 -26.58 17.52
N ARG A 275 22.57 -26.92 16.89
CA ARG A 275 22.27 -28.28 16.43
C ARG A 275 22.46 -28.34 14.93
N HIS A 276 23.17 -29.35 14.47
CA HIS A 276 23.38 -29.60 13.06
C HIS A 276 22.55 -30.83 12.66
N PRO A 277 21.56 -30.68 11.77
CA PRO A 277 20.75 -31.81 11.31
C PRO A 277 21.64 -32.87 10.66
N ASN A 278 21.44 -34.14 11.00
CA ASN A 278 22.06 -35.26 10.30
C ASN A 278 21.04 -36.37 10.04
N GLU A 279 21.38 -37.34 9.19
CA GLU A 279 20.48 -38.41 8.75
C GLU A 279 20.41 -39.61 9.72
N PHE A 280 21.23 -39.64 10.76
CA PHE A 280 21.38 -40.78 11.66
C PHE A 280 20.67 -40.57 12.99
N VAL A 281 20.83 -39.39 13.59
CA VAL A 281 20.33 -39.05 14.91
C VAL A 281 19.91 -37.59 14.98
N GLU A 282 18.88 -37.30 15.75
CA GLU A 282 18.46 -35.94 16.07
C GLU A 282 18.83 -35.63 17.53
N VAL A 283 19.55 -34.54 17.78
CA VAL A 283 19.90 -34.11 19.14
C VAL A 283 18.68 -33.49 19.79
N VAL A 284 18.11 -34.19 20.75
CA VAL A 284 16.90 -33.74 21.45
C VAL A 284 17.28 -32.85 22.63
N LYS A 285 18.31 -33.23 23.38
CA LYS A 285 18.75 -32.49 24.57
C LYS A 285 20.25 -32.68 24.84
N VAL A 286 20.91 -31.63 25.30
CA VAL A 286 22.30 -31.64 25.78
C VAL A 286 22.32 -31.08 27.19
N GLY A 287 22.96 -31.76 28.14
CA GLY A 287 23.13 -31.32 29.53
C GLY A 287 24.59 -31.40 29.97
N LEU A 288 25.08 -30.39 30.68
CA LEU A 288 26.40 -30.40 31.32
C LEU A 288 26.23 -30.77 32.80
N PHE A 289 27.17 -31.52 33.37
CA PHE A 289 27.15 -31.95 34.77
C PHE A 289 28.55 -32.02 35.39
N ASN A 290 28.64 -32.09 36.72
CA ASN A 290 29.89 -32.27 37.45
C ASN A 290 30.12 -33.77 37.72
N ALA A 291 31.05 -34.40 37.01
CA ALA A 291 31.29 -35.83 37.09
C ALA A 291 31.91 -36.31 38.43
N THR A 292 32.46 -35.40 39.24
CA THR A 292 33.06 -35.72 40.55
C THR A 292 32.04 -35.78 41.69
N GLU A 293 30.93 -35.03 41.58
CA GLU A 293 29.85 -35.03 42.58
C GLU A 293 28.68 -35.97 42.19
N ASP A 294 28.50 -36.24 40.90
CA ASP A 294 27.34 -36.98 40.36
C ASP A 294 27.67 -38.39 39.84
N ALA A 295 28.69 -39.07 40.36
CA ALA A 295 29.07 -40.43 39.96
C ALA A 295 27.97 -41.51 40.19
N GLN A 296 26.80 -41.17 40.76
CA GLN A 296 25.69 -42.10 40.99
C GLN A 296 24.32 -41.68 40.46
N ASN A 297 24.13 -40.49 39.87
CA ASN A 297 22.80 -40.04 39.39
C ASN A 297 22.88 -39.19 38.11
N ALA A 298 23.51 -39.71 37.05
CA ALA A 298 23.69 -39.01 35.78
C ALA A 298 22.44 -38.99 34.87
N SER A 299 21.25 -39.32 35.36
CA SER A 299 20.00 -39.18 34.61
C SER A 299 19.17 -38.02 35.18
N ASP A 300 18.94 -36.99 34.36
CA ASP A 300 17.95 -35.91 34.54
C ASP A 300 18.26 -34.66 35.38
N LYS A 301 19.49 -34.17 35.37
CA LYS A 301 19.74 -32.75 35.71
C LYS A 301 20.42 -31.98 34.58
N ASN A 302 19.63 -31.13 33.91
CA ASN A 302 20.17 -30.01 33.12
C ASN A 302 20.60 -28.94 34.11
N LEU A 303 21.90 -28.82 34.36
CA LEU A 303 22.46 -27.68 35.07
C LEU A 303 22.75 -26.58 34.06
N SER A 304 22.06 -25.45 34.17
CA SER A 304 22.46 -24.19 33.54
C SER A 304 23.59 -23.48 34.30
N GLN A 305 24.04 -24.04 35.43
CA GLN A 305 25.07 -23.47 36.30
C GLN A 305 25.86 -24.59 37.00
N VAL A 306 27.18 -24.60 36.81
CA VAL A 306 28.12 -25.50 37.51
C VAL A 306 28.90 -24.64 38.51
N ASN A 307 28.95 -25.05 39.78
CA ASN A 307 29.64 -24.33 40.85
C ASN A 307 31.08 -24.86 40.99
N PHE A 308 32.07 -24.10 40.51
CA PHE A 308 33.47 -24.53 40.43
C PHE A 308 34.25 -24.15 41.70
N LYS A 309 34.04 -24.87 42.80
CA LYS A 309 34.87 -24.71 44.02
C LYS A 309 35.64 -25.95 44.47
N SER A 310 35.37 -27.15 43.93
CA SER A 310 35.99 -28.41 44.37
C SER A 310 36.43 -29.25 43.16
N ARG A 311 37.67 -29.04 42.67
CA ARG A 311 38.37 -29.81 41.61
C ARG A 311 37.44 -30.64 40.70
N PRO A 312 36.63 -30.02 39.83
CA PRO A 312 35.51 -30.72 39.22
C PRO A 312 35.88 -31.31 37.86
N SER A 313 35.65 -32.59 37.66
CA SER A 313 35.57 -33.15 36.31
C SER A 313 34.25 -32.73 35.65
N ILE A 314 34.28 -32.23 34.42
CA ILE A 314 33.09 -31.76 33.70
C ILE A 314 32.58 -32.87 32.78
N GLY A 315 31.30 -33.22 32.87
CA GLY A 315 30.62 -34.21 32.02
C GLY A 315 29.54 -33.61 31.14
N VAL A 316 29.23 -34.28 30.02
CA VAL A 316 28.13 -33.97 29.10
C VAL A 316 27.23 -35.19 28.90
N ASN A 317 25.93 -34.95 28.88
CA ASN A 317 24.88 -35.92 28.55
C ASN A 317 24.13 -35.48 27.29
N LEU A 318 23.99 -36.38 26.33
CA LEU A 318 23.31 -36.15 25.05
C LEU A 318 22.14 -37.10 24.93
N LEU A 319 20.92 -36.57 24.97
CA LEU A 319 19.72 -37.33 24.61
C LEU A 319 19.48 -37.21 23.11
N LEU A 320 19.58 -38.33 22.41
CA LEU A 320 19.53 -38.43 20.97
C LEU A 320 18.33 -39.28 20.55
N LYS A 321 17.65 -38.85 19.48
CA LYS A 321 16.61 -39.63 18.81
C LYS A 321 17.23 -40.38 17.65
N ASN A 322 17.01 -41.68 17.58
CA ASN A 322 17.46 -42.51 16.49
C ASN A 322 16.56 -42.32 15.27
N LEU A 323 17.05 -41.72 14.19
CA LEU A 323 16.26 -41.50 12.98
C LEU A 323 16.08 -42.78 12.14
N ASN A 324 16.83 -43.84 12.48
CA ASN A 324 16.71 -45.18 11.93
C ASN A 324 15.91 -46.14 12.83
N TYR A 325 15.09 -45.60 13.74
CA TYR A 325 14.20 -46.39 14.59
C TYR A 325 13.30 -47.35 13.78
N ASN A 326 13.24 -48.60 14.22
CA ASN A 326 12.63 -49.77 13.60
C ASN A 326 13.14 -50.17 12.20
N LYS A 327 14.27 -49.60 11.74
CA LYS A 327 14.86 -49.95 10.43
C LYS A 327 16.02 -50.94 10.54
N ALA A 328 17.15 -50.56 11.13
CA ALA A 328 18.34 -51.43 11.27
C ALA A 328 19.28 -50.97 12.40
N ASP A 329 19.98 -51.93 13.04
CA ASP A 329 20.98 -51.62 14.06
C ASP A 329 22.18 -50.96 13.37
N THR A 330 22.56 -49.77 13.82
CA THR A 330 23.50 -48.94 13.05
C THR A 330 24.75 -48.65 13.90
N PRO A 331 25.96 -49.07 13.46
CA PRO A 331 27.21 -48.73 14.15
C PRO A 331 27.62 -47.28 13.87
N HIS A 332 28.04 -46.58 14.91
CA HIS A 332 28.46 -45.19 14.87
C HIS A 332 29.80 -44.97 15.59
N ASN A 333 30.67 -44.19 14.97
CA ASN A 333 31.88 -43.67 15.60
C ASN A 333 31.59 -42.26 16.11
N CYS A 334 31.49 -42.13 17.42
CA CYS A 334 31.22 -40.88 18.12
C CYS A 334 32.54 -40.24 18.56
N PHE A 335 32.64 -38.93 18.42
CA PHE A 335 33.85 -38.18 18.78
C PHE A 335 33.48 -36.88 19.50
N TYR A 336 34.19 -36.59 20.59
CA TYR A 336 34.03 -35.38 21.39
C TYR A 336 35.31 -34.55 21.33
N ALA A 337 35.16 -33.25 21.17
CA ALA A 337 36.27 -32.30 21.28
C ALA A 337 35.88 -31.13 22.19
N TRP A 338 36.71 -30.90 23.20
CA TRP A 338 36.59 -29.80 24.16
C TRP A 338 37.63 -28.74 23.82
N PHE A 339 37.20 -27.49 23.87
CA PHE A 339 37.97 -26.31 23.55
C PHE A 339 37.84 -25.30 24.70
N LEU A 340 38.92 -24.56 24.97
CA LEU A 340 38.90 -23.38 25.85
C LEU A 340 39.67 -22.28 25.14
N ASP A 341 39.01 -21.13 24.95
CA ASP A 341 39.50 -20.00 24.16
C ASP A 341 40.02 -20.45 22.78
N ASP A 342 39.24 -21.33 22.14
CA ASP A 342 39.48 -21.93 20.82
C ASP A 342 40.69 -22.86 20.67
N GLU A 343 41.43 -23.15 21.74
CA GLU A 343 42.41 -24.23 21.75
C GLU A 343 41.76 -25.56 22.17
N ILE A 344 42.09 -26.64 21.45
CA ILE A 344 41.64 -27.99 21.81
C ILE A 344 42.39 -28.43 23.06
N ILE A 345 41.65 -28.57 24.15
CA ILE A 345 42.18 -28.98 25.45
C ILE A 345 41.97 -30.48 25.71
N HIS A 346 40.97 -31.10 25.09
CA HIS A 346 40.72 -32.53 25.23
C HIS A 346 39.91 -33.10 24.06
N GLN A 347 40.21 -34.33 23.64
CA GLN A 347 39.44 -35.05 22.62
C GLN A 347 39.32 -36.53 22.97
N SER A 348 38.17 -37.14 22.67
CA SER A 348 37.93 -38.56 22.89
C SER A 348 37.09 -39.16 21.75
N THR A 349 37.27 -40.46 21.48
CA THR A 349 36.52 -41.20 20.45
C THR A 349 35.93 -42.45 21.07
N VAL A 350 34.64 -42.71 20.82
CA VAL A 350 33.91 -43.87 21.30
C VAL A 350 33.11 -44.48 20.15
N SER A 351 33.35 -45.77 19.86
CA SER A 351 32.55 -46.52 18.88
C SER A 351 31.37 -47.21 19.59
N SER A 352 30.14 -46.94 19.15
CA SER A 352 28.93 -47.55 19.72
C SER A 352 27.94 -47.95 18.63
N THR A 353 27.19 -49.03 18.84
CA THR A 353 26.13 -49.47 17.91
C THR A 353 24.77 -49.19 18.53
N ILE A 354 23.95 -48.39 17.84
CA ILE A 354 22.61 -48.03 18.32
C ILE A 354 21.62 -49.10 17.81
N PRO A 355 20.91 -49.81 18.71
CA PRO A 355 19.87 -50.75 18.32
C PRO A 355 18.70 -50.07 17.60
N LYS A 356 18.12 -50.72 16.59
CA LYS A 356 17.01 -50.19 15.80
C LYS A 356 15.75 -50.00 16.63
N ASP A 357 15.57 -50.76 17.69
CA ASP A 357 14.42 -50.73 18.59
C ASP A 357 14.54 -49.64 19.67
N TRP A 358 15.60 -48.82 19.63
CA TRP A 358 15.76 -47.69 20.54
C TRP A 358 15.40 -46.39 19.81
N GLU A 359 14.23 -45.85 20.11
CA GLU A 359 13.79 -44.57 19.54
C GLU A 359 14.59 -43.39 20.11
N MET A 360 14.93 -43.47 21.40
CA MET A 360 15.63 -42.44 22.17
C MET A 360 16.70 -43.08 23.03
N TYR A 361 17.89 -42.48 23.10
CA TYR A 361 18.98 -42.99 23.95
C TYR A 361 19.93 -41.86 24.38
N THR A 362 20.63 -42.06 25.50
CA THR A 362 21.53 -41.05 26.08
C THR A 362 22.99 -41.48 25.98
N LEU A 363 23.88 -40.58 25.55
CA LEU A 363 25.33 -40.75 25.58
C LEU A 363 25.96 -39.77 26.58
N SER A 364 26.93 -40.25 27.36
CA SER A 364 27.55 -39.50 28.45
C SER A 364 29.07 -39.58 28.37
N GLU A 365 29.77 -38.44 28.46
CA GLU A 365 31.24 -38.34 28.39
C GLU A 365 31.74 -37.29 29.41
N PHE A 366 32.97 -37.40 29.95
CA PHE A 366 33.51 -36.42 30.90
C PHE A 366 35.03 -36.20 30.83
N VAL A 367 35.50 -35.06 31.34
CA VAL A 367 36.92 -34.63 31.35
C VAL A 367 37.33 -34.12 32.73
N GLU A 368 38.48 -34.57 33.25
CA GLU A 368 39.02 -34.17 34.55
C GLU A 368 39.89 -32.90 34.48
N THR A 369 39.61 -31.90 35.34
CA THR A 369 40.30 -30.59 35.37
C THR A 369 41.66 -30.57 36.09
N CYS A 370 42.05 -31.63 36.80
CA CYS A 370 43.15 -31.60 37.77
C CYS A 370 44.58 -31.71 37.18
N LYS A 371 44.76 -31.63 35.85
CA LYS A 371 46.08 -31.70 35.21
C LYS A 371 46.56 -30.41 34.54
N ASN A 372 45.75 -29.35 34.46
CA ASN A 372 46.16 -28.10 33.80
C ASN A 372 45.62 -26.85 34.51
N PRO A 373 46.46 -25.97 35.08
CA PRO A 373 46.04 -24.77 35.82
C PRO A 373 45.23 -23.74 34.99
N LEU A 374 45.18 -23.91 33.67
CA LEU A 374 44.52 -22.99 32.73
C LEU A 374 42.97 -23.12 32.70
N TRP A 375 42.39 -24.17 33.29
CA TRP A 375 40.94 -24.44 33.29
C TRP A 375 40.14 -23.67 34.35
N THR A 376 40.39 -22.37 34.53
CA THR A 376 39.69 -21.58 35.55
C THR A 376 38.96 -20.35 34.99
N LYS A 377 39.35 -19.85 33.81
CA LYS A 377 38.75 -18.66 33.18
C LYS A 377 38.96 -18.69 31.66
N GLY A 378 37.94 -18.34 30.87
CA GLY A 378 37.95 -18.38 29.39
C GLY A 378 36.59 -18.81 28.79
N ILE A 379 36.40 -18.70 27.48
CA ILE A 379 35.20 -19.17 26.77
C ILE A 379 35.44 -20.60 26.31
N ALA A 380 34.73 -21.55 26.89
CA ALA A 380 34.80 -22.96 26.55
C ALA A 380 33.80 -23.34 25.44
N ARG A 381 34.15 -24.33 24.62
CA ARG A 381 33.30 -24.87 23.56
C ARG A 381 33.41 -26.39 23.53
N LEU A 382 32.27 -27.07 23.40
CA LEU A 382 32.18 -28.51 23.24
C LEU A 382 31.57 -28.83 21.88
N GLU A 383 32.22 -29.69 21.13
CA GLU A 383 31.71 -30.21 19.86
C GLU A 383 31.58 -31.73 19.91
N PHE A 384 30.51 -32.24 19.28
CA PHE A 384 30.25 -33.66 19.15
C PHE A 384 29.99 -34.06 17.70
N PHE A 385 30.59 -35.17 17.31
CA PHE A 385 30.55 -35.69 15.95
C PHE A 385 30.10 -37.14 15.95
N ILE A 386 29.35 -37.53 14.92
CA ILE A 386 29.00 -38.93 14.62
C ILE A 386 29.43 -39.23 13.19
N ASN A 387 30.20 -40.29 13.00
CA ASN A 387 30.74 -40.72 11.70
C ASN A 387 31.43 -39.57 10.94
N ARG A 388 32.16 -38.72 11.66
CA ARG A 388 32.87 -37.51 11.19
C ARG A 388 32.00 -36.30 10.81
N SER A 389 30.68 -36.38 11.01
CA SER A 389 29.77 -35.24 10.83
C SER A 389 29.45 -34.60 12.17
N ARG A 390 29.63 -33.28 12.28
CA ARG A 390 29.33 -32.52 13.51
C ARG A 390 27.83 -32.51 13.73
N VAL A 391 27.40 -32.88 14.94
CA VAL A 391 26.00 -33.04 15.29
C VAL A 391 25.53 -31.90 16.19
N PHE A 392 26.37 -31.44 17.11
CA PHE A 392 26.12 -30.19 17.82
C PHE A 392 27.40 -29.51 18.27
N THR A 393 27.28 -28.21 18.55
CA THR A 393 28.29 -27.37 19.19
C THR A 393 27.63 -26.63 20.35
N ARG A 394 28.32 -26.55 21.49
CA ARG A 394 27.85 -25.80 22.66
C ARG A 394 28.96 -24.93 23.23
N ASN A 395 28.73 -23.63 23.29
CA ASN A 395 29.66 -22.65 23.86
C ASN A 395 29.23 -22.28 25.28
N PHE A 396 30.16 -22.14 26.22
CA PHE A 396 29.88 -21.73 27.60
C PHE A 396 31.09 -21.02 28.22
N THR A 397 30.90 -20.06 29.12
CA THR A 397 32.01 -19.26 29.68
C THR A 397 32.44 -19.75 31.06
N LEU A 398 33.74 -19.81 31.31
CA LEU A 398 34.40 -20.01 32.59
C LEU A 398 34.93 -18.65 33.09
N ALA A 399 34.60 -18.20 34.30
CA ALA A 399 35.04 -16.88 34.77
C ALA A 399 35.33 -16.83 36.28
N ASP A 400 36.34 -16.03 36.65
CA ASP A 400 36.63 -15.57 38.02
C ASP A 400 36.34 -14.07 38.16
N GLU A 401 35.69 -13.71 39.28
CA GLU A 401 35.14 -12.37 39.59
C GLU A 401 36.23 -11.29 39.77
N ASP A 402 36.17 -10.20 38.96
CA ASP A 402 36.39 -8.78 39.32
C ASP A 402 36.96 -7.87 38.17
N THR A 403 36.33 -6.69 37.97
CA THR A 403 36.82 -5.37 37.41
C THR A 403 37.00 -5.00 35.91
N TYR A 404 36.59 -3.73 35.60
CA TYR A 404 36.91 -2.67 34.58
C TYR A 404 37.25 -2.94 33.08
N PHE A 405 36.89 -2.00 32.19
CA PHE A 405 37.16 -1.97 30.73
C PHE A 405 37.90 -0.67 30.37
N SER A 406 38.88 -0.71 29.46
CA SER A 406 39.25 0.44 28.60
C SER A 406 40.17 0.07 27.42
N GLU A 407 39.84 0.66 26.27
CA GLU A 407 40.66 1.11 25.11
C GLU A 407 41.30 0.15 24.08
N ALA A 408 40.96 0.49 22.82
CA ALA A 408 41.74 0.58 21.57
C ALA A 408 42.18 -0.68 20.78
N GLU A 409 41.89 -0.58 19.47
CA GLU A 409 42.53 -1.09 18.25
C GLU A 409 43.61 -2.19 18.36
N GLU A 410 43.50 -3.25 17.54
CA GLU A 410 44.48 -3.55 16.47
C GLU A 410 44.10 -4.79 15.62
N VAL A 411 44.72 -4.85 14.45
CA VAL A 411 44.43 -5.64 13.25
C VAL A 411 45.15 -7.01 13.25
N SER A 412 44.65 -7.93 12.41
CA SER A 412 45.31 -9.17 11.88
C SER A 412 45.16 -10.42 12.76
N GLU A 413 45.11 -11.66 12.25
CA GLU A 413 45.68 -12.21 11.02
C GLU A 413 44.97 -13.54 10.67
N THR A 414 44.64 -13.75 9.40
CA THR A 414 43.97 -14.94 8.85
C THR A 414 44.91 -16.15 8.78
N LYS A 415 44.48 -17.33 9.27
CA LYS A 415 45.04 -18.63 8.86
C LYS A 415 44.14 -19.28 7.82
N ALA A 416 44.77 -19.63 6.70
CA ALA A 416 44.20 -20.07 5.44
C ALA A 416 43.36 -21.36 5.51
N ASP A 417 42.13 -21.28 5.00
CA ASP A 417 41.38 -22.42 4.47
C ASP A 417 42.11 -23.00 3.25
N ALA A 418 41.94 -24.30 3.00
CA ALA A 418 42.53 -25.03 1.88
C ALA A 418 42.35 -24.29 0.54
N PRO A 419 43.33 -24.36 -0.39
CA PRO A 419 43.24 -23.65 -1.66
C PRO A 419 42.02 -24.14 -2.42
N VAL A 420 41.08 -23.23 -2.68
CA VAL A 420 39.96 -23.49 -3.59
C VAL A 420 40.58 -23.88 -4.93
N ASN A 421 40.27 -25.10 -5.39
CA ASN A 421 40.75 -25.57 -6.67
C ASN A 421 40.03 -24.82 -7.78
N PHE A 422 40.67 -23.78 -8.33
CA PHE A 422 40.12 -22.99 -9.44
C PHE A 422 39.73 -23.87 -10.62
N ALA A 423 40.44 -24.97 -10.86
CA ALA A 423 40.11 -25.90 -11.92
C ALA A 423 38.71 -26.51 -11.72
N GLU A 424 38.34 -26.88 -10.49
CA GLU A 424 37.00 -27.43 -10.18
C GLU A 424 35.89 -26.39 -10.35
N VAL A 425 36.13 -25.14 -9.95
CA VAL A 425 35.14 -24.06 -10.10
C VAL A 425 34.95 -23.68 -11.57
N PHE A 426 36.04 -23.67 -12.36
CA PHE A 426 35.95 -23.49 -13.80
C PHE A 426 35.36 -24.69 -14.52
N GLU A 427 35.58 -25.91 -14.05
CA GLU A 427 34.86 -27.09 -14.55
C GLU A 427 33.35 -26.99 -14.29
N GLU A 428 32.95 -26.57 -13.08
CA GLU A 428 31.55 -26.31 -12.74
C GLU A 428 30.94 -25.23 -13.65
N LEU A 429 31.65 -24.11 -13.86
CA LEU A 429 31.24 -23.05 -14.79
C LEU A 429 31.14 -23.56 -16.24
N ASN A 430 32.12 -24.34 -16.71
CA ASN A 430 32.14 -24.91 -18.05
C ASN A 430 31.01 -25.95 -18.25
N SER A 431 30.61 -26.65 -17.19
CA SER A 431 29.51 -27.62 -17.20
C SER A 431 28.14 -26.99 -17.38
N ILE A 432 28.00 -25.68 -17.11
CA ILE A 432 26.77 -24.94 -17.40
C ILE A 432 26.61 -24.87 -18.91
N ILE A 433 25.46 -25.27 -19.43
CA ILE A 433 25.20 -25.28 -20.86
C ILE A 433 25.09 -23.84 -21.37
N GLY A 434 25.71 -23.53 -22.52
CA GLY A 434 25.70 -22.19 -23.12
C GLY A 434 26.54 -21.16 -22.38
N LEU A 435 26.07 -19.91 -22.36
CA LEU A 435 26.69 -18.77 -21.67
C LEU A 435 28.14 -18.47 -22.09
N THR A 436 28.49 -18.65 -23.37
CA THR A 436 29.86 -18.49 -23.87
C THR A 436 30.44 -17.11 -23.54
N ALA A 437 29.69 -16.04 -23.81
CA ALA A 437 30.11 -14.67 -23.50
C ALA A 437 30.35 -14.46 -21.99
N VAL A 438 29.46 -14.96 -21.13
CA VAL A 438 29.62 -14.85 -19.67
C VAL A 438 30.84 -15.64 -19.20
N LYS A 439 31.07 -16.84 -19.73
CA LYS A 439 32.24 -17.66 -19.39
C LYS A 439 33.55 -16.98 -19.77
N GLU A 440 33.60 -16.35 -20.94
CA GLU A 440 34.75 -15.55 -21.37
C GLU A 440 34.96 -14.34 -20.45
N SER A 441 33.91 -13.56 -20.18
CA SER A 441 34.01 -12.40 -19.27
C SER A 441 34.41 -12.79 -17.84
N VAL A 442 33.97 -13.95 -17.33
CA VAL A 442 34.39 -14.45 -16.02
C VAL A 442 35.86 -14.84 -16.04
N ARG A 443 36.35 -15.49 -17.11
CA ARG A 443 37.79 -15.79 -17.25
C ARG A 443 38.63 -14.52 -17.32
N GLU A 444 38.23 -13.55 -18.14
CA GLU A 444 38.93 -12.26 -18.24
C GLU A 444 38.99 -11.53 -16.88
N LEU A 445 37.90 -11.56 -16.12
CA LEU A 445 37.86 -10.98 -14.77
C LEU A 445 38.81 -11.73 -13.82
N VAL A 446 38.85 -13.06 -13.86
CA VAL A 446 39.76 -13.86 -13.03
C VAL A 446 41.21 -13.61 -13.41
N ASP A 447 41.55 -13.64 -14.70
CA ASP A 447 42.91 -13.36 -15.19
C ASP A 447 43.38 -11.97 -14.73
N TYR A 448 42.50 -10.96 -14.81
CA TYR A 448 42.79 -9.62 -14.30
C TYR A 448 43.05 -9.62 -12.78
N LEU A 449 42.21 -10.32 -12.00
CA LEU A 449 42.34 -10.39 -10.55
C LEU A 449 43.58 -11.18 -10.11
N GLU A 450 43.97 -12.23 -10.84
CA GLU A 450 45.21 -12.97 -10.60
C GLU A 450 46.45 -12.09 -10.81
N VAL A 451 46.50 -11.33 -11.91
CA VAL A 451 47.59 -10.37 -12.16
C VAL A 451 47.66 -9.31 -11.06
N MET A 452 46.51 -8.84 -10.54
CA MET A 452 46.49 -7.90 -9.41
C MET A 452 47.02 -8.53 -8.12
N ASN A 453 46.66 -9.79 -7.86
CA ASN A 453 47.15 -10.54 -6.69
C ASN A 453 48.67 -10.79 -6.78
N GLU A 454 49.17 -11.19 -7.94
CA GLU A 454 50.61 -11.39 -8.18
C GLU A 454 51.40 -10.09 -8.00
N ARG A 455 50.88 -8.95 -8.51
CA ARG A 455 51.49 -7.63 -8.27
C ARG A 455 51.59 -7.30 -6.78
N LYS A 456 50.56 -7.65 -5.99
CA LYS A 456 50.55 -7.47 -4.54
C LYS A 456 51.59 -8.36 -3.86
N GLN A 457 51.72 -9.63 -4.27
CA GLN A 457 52.73 -10.56 -3.76
C GLN A 457 54.17 -10.12 -4.09
N LEU A 458 54.37 -9.51 -5.26
CA LEU A 458 55.66 -8.95 -5.69
C LEU A 458 55.98 -7.58 -5.06
N GLY A 459 55.14 -7.08 -4.15
CA GLY A 459 55.35 -5.80 -3.47
C GLY A 459 55.27 -4.56 -4.38
N LEU A 460 54.69 -4.70 -5.57
CA LEU A 460 54.45 -3.59 -6.49
C LEU A 460 53.26 -2.76 -5.98
N LYS A 461 53.26 -1.45 -6.28
CA LYS A 461 52.11 -0.58 -5.97
C LYS A 461 50.85 -1.16 -6.63
N ALA A 462 49.96 -1.69 -5.81
CA ALA A 462 48.63 -2.17 -6.15
C ALA A 462 47.63 -1.50 -5.19
N GLN A 463 46.37 -1.30 -5.59
CA GLN A 463 45.35 -0.82 -4.65
C GLN A 463 45.13 -1.88 -3.56
N ASP A 464 45.13 -1.47 -2.29
CA ASP A 464 45.05 -2.41 -1.15
C ASP A 464 43.73 -3.19 -1.10
N LYS A 465 42.66 -2.63 -1.66
CA LYS A 465 41.28 -3.19 -1.70
C LYS A 465 40.68 -3.07 -3.12
N ILE A 466 40.47 -4.21 -3.78
CA ILE A 466 39.84 -4.30 -5.11
C ILE A 466 38.32 -4.34 -4.94
N SER A 467 37.60 -3.59 -5.78
CA SER A 467 36.14 -3.62 -5.85
C SER A 467 35.71 -4.17 -7.20
N VAL A 468 34.80 -5.15 -7.20
CA VAL A 468 34.35 -5.89 -8.40
C VAL A 468 32.82 -5.96 -8.49
N HIS A 469 32.14 -4.86 -8.16
CA HIS A 469 30.68 -4.83 -8.30
C HIS A 469 30.27 -4.99 -9.77
N ALA A 470 29.25 -5.79 -10.01
CA ALA A 470 28.87 -6.23 -11.35
C ALA A 470 27.37 -6.06 -11.64
N VAL A 471 27.04 -5.93 -12.92
CA VAL A 471 25.66 -5.89 -13.41
C VAL A 471 25.41 -7.09 -14.31
N PHE A 472 24.34 -7.83 -14.02
CA PHE A 472 23.92 -8.99 -14.79
C PHE A 472 22.69 -8.65 -15.63
N LEU A 473 22.86 -8.63 -16.95
CA LEU A 473 21.84 -8.22 -17.92
C LEU A 473 21.29 -9.43 -18.68
N GLY A 474 19.99 -9.68 -18.63
CA GLY A 474 19.36 -10.68 -19.50
C GLY A 474 17.98 -11.12 -19.06
N ASN A 475 17.29 -11.93 -19.87
CA ASN A 475 15.93 -12.41 -19.60
C ASN A 475 15.87 -13.44 -18.44
N PRO A 476 14.69 -13.70 -17.84
CA PRO A 476 14.52 -14.68 -16.78
C PRO A 476 14.95 -16.08 -17.20
N GLY A 477 15.51 -16.86 -16.26
CA GLY A 477 15.87 -18.25 -16.51
C GLY A 477 17.13 -18.46 -17.37
N THR A 478 17.93 -17.42 -17.60
CA THR A 478 19.23 -17.48 -18.31
C THR A 478 20.39 -17.98 -17.45
N GLY A 479 20.24 -18.06 -16.12
CA GLY A 479 21.27 -18.60 -15.21
C GLY A 479 22.03 -17.58 -14.35
N LYS A 480 21.53 -16.33 -14.27
CA LYS A 480 22.12 -15.24 -13.47
C LYS A 480 22.46 -15.63 -12.02
N THR A 481 21.50 -16.12 -11.24
CA THR A 481 21.71 -16.53 -9.84
C THR A 481 22.71 -17.68 -9.73
N THR A 482 22.74 -18.60 -10.69
CA THR A 482 23.70 -19.72 -10.71
C THR A 482 25.13 -19.21 -10.91
N VAL A 483 25.35 -18.29 -11.86
CA VAL A 483 26.67 -17.68 -12.09
C VAL A 483 27.10 -16.80 -10.92
N ALA A 484 26.17 -16.09 -10.26
CA ALA A 484 26.49 -15.31 -9.06
C ALA A 484 27.07 -16.17 -7.93
N ARG A 485 26.54 -17.38 -7.72
CA ARG A 485 27.06 -18.36 -6.75
C ARG A 485 28.46 -18.85 -7.11
N LEU A 486 28.72 -19.09 -8.39
CA LEU A 486 30.06 -19.44 -8.86
C LEU A 486 31.05 -18.29 -8.66
N MET A 487 30.66 -17.06 -8.96
CA MET A 487 31.49 -15.89 -8.70
C MET A 487 31.82 -15.74 -7.21
N GLY A 488 30.87 -16.01 -6.31
CA GLY A 488 31.14 -16.06 -4.86
C GLY A 488 32.23 -17.08 -4.49
N LYS A 489 32.17 -18.30 -5.03
CA LYS A 489 33.22 -19.33 -4.85
C LYS A 489 34.58 -18.87 -5.40
N ILE A 490 34.59 -18.24 -6.58
CA ILE A 490 35.81 -17.69 -7.20
C ILE A 490 36.41 -16.62 -6.28
N PHE A 491 35.61 -15.65 -5.81
CA PHE A 491 36.10 -14.59 -4.93
C PHE A 491 36.62 -15.12 -3.59
N LYS A 492 35.99 -16.15 -3.04
CA LYS A 492 36.53 -16.87 -1.87
C LYS A 492 37.89 -17.50 -2.18
N GLY A 493 37.97 -18.21 -3.30
CA GLY A 493 39.19 -18.89 -3.73
C GLY A 493 40.37 -17.96 -3.98
N MET A 494 40.11 -16.75 -4.48
CA MET A 494 41.13 -15.73 -4.71
C MET A 494 41.53 -14.98 -3.42
N GLY A 495 40.89 -15.29 -2.29
CA GLY A 495 41.09 -14.56 -1.03
C GLY A 495 40.57 -13.13 -1.07
N LEU A 496 39.68 -12.80 -2.00
CA LEU A 496 39.04 -11.48 -2.12
C LEU A 496 37.87 -11.33 -1.15
N LEU A 497 37.19 -12.44 -0.83
CA LEU A 497 36.16 -12.51 0.19
C LEU A 497 36.43 -13.68 1.16
N PRO A 498 36.20 -13.54 2.47
CA PRO A 498 36.43 -14.61 3.44
C PRO A 498 35.43 -15.77 3.32
N LYS A 499 34.16 -15.52 2.93
CA LYS A 499 33.10 -16.53 2.90
C LYS A 499 32.59 -16.84 1.49
N GLY A 500 32.33 -15.80 0.68
CA GLY A 500 31.92 -15.95 -0.72
C GLY A 500 30.54 -16.60 -0.93
N GLU A 501 29.67 -16.61 0.09
CA GLU A 501 28.27 -16.99 -0.07
C GLU A 501 27.51 -15.87 -0.80
N VAL A 502 26.35 -16.20 -1.39
CA VAL A 502 25.50 -15.22 -2.08
C VAL A 502 24.25 -14.96 -1.26
N ILE A 503 24.04 -13.71 -0.87
CA ILE A 503 22.81 -13.23 -0.23
C ILE A 503 21.93 -12.62 -1.31
N GLU A 504 20.87 -13.34 -1.66
CA GLU A 504 19.91 -12.96 -2.69
C GLU A 504 18.78 -12.14 -2.08
N VAL A 505 18.56 -10.94 -2.61
CA VAL A 505 17.55 -9.99 -2.13
C VAL A 505 16.80 -9.33 -3.29
N ASP A 506 15.59 -8.88 -3.01
CA ASP A 506 14.77 -8.07 -3.92
C ASP A 506 14.53 -6.67 -3.32
N ARG A 507 13.72 -5.85 -4.01
CA ARG A 507 13.33 -4.52 -3.51
C ARG A 507 12.66 -4.59 -2.13
N ALA A 508 11.85 -5.60 -1.85
CA ALA A 508 11.10 -5.69 -0.60
C ALA A 508 12.02 -5.96 0.60
N ALA A 509 13.13 -6.68 0.38
CA ALA A 509 14.14 -6.91 1.41
C ALA A 509 14.94 -5.63 1.75
N LEU A 510 15.21 -4.76 0.78
CA LEU A 510 16.02 -3.54 0.98
C LEU A 510 15.20 -2.34 1.45
N VAL A 511 13.98 -2.16 0.94
CA VAL A 511 13.18 -0.96 1.18
C VAL A 511 12.23 -1.17 2.38
N GLY A 512 12.27 -0.23 3.33
CA GLY A 512 11.40 -0.18 4.51
C GLY A 512 10.02 0.38 4.19
N GLN A 513 9.07 0.17 5.10
CA GLN A 513 7.70 0.66 4.98
C GLN A 513 7.54 2.05 5.64
N TYR A 514 8.49 2.45 6.49
CA TYR A 514 8.47 3.72 7.22
C TYR A 514 9.71 4.60 6.94
N VAL A 515 9.57 5.91 7.13
CA VAL A 515 10.68 6.88 7.02
C VAL A 515 11.77 6.54 8.05
N GLY A 516 13.00 6.33 7.57
CA GLY A 516 14.16 5.95 8.38
C GLY A 516 14.34 4.44 8.63
N GLU A 517 13.36 3.60 8.24
CA GLU A 517 13.50 2.14 8.32
C GLU A 517 14.32 1.58 7.15
N THR A 518 14.19 2.16 5.95
CA THR A 518 14.89 1.70 4.75
C THR A 518 16.40 1.67 4.94
N ALA A 519 16.96 2.72 5.56
CA ALA A 519 18.38 2.75 5.88
C ALA A 519 18.79 1.59 6.81
N GLN A 520 18.02 1.32 7.88
CA GLN A 520 18.33 0.24 8.81
C GLN A 520 18.20 -1.15 8.17
N LYS A 521 17.19 -1.34 7.33
CA LYS A 521 16.93 -2.62 6.65
C LYS A 521 17.99 -2.90 5.58
N THR A 522 18.33 -1.89 4.80
CA THR A 522 19.44 -1.96 3.83
C THR A 522 20.77 -2.19 4.56
N GLU A 523 21.02 -1.50 5.67
CA GLU A 523 22.23 -1.69 6.48
C GLU A 523 22.33 -3.13 7.01
N LYS A 524 21.25 -3.68 7.56
CA LYS A 524 21.22 -5.06 8.06
C LYS A 524 21.56 -6.08 6.96
N ILE A 525 20.97 -5.92 5.77
CA ILE A 525 21.27 -6.80 4.63
C ILE A 525 22.73 -6.66 4.18
N ILE A 526 23.28 -5.44 4.22
CA ILE A 526 24.69 -5.21 3.91
C ILE A 526 25.60 -5.83 4.98
N GLU A 527 25.24 -5.73 6.27
CA GLU A 527 25.94 -6.37 7.38
C GLU A 527 25.96 -7.89 7.23
N ASP A 528 24.83 -8.49 6.88
CA ASP A 528 24.74 -9.93 6.56
C ASP A 528 25.64 -10.27 5.37
N ALA A 529 25.73 -9.38 4.36
CA ALA A 529 26.54 -9.56 3.16
C ALA A 529 28.04 -9.29 3.37
N LEU A 530 28.48 -8.82 4.53
CA LEU A 530 29.91 -8.66 4.81
C LEU A 530 30.63 -10.01 4.74
N GLY A 531 31.70 -10.03 3.95
CA GLY A 531 32.46 -11.22 3.61
C GLY A 531 31.86 -12.08 2.49
N ASN A 532 30.72 -11.65 1.93
CA ASN A 532 29.89 -12.37 0.98
C ASN A 532 29.56 -11.50 -0.26
N VAL A 533 28.79 -12.06 -1.19
CA VAL A 533 28.24 -11.38 -2.36
C VAL A 533 26.77 -11.04 -2.10
N LEU A 534 26.42 -9.75 -2.19
CA LEU A 534 25.05 -9.27 -2.20
C LEU A 534 24.50 -9.30 -3.64
N PHE A 535 23.53 -10.17 -3.91
CA PHE A 535 22.86 -10.27 -5.20
C PHE A 535 21.48 -9.60 -5.13
N ILE A 536 21.29 -8.51 -5.86
CA ILE A 536 20.03 -7.75 -5.92
C ILE A 536 19.32 -8.12 -7.22
N ASP A 537 18.26 -8.91 -7.11
CA ASP A 537 17.43 -9.27 -8.27
C ASP A 537 16.44 -8.14 -8.61
N GLU A 538 16.17 -7.98 -9.91
CA GLU A 538 15.37 -6.89 -10.47
C GLU A 538 15.73 -5.50 -9.91
N ALA A 539 17.04 -5.18 -9.83
CA ALA A 539 17.55 -3.99 -9.16
C ALA A 539 16.99 -2.67 -9.73
N TYR A 540 16.61 -2.64 -11.01
CA TYR A 540 15.95 -1.49 -11.64
C TYR A 540 14.66 -1.08 -10.93
N THR A 541 14.01 -2.00 -10.22
CA THR A 541 12.80 -1.69 -9.45
C THR A 541 13.06 -0.69 -8.34
N LEU A 542 14.31 -0.51 -7.86
CA LEU A 542 14.67 0.49 -6.84
C LEU A 542 14.47 1.93 -7.33
N VAL A 543 14.58 2.17 -8.64
CA VAL A 543 14.45 3.48 -9.28
C VAL A 543 13.04 3.66 -9.87
N LYS A 544 12.35 4.75 -9.52
CA LYS A 544 11.05 5.13 -10.12
C LYS A 544 11.14 6.53 -10.72
N LYS A 545 11.00 6.67 -12.04
CA LYS A 545 11.00 7.98 -12.72
C LYS A 545 9.71 8.76 -12.38
N GLY A 546 9.86 9.95 -11.78
CA GLY A 546 8.78 10.94 -11.62
C GLY A 546 7.99 10.93 -10.29
N GLN A 547 8.42 10.16 -9.29
CA GLN A 547 7.93 10.27 -7.92
C GLN A 547 9.11 10.57 -6.98
N SER A 548 8.99 11.60 -6.15
CA SER A 548 9.89 11.87 -5.02
C SER A 548 9.59 10.89 -3.87
N ASN A 549 9.75 9.59 -4.12
CA ASN A 549 9.72 8.58 -3.06
C ASN A 549 11.15 8.29 -2.64
N ASP A 550 11.59 9.00 -1.59
CA ASP A 550 12.95 8.98 -1.07
C ASP A 550 13.43 7.57 -0.68
N PHE A 551 12.55 6.61 -0.37
CA PHE A 551 12.97 5.30 0.16
C PHE A 551 13.78 4.42 -0.81
N GLY A 552 13.41 4.37 -2.10
CA GLY A 552 14.18 3.60 -3.08
C GLY A 552 15.56 4.22 -3.33
N GLN A 553 15.59 5.55 -3.35
CA GLN A 553 16.82 6.32 -3.48
C GLN A 553 17.67 6.22 -2.21
N GLU A 554 17.06 6.20 -1.03
CA GLU A 554 17.70 6.03 0.27
C GLU A 554 18.40 4.68 0.38
N ALA A 555 17.77 3.59 -0.09
CA ALA A 555 18.42 2.28 -0.17
C ALA A 555 19.63 2.30 -1.11
N ILE A 556 19.51 2.98 -2.26
CA ILE A 556 20.63 3.16 -3.21
C ILE A 556 21.75 3.98 -2.57
N ASP A 557 21.43 5.07 -1.88
CA ASP A 557 22.41 5.97 -1.28
C ASP A 557 23.15 5.29 -0.12
N VAL A 558 22.45 4.50 0.71
CA VAL A 558 23.07 3.66 1.75
C VAL A 558 23.97 2.60 1.13
N LEU A 559 23.50 1.91 0.08
CA LEU A 559 24.29 0.92 -0.64
C LEU A 559 25.57 1.54 -1.23
N LEU A 560 25.45 2.66 -1.96
CA LEU A 560 26.58 3.38 -2.54
C LEU A 560 27.58 3.84 -1.48
N LYS A 561 27.09 4.35 -0.34
CA LYS A 561 27.94 4.76 0.78
C LYS A 561 28.72 3.57 1.35
N ARG A 562 28.08 2.42 1.56
CA ARG A 562 28.76 1.22 2.08
C ARG A 562 29.69 0.55 1.09
N MET A 563 29.38 0.61 -0.20
CA MET A 563 30.31 0.19 -1.25
C MET A 563 31.61 1.02 -1.22
N GLU A 564 31.60 2.25 -0.68
CA GLU A 564 32.81 3.05 -0.45
C GLU A 564 33.45 2.74 0.91
N ASP A 565 32.68 2.89 1.98
CA ASP A 565 33.16 2.78 3.36
C ASP A 565 33.73 1.40 3.66
N ARG A 566 33.17 0.35 3.05
CA ARG A 566 33.51 -1.06 3.24
C ARG A 566 34.03 -1.70 1.93
N LYS A 567 34.76 -0.90 1.14
CA LYS A 567 35.34 -1.37 -0.13
C LYS A 567 36.16 -2.64 0.08
N GLY A 568 35.90 -3.67 -0.73
CA GLY A 568 36.60 -4.96 -0.67
C GLY A 568 36.15 -5.90 0.45
N GLU A 569 35.17 -5.52 1.27
CA GLU A 569 34.65 -6.38 2.35
C GLU A 569 33.40 -7.17 1.90
N PHE A 570 32.69 -6.70 0.89
CA PHE A 570 31.60 -7.41 0.22
C PHE A 570 31.51 -6.96 -1.24
N PHE A 571 30.91 -7.79 -2.09
CA PHE A 571 30.67 -7.45 -3.49
C PHE A 571 29.18 -7.41 -3.80
N VAL A 572 28.79 -6.61 -4.78
CA VAL A 572 27.39 -6.37 -5.12
C VAL A 572 27.18 -6.75 -6.58
N ILE A 573 26.18 -7.60 -6.83
CA ILE A 573 25.74 -7.97 -8.17
C ILE A 573 24.30 -7.49 -8.35
N ALA A 574 24.07 -6.54 -9.25
CA ALA A 574 22.74 -6.04 -9.58
C ALA A 574 22.23 -6.71 -10.86
N ALA A 575 21.08 -7.38 -10.80
CA ALA A 575 20.52 -8.12 -11.94
C ALA A 575 19.23 -7.48 -12.48
N GLY A 576 19.02 -7.57 -13.79
CA GLY A 576 17.80 -7.09 -14.42
C GLY A 576 17.80 -7.18 -15.95
N TYR A 577 16.75 -6.59 -16.54
CA TYR A 577 16.60 -6.51 -17.99
C TYR A 577 17.52 -5.44 -18.60
N PRO A 578 18.05 -5.64 -19.83
CA PRO A 578 19.03 -4.73 -20.42
C PRO A 578 18.61 -3.26 -20.50
N ASP A 579 17.37 -2.97 -20.92
CA ASP A 579 16.89 -1.59 -21.12
C ASP A 579 16.56 -0.92 -19.78
N GLU A 580 15.92 -1.65 -18.87
CA GLU A 580 15.53 -1.18 -17.54
C GLU A 580 16.76 -0.95 -16.63
N MET A 581 17.82 -1.73 -16.80
CA MET A 581 19.08 -1.53 -16.07
C MET A 581 19.89 -0.32 -16.56
N LYS A 582 19.68 0.18 -17.79
CA LYS A 582 20.23 1.49 -18.19
C LYS A 582 19.65 2.60 -17.34
N ASP A 583 18.33 2.60 -17.16
CA ASP A 583 17.64 3.58 -16.33
C ASP A 583 18.12 3.53 -14.87
N PHE A 584 18.39 2.32 -14.35
CA PHE A 584 18.98 2.13 -13.03
C PHE A 584 20.37 2.78 -12.90
N LEU A 585 21.27 2.52 -13.85
CA LEU A 585 22.63 3.05 -13.83
C LEU A 585 22.69 4.56 -14.07
N GLU A 586 21.72 5.11 -14.81
CA GLU A 586 21.59 6.55 -15.07
C GLU A 586 20.93 7.32 -13.91
N ALA A 587 20.27 6.63 -12.98
CA ALA A 587 19.58 7.25 -11.86
C ALA A 587 20.51 8.00 -10.91
N ASN A 588 21.74 7.50 -10.72
CA ASN A 588 22.74 8.14 -9.88
C ASN A 588 24.14 7.94 -10.51
N PRO A 589 24.93 9.00 -10.77
CA PRO A 589 26.30 8.89 -11.27
C PRO A 589 27.22 7.97 -10.44
N GLY A 590 26.93 7.82 -9.14
CA GLY A 590 27.61 6.90 -8.23
C GLY A 590 27.43 5.42 -8.59
N LEU A 591 26.30 5.03 -9.18
CA LEU A 591 26.08 3.65 -9.62
C LEU A 591 26.97 3.32 -10.82
N LYS A 592 27.00 4.19 -11.84
CA LYS A 592 27.81 3.99 -13.06
C LYS A 592 29.31 3.94 -12.78
N SER A 593 29.78 4.62 -11.74
CA SER A 593 31.21 4.61 -11.35
C SER A 593 31.61 3.39 -10.53
N ARG A 594 30.70 2.78 -9.75
CA ARG A 594 30.99 1.62 -8.90
C ARG A 594 30.72 0.27 -9.57
N PHE A 595 29.75 0.21 -10.47
CA PHE A 595 29.42 -0.99 -11.23
C PHE A 595 30.20 -0.99 -12.55
N THR A 596 31.43 -1.48 -12.52
CA THR A 596 32.36 -1.43 -13.66
C THR A 596 32.33 -2.66 -14.56
N HIS A 597 31.71 -3.76 -14.09
CA HIS A 597 31.67 -5.03 -14.83
C HIS A 597 30.24 -5.36 -15.27
N ASN A 598 30.04 -5.59 -16.57
CA ASN A 598 28.74 -5.94 -17.12
C ASN A 598 28.79 -7.35 -17.74
N PHE A 599 27.88 -8.22 -17.33
CA PHE A 599 27.74 -9.57 -17.86
C PHE A 599 26.43 -9.71 -18.61
N SER A 600 26.49 -10.06 -19.90
CA SER A 600 25.31 -10.25 -20.74
C SER A 600 24.94 -11.74 -20.82
N PHE A 601 23.74 -12.05 -20.35
CA PHE A 601 23.15 -13.38 -20.33
C PHE A 601 22.18 -13.52 -21.50
N GLU A 602 22.68 -14.15 -22.57
CA GLU A 602 21.90 -14.40 -23.78
C GLU A 602 20.85 -15.49 -23.57
N ASP A 603 19.79 -15.46 -24.39
CA ASP A 603 18.76 -16.50 -24.40
C ASP A 603 19.34 -17.83 -24.93
N TYR A 604 18.98 -18.94 -24.29
CA TYR A 604 19.39 -20.27 -24.74
C TYR A 604 18.85 -20.59 -26.12
N THR A 605 19.75 -20.99 -27.00
CA THR A 605 19.43 -21.51 -28.34
C THR A 605 18.66 -22.83 -28.26
N PRO A 606 17.94 -23.25 -29.31
CA PRO A 606 17.23 -24.52 -29.32
C PRO A 606 18.13 -25.73 -29.00
N ASP A 607 19.37 -25.73 -29.47
CA ASP A 607 20.37 -26.75 -29.16
C ASP A 607 20.74 -26.77 -27.67
N GLU A 608 20.92 -25.59 -27.06
CA GLU A 608 21.19 -25.48 -25.63
C GLU A 608 19.98 -25.87 -24.78
N MET A 609 18.77 -25.47 -25.18
CA MET A 609 17.52 -25.89 -24.56
C MET A 609 17.37 -27.42 -24.59
N MET A 610 17.72 -28.06 -25.72
CA MET A 610 17.70 -29.51 -25.85
C MET A 610 18.73 -30.18 -24.92
N LYS A 611 19.95 -29.66 -24.84
CA LYS A 611 20.97 -30.16 -23.90
C LYS A 611 20.51 -30.04 -22.45
N ILE A 612 19.84 -28.94 -22.08
CA ILE A 612 19.30 -28.73 -20.73
C ILE A 612 18.21 -29.79 -20.45
N PHE A 613 17.32 -30.02 -21.41
CA PHE A 613 16.29 -31.05 -21.29
C PHE A 613 16.88 -32.45 -21.13
N GLN A 614 17.87 -32.80 -21.94
CA GLN A 614 18.56 -34.10 -21.86
C GLN A 614 19.28 -34.29 -20.53
N LYS A 615 19.88 -33.24 -19.97
CA LYS A 615 20.48 -33.29 -18.64
C LYS A 615 19.43 -33.63 -17.57
N MET A 616 18.27 -32.98 -17.59
CA MET A 616 17.17 -33.29 -16.65
C MET A 616 16.62 -34.71 -16.83
N VAL A 617 16.53 -35.19 -18.07
CA VAL A 617 16.13 -36.57 -18.39
C VAL A 617 17.10 -37.57 -17.75
N ILE A 618 18.41 -37.33 -17.83
CA ILE A 618 19.44 -38.19 -17.24
C ILE A 618 19.40 -38.12 -15.72
N ASP A 619 19.36 -36.91 -15.15
CA ASP A 619 19.41 -36.67 -13.70
C ASP A 619 18.23 -37.32 -12.96
N GLU A 620 17.08 -37.50 -13.63
CA GLU A 620 15.86 -38.12 -13.07
C GLU A 620 15.56 -39.53 -13.62
N ASP A 621 16.52 -40.25 -14.22
CA ASP A 621 16.38 -41.62 -14.74
C ASP A 621 15.30 -41.80 -15.84
N TYR A 622 14.99 -40.75 -16.59
CA TYR A 622 14.10 -40.81 -17.76
C TYR A 622 14.87 -41.13 -19.06
N ARG A 623 14.12 -41.49 -20.11
CA ARG A 623 14.63 -41.69 -21.47
C ARG A 623 13.69 -41.03 -22.46
N VAL A 624 14.21 -40.51 -23.57
CA VAL A 624 13.40 -39.90 -24.64
C VAL A 624 13.60 -40.70 -25.92
N THR A 625 12.51 -41.02 -26.61
CA THR A 625 12.60 -41.69 -27.92
C THR A 625 13.09 -40.73 -29.01
N GLY A 626 13.79 -41.24 -30.03
CA GLY A 626 14.39 -40.39 -31.08
C GLY A 626 13.38 -39.53 -31.85
N ASP A 627 12.13 -39.97 -32.01
CA ASP A 627 11.10 -39.15 -32.67
C ASP A 627 10.51 -38.08 -31.73
N ALA A 628 10.49 -38.33 -30.42
CA ALA A 628 10.15 -37.32 -29.42
C ALA A 628 11.23 -36.23 -29.34
N GLU A 629 12.51 -36.60 -29.41
CA GLU A 629 13.62 -35.63 -29.45
C GLU A 629 13.55 -34.72 -30.68
N LYS A 630 13.29 -35.27 -31.87
CA LYS A 630 13.12 -34.48 -33.11
C LYS A 630 11.95 -33.49 -32.99
N LEU A 631 10.82 -33.93 -32.45
CA LEU A 631 9.66 -33.07 -32.25
C LEU A 631 9.97 -31.96 -31.24
N LEU A 632 10.58 -32.31 -30.10
CA LEU A 632 10.95 -31.37 -29.06
C LEU A 632 11.90 -30.27 -29.56
N PHE A 633 12.92 -30.65 -30.35
CA PHE A 633 13.84 -29.71 -30.98
C PHE A 633 13.12 -28.73 -31.93
N LYS A 634 12.17 -29.24 -32.73
CA LYS A 634 11.33 -28.41 -33.62
C LYS A 634 10.50 -27.41 -32.81
N GLU A 635 9.91 -27.82 -31.70
CA GLU A 635 9.09 -26.94 -30.86
C GLU A 635 9.94 -25.90 -30.10
N PHE A 636 11.11 -26.27 -29.57
CA PHE A 636 12.08 -25.30 -29.03
C PHE A 636 12.55 -24.30 -30.09
N THR A 637 12.73 -24.73 -31.33
CA THR A 637 13.06 -23.81 -32.44
C THR A 637 11.96 -22.80 -32.70
N LYS A 638 10.68 -23.20 -32.64
CA LYS A 638 9.55 -22.27 -32.77
C LYS A 638 9.51 -21.28 -31.61
N LEU A 639 9.64 -21.77 -30.37
CA LEU A 639 9.66 -20.93 -29.17
C LEU A 639 10.79 -19.88 -29.23
N TYR A 640 11.99 -20.29 -29.64
CA TYR A 640 13.13 -19.39 -29.79
C TYR A 640 12.92 -18.33 -30.88
N ARG A 641 12.23 -18.66 -31.98
CA ARG A 641 11.90 -17.68 -33.04
C ARG A 641 10.82 -16.68 -32.62
N ALA A 642 9.91 -17.08 -31.75
CA ALA A 642 8.84 -16.25 -31.22
C ALA A 642 9.23 -15.50 -29.93
N ARG A 643 10.49 -15.58 -29.50
CA ARG A 643 10.95 -15.02 -28.23
C ARG A 643 10.83 -13.49 -28.19
N ASP A 644 10.49 -12.99 -27.03
CA ASP A 644 10.47 -11.57 -26.68
C ASP A 644 11.27 -11.34 -25.39
N LYS A 645 11.18 -10.14 -24.81
CA LYS A 645 11.86 -9.79 -23.56
C LYS A 645 11.42 -10.60 -22.33
N ASN A 646 10.36 -11.40 -22.43
CA ASN A 646 9.84 -12.23 -21.35
C ASN A 646 10.15 -13.73 -21.56
N PHE A 647 11.06 -14.06 -22.49
CA PHE A 647 11.39 -15.44 -22.80
C PHE A 647 11.98 -16.18 -21.57
N GLY A 648 11.33 -17.26 -21.15
CA GLY A 648 11.63 -17.95 -19.88
C GLY A 648 12.84 -18.89 -19.87
N ASN A 649 13.52 -19.10 -21.01
CA ASN A 649 14.78 -19.84 -21.09
C ASN A 649 14.75 -21.22 -20.38
N ALA A 650 15.71 -21.53 -19.49
CA ALA A 650 15.77 -22.81 -18.79
C ALA A 650 14.53 -23.09 -17.92
N ARG A 651 13.79 -22.06 -17.50
CA ARG A 651 12.51 -22.21 -16.79
C ARG A 651 11.45 -22.81 -17.71
N THR A 652 11.43 -22.41 -18.98
CA THR A 652 10.56 -23.00 -20.00
C THR A 652 10.92 -24.46 -20.25
N VAL A 653 12.22 -24.77 -20.38
CA VAL A 653 12.69 -26.16 -20.57
C VAL A 653 12.30 -27.06 -19.40
N ARG A 654 12.52 -26.60 -18.16
CA ARG A 654 12.10 -27.32 -16.95
C ARG A 654 10.60 -27.58 -16.93
N LYS A 655 9.79 -26.57 -17.28
CA LYS A 655 8.33 -26.73 -17.36
C LYS A 655 7.93 -27.80 -18.38
N VAL A 656 8.53 -27.77 -19.57
CA VAL A 656 8.28 -28.79 -20.61
C VAL A 656 8.68 -30.19 -20.14
N PHE A 657 9.76 -30.31 -19.37
CA PHE A 657 10.15 -31.60 -18.77
C PHE A 657 9.15 -32.08 -17.72
N GLU A 658 8.72 -31.21 -16.80
CA GLU A 658 7.66 -31.54 -15.82
C GLU A 658 6.35 -31.97 -16.50
N ASP A 659 5.94 -31.25 -17.55
CA ASP A 659 4.76 -31.59 -18.33
C ASP A 659 4.93 -32.96 -19.03
N ALA A 660 6.13 -33.28 -19.52
CA ALA A 660 6.43 -34.59 -20.09
C ALA A 660 6.31 -35.71 -19.06
N LYS A 661 6.85 -35.54 -17.84
CA LYS A 661 6.68 -36.51 -16.74
C LYS A 661 5.21 -36.75 -16.42
N MET A 662 4.41 -35.68 -16.42
CA MET A 662 2.97 -35.77 -16.21
C MET A 662 2.27 -36.56 -17.33
N GLN A 663 2.63 -36.35 -18.61
CA GLN A 663 2.04 -37.12 -19.72
C GLN A 663 2.43 -38.60 -19.69
N VAL A 664 3.70 -38.90 -19.40
CA VAL A 664 4.16 -40.28 -19.17
C VAL A 664 3.34 -40.95 -18.06
N SER A 665 3.14 -40.25 -16.94
CA SER A 665 2.35 -40.76 -15.81
C SER A 665 0.89 -41.05 -16.19
N LYS A 666 0.25 -40.15 -16.95
CA LYS A 666 -1.13 -40.34 -17.46
C LYS A 666 -1.22 -41.53 -18.42
N ARG A 667 -0.27 -41.66 -19.35
CA ARG A 667 -0.19 -42.79 -20.29
C ARG A 667 0.03 -44.11 -19.53
N TYR A 668 0.93 -44.12 -18.55
CA TYR A 668 1.22 -45.29 -17.73
C TYR A 668 0.02 -45.78 -16.91
N LEU A 669 -0.76 -44.87 -16.32
CA LEU A 669 -1.95 -45.23 -15.56
C LEU A 669 -3.08 -45.83 -16.42
N LYS A 670 -3.13 -45.53 -17.71
CA LYS A 670 -4.12 -46.12 -18.64
C LYS A 670 -3.79 -47.55 -19.04
N LEU A 671 -2.56 -48.01 -18.83
CA LEU A 671 -2.16 -49.39 -19.13
C LEU A 671 -2.74 -50.38 -18.12
N ALA A 672 -3.07 -51.58 -18.59
CA ALA A 672 -3.48 -52.68 -17.73
C ALA A 672 -2.36 -53.04 -16.74
N LYS A 673 -2.70 -53.50 -15.53
CA LYS A 673 -1.71 -53.75 -14.46
C LYS A 673 -0.53 -54.65 -14.89
N HIS A 674 -0.75 -55.60 -15.80
CA HIS A 674 0.29 -56.52 -16.29
C HIS A 674 1.21 -55.89 -17.36
N GLU A 675 0.83 -54.75 -17.94
CA GLU A 675 1.61 -54.04 -18.97
C GLU A 675 2.43 -52.88 -18.39
N ARG A 676 2.31 -52.62 -17.08
CA ARG A 676 2.96 -51.54 -16.34
C ARG A 676 4.39 -51.95 -15.95
N THR A 677 5.36 -51.55 -16.76
CA THR A 677 6.79 -51.86 -16.56
C THR A 677 7.60 -50.60 -16.22
N LYS A 678 8.76 -50.76 -15.57
CA LYS A 678 9.70 -49.66 -15.28
C LYS A 678 10.08 -48.89 -16.54
N GLU A 679 10.28 -49.60 -17.64
CA GLU A 679 10.63 -49.03 -18.94
C GLU A 679 9.54 -48.08 -19.47
N LYS A 680 8.26 -48.47 -19.36
CA LYS A 680 7.15 -47.60 -19.79
C LYS A 680 6.91 -46.40 -18.87
N LEU A 681 7.29 -46.48 -17.61
CA LEU A 681 7.18 -45.38 -16.63
C LEU A 681 8.27 -44.32 -16.81
N THR A 682 9.41 -44.69 -17.39
CA THR A 682 10.60 -43.83 -17.53
C THR A 682 10.85 -43.37 -18.96
N THR A 683 10.12 -43.87 -19.95
CA THR A 683 10.33 -43.51 -21.36
C THR A 683 9.32 -42.49 -21.85
N ILE A 684 9.78 -41.30 -22.23
CA ILE A 684 9.04 -40.22 -22.90
C ILE A 684 8.96 -40.51 -24.41
N ILE A 685 7.74 -40.65 -24.92
CA ILE A 685 7.48 -40.94 -26.34
C ILE A 685 7.00 -39.69 -27.10
N GLN A 686 6.95 -39.78 -28.43
CA GLN A 686 6.54 -38.66 -29.27
C GLN A 686 5.14 -38.16 -28.91
N ASP A 687 4.20 -39.05 -28.59
CA ASP A 687 2.85 -38.67 -28.17
C ASP A 687 2.82 -37.89 -26.85
N ASP A 688 3.75 -38.15 -25.93
CA ASP A 688 3.83 -37.40 -24.68
C ASP A 688 4.24 -35.95 -24.97
N ILE A 689 5.22 -35.75 -25.86
CA ILE A 689 5.65 -34.42 -26.33
C ILE A 689 4.58 -33.77 -27.20
N SER A 690 3.97 -34.53 -28.09
CA SER A 690 2.83 -34.08 -28.90
C SER A 690 1.72 -33.60 -28.00
N GLU A 691 1.36 -34.27 -26.90
CA GLU A 691 0.31 -33.78 -26.00
C GLU A 691 0.74 -32.52 -25.24
N ILE A 692 2.04 -32.30 -24.98
CA ILE A 692 2.51 -31.05 -24.36
C ILE A 692 2.33 -29.89 -25.34
N PHE A 693 2.77 -30.03 -26.59
CA PHE A 693 2.72 -28.95 -27.57
C PHE A 693 1.41 -28.90 -28.38
N SER A 694 0.65 -29.99 -28.43
CA SER A 694 -0.77 -30.02 -28.78
C SER A 694 -1.61 -29.54 -27.60
N SER A 695 -1.11 -29.49 -26.36
CA SER A 695 -1.77 -28.72 -25.29
C SER A 695 -1.42 -27.23 -25.32
N VAL A 696 -0.41 -26.82 -26.12
CA VAL A 696 -0.17 -25.41 -26.46
C VAL A 696 -1.08 -24.96 -27.60
N ASP A 697 -1.39 -25.84 -28.56
CA ASP A 697 -2.32 -25.52 -29.67
C ASP A 697 -3.79 -25.99 -29.47
N ASP A 698 -4.09 -26.96 -28.59
CA ASP A 698 -5.42 -27.63 -28.52
C ASP A 698 -6.03 -27.92 -27.12
N LYS A 699 -5.36 -27.74 -25.96
CA LYS A 699 -6.03 -27.92 -24.63
C LYS A 699 -5.47 -27.00 -23.53
N LYS A 700 -5.92 -25.74 -23.44
CA LYS A 700 -7.23 -25.38 -22.87
C LYS A 700 -8.14 -24.64 -23.84
N ARG A 701 -8.64 -25.33 -24.86
CA ARG A 701 -10.00 -25.10 -25.34
C ARG A 701 -10.90 -26.14 -24.67
N PHE A 702 -11.52 -25.77 -23.55
CA PHE A 702 -12.91 -26.18 -23.42
C PHE A 702 -13.60 -25.42 -24.54
N GLN A 703 -13.82 -26.05 -25.71
CA GLN A 703 -14.95 -25.61 -26.50
C GLN A 703 -16.17 -26.00 -25.68
N VAL A 704 -16.56 -25.11 -24.76
CA VAL A 704 -17.96 -25.05 -24.36
C VAL A 704 -18.68 -24.86 -25.69
N PRO A 705 -19.49 -25.84 -26.13
CA PRO A 705 -20.22 -25.68 -27.38
C PRO A 705 -21.03 -24.39 -27.27
N LEU A 706 -21.08 -23.62 -28.36
CA LEU A 706 -21.87 -22.40 -28.41
C LEU A 706 -23.30 -22.74 -28.01
N ASN A 707 -23.71 -22.19 -26.88
CA ASN A 707 -25.07 -22.32 -26.44
C ASN A 707 -25.88 -21.21 -27.14
N GLU A 708 -26.36 -21.51 -28.35
CA GLU A 708 -27.14 -20.55 -29.14
C GLU A 708 -28.41 -20.09 -28.41
N GLU A 709 -29.04 -21.00 -27.66
CA GLU A 709 -30.24 -20.70 -26.87
C GLU A 709 -29.92 -19.70 -25.75
N LEU A 710 -28.87 -19.96 -24.96
CA LEU A 710 -28.43 -19.07 -23.88
C LEU A 710 -27.90 -17.74 -24.41
N LEU A 711 -27.26 -17.74 -25.59
CA LEU A 711 -26.82 -16.52 -26.26
C LEU A 711 -28.01 -15.66 -26.72
N GLN A 712 -29.05 -16.29 -27.29
CA GLN A 712 -30.28 -15.61 -27.68
C GLN A 712 -31.00 -15.04 -26.48
N GLU A 713 -31.11 -15.81 -25.39
CA GLU A 713 -31.71 -15.36 -24.12
C GLU A 713 -30.95 -14.15 -23.55
N ALA A 714 -29.63 -14.25 -23.41
CA ALA A 714 -28.82 -13.16 -22.87
C ALA A 714 -28.86 -11.90 -23.76
N ASN A 715 -28.88 -12.07 -25.09
CA ASN A 715 -29.04 -10.94 -26.01
C ASN A 715 -30.44 -10.30 -25.91
N ALA A 716 -31.49 -11.11 -25.71
CA ALA A 716 -32.83 -10.60 -25.46
C ALA A 716 -32.91 -9.83 -24.14
N GLU A 717 -32.24 -10.32 -23.08
CA GLU A 717 -32.12 -9.62 -21.79
C GLU A 717 -31.47 -8.23 -21.96
N VAL A 718 -30.34 -8.13 -22.68
CA VAL A 718 -29.69 -6.83 -22.96
C VAL A 718 -30.62 -5.89 -23.72
N ASN A 719 -31.30 -6.39 -24.76
CA ASN A 719 -32.18 -5.56 -25.59
C ASN A 719 -33.43 -5.09 -24.84
N LYS A 720 -33.89 -5.84 -23.83
CA LYS A 720 -35.01 -5.46 -22.97
C LYS A 720 -34.65 -4.31 -22.02
N LEU A 721 -33.39 -4.09 -21.68
CA LEU A 721 -32.99 -2.96 -20.83
C LEU A 721 -33.34 -1.63 -21.51
N THR A 722 -33.86 -0.67 -20.76
CA THR A 722 -34.11 0.70 -21.25
C THR A 722 -32.79 1.38 -21.57
N GLY A 723 -32.74 2.18 -22.65
CA GLY A 723 -31.55 2.92 -23.05
C GLY A 723 -30.31 2.06 -23.34
N LEU A 724 -29.14 2.53 -22.89
CA LEU A 724 -27.84 1.84 -23.01
C LEU A 724 -27.42 1.52 -24.46
N SER A 725 -27.69 2.44 -25.40
CA SER A 725 -27.40 2.30 -26.83
C SER A 725 -25.92 1.96 -27.11
N SER A 726 -25.01 2.62 -26.41
CA SER A 726 -23.55 2.38 -26.49
C SER A 726 -23.23 0.93 -26.11
N VAL A 727 -23.67 0.50 -24.93
CA VAL A 727 -23.44 -0.84 -24.38
C VAL A 727 -24.06 -1.92 -25.28
N LYS A 728 -25.30 -1.71 -25.76
CA LYS A 728 -25.99 -2.63 -26.69
C LYS A 728 -25.19 -2.83 -27.97
N ARG A 729 -24.62 -1.75 -28.52
CA ARG A 729 -23.74 -1.79 -29.69
C ARG A 729 -22.46 -2.56 -29.39
N ASP A 730 -21.81 -2.29 -28.26
CA ASP A 730 -20.55 -2.95 -27.86
C ASP A 730 -20.75 -4.45 -27.60
N VAL A 731 -21.88 -4.84 -26.99
CA VAL A 731 -22.28 -6.26 -26.82
C VAL A 731 -22.50 -6.91 -28.19
N THR A 732 -23.20 -6.22 -29.11
CA THR A 732 -23.43 -6.74 -30.45
C THR A 732 -22.13 -6.93 -31.23
N GLU A 733 -21.21 -5.97 -31.12
CA GLU A 733 -19.86 -6.06 -31.71
C GLU A 733 -19.08 -7.24 -31.14
N LEU A 734 -19.10 -7.41 -29.81
CA LEU A 734 -18.46 -8.54 -29.13
C LEU A 734 -18.98 -9.88 -29.65
N ILE A 735 -20.30 -10.05 -29.75
CA ILE A 735 -20.92 -11.28 -30.27
C ILE A 735 -20.50 -11.53 -31.72
N LYS A 736 -20.47 -10.49 -32.56
CA LYS A 736 -20.07 -10.60 -33.98
C LYS A 736 -18.61 -11.01 -34.11
N LEU A 737 -17.71 -10.36 -33.37
CA LEU A 737 -16.28 -10.68 -33.38
C LEU A 737 -16.02 -12.08 -32.83
N ALA A 738 -16.71 -12.49 -31.76
CA ALA A 738 -16.57 -13.82 -31.20
C ALA A 738 -17.05 -14.91 -32.18
N LYS A 739 -18.17 -14.69 -32.89
CA LYS A 739 -18.59 -15.60 -33.95
C LYS A 739 -17.56 -15.65 -35.08
N PHE A 740 -17.08 -14.49 -35.55
CA PHE A 740 -16.09 -14.42 -36.61
C PHE A 740 -14.79 -15.17 -36.29
N TYR A 741 -14.19 -14.91 -35.12
CA TYR A 741 -12.93 -15.55 -34.72
C TYR A 741 -13.11 -17.06 -34.55
N ARG A 742 -14.25 -17.50 -34.01
CA ARG A 742 -14.54 -18.91 -33.86
C ARG A 742 -14.75 -19.61 -35.19
N ASP A 743 -15.52 -19.00 -36.09
CA ASP A 743 -15.76 -19.54 -37.43
C ASP A 743 -14.46 -19.57 -38.26
N SER A 744 -13.50 -18.71 -37.91
CA SER A 744 -12.12 -18.70 -38.42
C SER A 744 -11.18 -19.70 -37.72
N GLY A 745 -11.67 -20.48 -36.75
CA GLY A 745 -10.89 -21.46 -36.00
C GLY A 745 -9.94 -20.87 -34.95
N GLU A 746 -10.04 -19.57 -34.66
CA GLU A 746 -9.19 -18.87 -33.70
C GLU A 746 -9.65 -19.08 -32.25
N ASP A 747 -8.72 -18.95 -31.30
CA ASP A 747 -9.02 -19.20 -29.90
C ASP A 747 -9.68 -17.99 -29.24
N LEU A 748 -10.97 -18.11 -28.95
CA LEU A 748 -11.73 -17.04 -28.34
C LEU A 748 -11.20 -16.64 -26.95
N SER A 749 -10.68 -17.60 -26.17
CA SER A 749 -10.16 -17.29 -24.82
C SER A 749 -8.93 -16.38 -24.90
N SER A 750 -8.05 -16.58 -25.89
CA SER A 750 -6.90 -15.73 -26.17
C SER A 750 -7.28 -14.36 -26.74
N LYS A 751 -8.29 -14.31 -27.61
CA LYS A 751 -8.73 -13.07 -28.29
C LYS A 751 -9.57 -12.16 -27.41
N PHE A 752 -10.28 -12.74 -26.44
CA PHE A 752 -11.11 -12.03 -25.46
C PHE A 752 -10.54 -12.13 -24.04
N SER A 753 -9.21 -12.27 -23.91
CA SER A 753 -8.55 -12.35 -22.59
C SER A 753 -8.47 -11.00 -21.85
N SER A 754 -8.96 -9.92 -22.45
CA SER A 754 -8.92 -8.59 -21.86
C SER A 754 -9.92 -8.45 -20.73
N HIS A 755 -9.48 -7.82 -19.65
CA HIS A 755 -10.36 -7.44 -18.56
C HIS A 755 -11.12 -6.16 -18.92
N ILE A 756 -12.29 -5.96 -18.31
CA ILE A 756 -13.27 -4.98 -18.77
C ILE A 756 -13.40 -3.86 -17.74
N LEU A 757 -13.47 -2.63 -18.24
CA LEU A 757 -13.71 -1.44 -17.43
C LEU A 757 -15.12 -0.91 -17.68
N PHE A 758 -15.90 -0.75 -16.62
CA PHE A 758 -17.24 -0.16 -16.67
C PHE A 758 -17.20 1.26 -16.11
N LEU A 759 -17.42 2.25 -16.98
CA LEU A 759 -17.38 3.68 -16.63
C LEU A 759 -18.78 4.27 -16.65
N GLY A 760 -19.20 4.95 -15.58
CA GLY A 760 -20.42 5.76 -15.59
C GLY A 760 -20.99 6.02 -14.20
N ASN A 761 -21.99 6.88 -14.11
CA ASN A 761 -22.62 7.30 -12.85
C ASN A 761 -23.44 6.16 -12.18
N PRO A 762 -23.83 6.28 -10.90
CA PRO A 762 -24.51 5.24 -10.15
C PRO A 762 -25.92 5.02 -10.70
N GLY A 763 -26.43 3.79 -10.60
CA GLY A 763 -27.78 3.49 -11.08
C GLY A 763 -27.94 3.45 -12.61
N THR A 764 -26.85 3.44 -13.38
CA THR A 764 -26.85 3.27 -14.85
C THR A 764 -27.01 1.81 -15.31
N GLY A 765 -26.93 0.83 -14.40
CA GLY A 765 -27.15 -0.59 -14.72
C GLY A 765 -25.88 -1.45 -14.90
N LYS A 766 -24.72 -0.97 -14.44
CA LYS A 766 -23.42 -1.66 -14.49
C LYS A 766 -23.48 -3.12 -13.99
N THR A 767 -23.96 -3.37 -12.77
CA THR A 767 -24.05 -4.72 -12.20
C THR A 767 -24.97 -5.64 -13.00
N THR A 768 -26.10 -5.11 -13.49
CA THR A 768 -27.04 -5.85 -14.35
C THR A 768 -26.37 -6.27 -15.65
N VAL A 769 -25.68 -5.36 -16.32
CA VAL A 769 -24.97 -5.65 -17.57
C VAL A 769 -23.80 -6.60 -17.33
N ALA A 770 -23.07 -6.49 -16.22
CA ALA A 770 -21.97 -7.40 -15.89
C ALA A 770 -22.44 -8.86 -15.82
N ARG A 771 -23.63 -9.09 -15.25
CA ARG A 771 -24.25 -10.41 -15.18
C ARG A 771 -24.61 -10.95 -16.56
N ILE A 772 -25.18 -10.11 -17.42
CA ILE A 772 -25.54 -10.51 -18.78
C ILE A 772 -24.29 -10.75 -19.62
N ILE A 773 -23.25 -9.91 -19.49
CA ILE A 773 -21.95 -10.13 -20.13
C ILE A 773 -21.36 -11.47 -19.70
N SER A 774 -21.36 -11.81 -18.40
CA SER A 774 -20.87 -13.12 -17.93
C SER A 774 -21.62 -14.29 -18.58
N LYS A 775 -22.96 -14.19 -18.72
CA LYS A 775 -23.77 -15.18 -19.46
C LYS A 775 -23.35 -15.26 -20.93
N ILE A 776 -23.16 -14.12 -21.61
CA ILE A 776 -22.74 -14.06 -23.02
C ILE A 776 -21.36 -14.70 -23.21
N TYR A 777 -20.39 -14.39 -22.35
CA TYR A 777 -19.04 -14.97 -22.40
C TYR A 777 -19.08 -16.50 -22.22
N SER A 778 -19.94 -17.00 -21.34
CA SER A 778 -20.17 -18.44 -21.19
C SER A 778 -20.88 -19.05 -22.40
N ALA A 779 -21.91 -18.39 -22.93
CA ALA A 779 -22.64 -18.86 -24.10
C ALA A 779 -21.75 -18.98 -25.34
N LEU A 780 -20.85 -18.02 -25.54
CA LEU A 780 -19.87 -17.97 -26.62
C LEU A 780 -18.71 -18.95 -26.43
N GLY A 781 -18.61 -19.59 -25.26
CA GLY A 781 -17.52 -20.48 -24.90
C GLY A 781 -16.18 -19.79 -24.68
N ILE A 782 -16.19 -18.49 -24.38
CA ILE A 782 -14.99 -17.76 -23.96
C ILE A 782 -14.62 -18.14 -22.51
N LEU A 783 -15.64 -18.34 -21.66
CA LEU A 783 -15.49 -18.81 -20.28
C LEU A 783 -16.24 -20.14 -20.08
N PRO A 784 -15.72 -21.04 -19.22
CA PRO A 784 -16.37 -22.33 -18.95
C PRO A 784 -17.69 -22.20 -18.19
N GLY A 785 -17.98 -21.07 -17.53
CA GLY A 785 -19.22 -20.82 -16.81
C GLY A 785 -19.62 -19.34 -16.78
N GLY A 786 -20.92 -19.07 -16.63
CA GLY A 786 -21.51 -17.72 -16.60
C GLY A 786 -21.64 -17.10 -15.21
N GLN A 787 -20.96 -17.67 -14.21
CA GLN A 787 -21.05 -17.18 -12.83
C GLN A 787 -20.46 -15.77 -12.69
N LEU A 788 -21.13 -14.93 -11.90
CA LEU A 788 -20.67 -13.59 -11.55
C LEU A 788 -20.41 -13.55 -10.05
N VAL A 789 -19.17 -13.31 -9.65
CA VAL A 789 -18.78 -13.07 -8.26
C VAL A 789 -18.63 -11.58 -8.07
N GLU A 790 -19.55 -10.99 -7.31
CA GLU A 790 -19.56 -9.55 -7.02
C GLU A 790 -18.78 -9.27 -5.73
N THR A 791 -17.97 -8.21 -5.73
CA THR A 791 -17.21 -7.75 -4.57
C THR A 791 -16.99 -6.24 -4.61
N GLU A 792 -16.70 -5.67 -3.46
CA GLU A 792 -16.23 -4.29 -3.29
C GLU A 792 -14.88 -4.30 -2.54
N ARG A 793 -14.34 -3.13 -2.18
CA ARG A 793 -13.10 -3.02 -1.38
C ARG A 793 -13.14 -3.91 -0.14
N GLN A 794 -14.24 -3.94 0.60
CA GLN A 794 -14.36 -4.74 1.83
C GLN A 794 -14.27 -6.24 1.60
N GLY A 795 -14.58 -6.72 0.39
CA GLY A 795 -14.47 -8.14 0.03
C GLY A 795 -13.06 -8.55 -0.38
N LEU A 796 -12.23 -7.62 -0.83
CA LEU A 796 -10.85 -7.88 -1.26
C LEU A 796 -9.82 -7.55 -0.17
N VAL A 797 -10.03 -6.44 0.56
CA VAL A 797 -9.10 -5.91 1.54
C VAL A 797 -9.42 -6.44 2.94
N ALA A 798 -8.41 -6.93 3.65
CA ALA A 798 -8.52 -7.35 5.05
C ALA A 798 -8.23 -6.18 6.01
N VAL A 799 -8.64 -6.32 7.27
CA VAL A 799 -8.39 -5.30 8.31
C VAL A 799 -7.01 -5.49 8.96
N HIS A 800 -6.45 -6.70 8.87
CA HIS A 800 -5.16 -7.07 9.45
C HIS A 800 -4.05 -7.15 8.38
N VAL A 801 -2.83 -6.76 8.76
CA VAL A 801 -1.63 -6.78 7.90
C VAL A 801 -1.30 -8.22 7.49
N GLY A 802 -1.16 -8.47 6.18
CA GLY A 802 -0.80 -9.78 5.61
C GLY A 802 -1.97 -10.72 5.26
N GLU A 803 -3.21 -10.38 5.60
CA GLU A 803 -4.40 -11.18 5.25
C GLU A 803 -5.05 -10.79 3.91
N THR A 804 -4.74 -9.60 3.40
CA THR A 804 -5.37 -9.06 2.19
C THR A 804 -5.05 -9.91 0.96
N ALA A 805 -3.82 -10.39 0.82
CA ALA A 805 -3.45 -11.30 -0.27
C ALA A 805 -4.27 -12.60 -0.27
N GLN A 806 -4.50 -13.19 0.90
CA GLN A 806 -5.29 -14.43 1.02
C GLN A 806 -6.77 -14.19 0.69
N LYS A 807 -7.34 -13.08 1.19
CA LYS A 807 -8.73 -12.71 0.97
C LYS A 807 -9.01 -12.39 -0.51
N THR A 808 -8.12 -11.62 -1.13
CA THR A 808 -8.17 -11.34 -2.58
C THR A 808 -8.05 -12.62 -3.39
N THR A 809 -7.10 -13.50 -3.03
CA THR A 809 -6.92 -14.82 -3.67
C THR A 809 -8.17 -15.69 -3.56
N ALA A 810 -8.84 -15.71 -2.40
CA ALA A 810 -10.06 -16.47 -2.20
C ALA A 810 -11.21 -15.96 -3.08
N MET A 811 -11.36 -14.64 -3.21
CA MET A 811 -12.38 -14.04 -4.09
C MET A 811 -12.13 -14.34 -5.58
N ILE A 812 -10.87 -14.27 -6.02
CA ILE A 812 -10.48 -14.66 -7.38
C ILE A 812 -10.75 -16.15 -7.62
N ASN A 813 -10.40 -17.02 -6.66
CA ASN A 813 -10.65 -18.46 -6.75
C ASN A 813 -12.15 -18.78 -6.91
N LYS A 814 -13.04 -18.05 -6.24
CA LYS A 814 -14.49 -18.18 -6.43
C LYS A 814 -14.95 -17.79 -7.84
N ALA A 815 -14.26 -16.83 -8.47
CA ALA A 815 -14.59 -16.34 -9.80
C ALA A 815 -13.98 -17.18 -10.93
N MET A 816 -13.12 -18.17 -10.62
CA MET A 816 -12.46 -18.99 -11.62
C MET A 816 -13.47 -19.69 -12.54
N GLY A 817 -13.23 -19.60 -13.84
CA GLY A 817 -14.14 -20.10 -14.86
C GLY A 817 -15.34 -19.19 -15.16
N GLY A 818 -15.45 -18.04 -14.48
CA GLY A 818 -16.48 -17.03 -14.69
C GLY A 818 -15.92 -15.61 -14.57
N THR A 819 -16.70 -14.70 -14.01
CA THR A 819 -16.38 -13.27 -13.95
C THR A 819 -16.31 -12.75 -12.52
N LEU A 820 -15.24 -12.03 -12.17
CA LEU A 820 -15.10 -11.24 -10.94
C LEU A 820 -15.52 -9.79 -11.23
N PHE A 821 -16.59 -9.32 -10.59
CA PHE A 821 -17.06 -7.93 -10.68
C PHE A 821 -16.65 -7.17 -9.44
N ILE A 822 -15.83 -6.13 -9.61
CA ILE A 822 -15.37 -5.24 -8.54
C ILE A 822 -16.13 -3.92 -8.69
N ASP A 823 -17.13 -3.69 -7.84
CA ASP A 823 -17.82 -2.41 -7.80
C ASP A 823 -16.98 -1.37 -7.04
N GLU A 824 -17.10 -0.13 -7.49
CA GLU A 824 -16.31 1.01 -7.00
C GLU A 824 -14.81 0.69 -6.88
N ALA A 825 -14.21 0.08 -7.91
CA ALA A 825 -12.84 -0.41 -7.89
C ALA A 825 -11.80 0.69 -7.58
N TYR A 826 -12.09 1.94 -7.94
CA TYR A 826 -11.28 3.10 -7.58
C TYR A 826 -11.09 3.26 -6.07
N THR A 827 -12.00 2.75 -5.24
CA THR A 827 -11.86 2.79 -3.77
C THR A 827 -10.68 1.97 -3.27
N LEU A 828 -10.14 1.03 -4.06
CA LEU A 828 -8.89 0.32 -3.75
C LEU A 828 -7.69 1.29 -3.71
N VAL A 829 -7.78 2.41 -4.44
CA VAL A 829 -6.74 3.45 -4.55
C VAL A 829 -7.17 4.68 -3.74
N LYS A 830 -6.58 4.90 -2.57
CA LYS A 830 -6.82 6.12 -1.77
C LYS A 830 -5.77 7.19 -2.06
N LYS A 831 -6.19 8.46 -2.18
CA LYS A 831 -5.32 9.62 -2.48
C LYS A 831 -4.63 10.24 -1.26
N ASP A 832 -5.11 9.98 -0.05
CA ASP A 832 -4.58 10.56 1.18
C ASP A 832 -3.96 9.47 2.06
N GLY A 833 -2.64 9.31 2.00
CA GLY A 833 -1.72 8.77 3.03
C GLY A 833 -2.10 7.55 3.88
N GLY A 834 -3.14 6.77 3.54
CA GLY A 834 -3.75 5.80 4.44
C GLY A 834 -4.06 4.45 3.79
N SER A 835 -3.29 3.44 4.20
CA SER A 835 -3.39 1.97 4.02
C SER A 835 -2.88 1.36 2.71
N ASP A 836 -1.72 0.67 2.80
CA ASP A 836 -1.09 -0.18 1.77
C ASP A 836 -1.92 -1.40 1.35
N PHE A 837 -2.95 -1.76 2.13
CA PHE A 837 -3.74 -2.97 1.88
C PHE A 837 -4.55 -2.91 0.57
N GLY A 838 -4.98 -1.72 0.14
CA GLY A 838 -5.65 -1.57 -1.15
C GLY A 838 -4.73 -1.88 -2.33
N GLN A 839 -3.45 -1.51 -2.21
CA GLN A 839 -2.43 -1.77 -3.21
C GLN A 839 -2.03 -3.24 -3.23
N GLU A 840 -1.91 -3.88 -2.05
CA GLU A 840 -1.68 -5.33 -1.93
C GLU A 840 -2.76 -6.15 -2.67
N ALA A 841 -4.02 -5.76 -2.55
CA ALA A 841 -5.12 -6.40 -3.30
C ALA A 841 -4.98 -6.21 -4.82
N ILE A 842 -4.55 -5.02 -5.28
CA ILE A 842 -4.30 -4.74 -6.69
C ILE A 842 -3.15 -5.59 -7.22
N ASP A 843 -2.06 -5.72 -6.47
CA ASP A 843 -0.87 -6.46 -6.91
C ASP A 843 -1.18 -7.97 -7.02
N VAL A 844 -1.93 -8.52 -6.07
CA VAL A 844 -2.42 -9.91 -6.16
C VAL A 844 -3.38 -10.09 -7.33
N LEU A 845 -4.29 -9.13 -7.56
CA LEU A 845 -5.20 -9.16 -8.70
C LEU A 845 -4.42 -9.17 -10.03
N LEU A 846 -3.43 -8.29 -10.19
CA LEU A 846 -2.59 -8.21 -11.40
C LEU A 846 -1.80 -9.49 -11.65
N LYS A 847 -1.17 -10.04 -10.61
CA LYS A 847 -0.45 -11.31 -10.69
C LYS A 847 -1.36 -12.44 -11.18
N ARG A 848 -2.56 -12.54 -10.59
CA ARG A 848 -3.53 -13.58 -10.97
C ARG A 848 -4.14 -13.36 -12.36
N MET A 849 -4.36 -12.12 -12.78
CA MET A 849 -4.78 -11.81 -14.15
C MET A 849 -3.73 -12.27 -15.18
N GLU A 850 -2.45 -12.23 -14.83
CA GLU A 850 -1.36 -12.71 -15.68
C GLU A 850 -1.24 -14.25 -15.67
N ASP A 851 -1.11 -14.85 -14.48
CA ASP A 851 -0.87 -16.29 -14.30
C ASP A 851 -2.06 -17.14 -14.79
N GLU A 852 -3.28 -16.59 -14.71
CA GLU A 852 -4.53 -17.30 -15.01
C GLU A 852 -5.28 -16.68 -16.21
N ARG A 853 -4.54 -16.09 -17.16
CA ARG A 853 -5.10 -15.47 -18.37
C ARG A 853 -6.05 -16.40 -19.11
N GLY A 854 -7.21 -15.87 -19.49
CA GLY A 854 -8.27 -16.62 -20.20
C GLY A 854 -9.08 -17.60 -19.32
N LYS A 855 -8.74 -17.76 -18.03
CA LYS A 855 -9.48 -18.67 -17.12
C LYS A 855 -10.56 -17.96 -16.31
N PHE A 856 -10.51 -16.64 -16.19
CA PHE A 856 -11.55 -15.79 -15.59
C PHE A 856 -11.42 -14.37 -16.16
N ILE A 857 -12.48 -13.58 -16.06
CA ILE A 857 -12.48 -12.17 -16.46
C ILE A 857 -12.74 -11.30 -15.25
N VAL A 858 -12.12 -10.12 -15.23
CA VAL A 858 -12.35 -9.11 -14.20
C VAL A 858 -13.11 -7.96 -14.85
N ILE A 859 -14.20 -7.54 -14.23
CA ILE A 859 -14.92 -6.31 -14.58
C ILE A 859 -14.73 -5.33 -13.43
N ALA A 860 -13.99 -4.25 -13.66
CA ALA A 860 -13.82 -3.18 -12.69
C ALA A 860 -14.77 -2.03 -13.01
N ALA A 861 -15.63 -1.65 -12.06
CA ALA A 861 -16.65 -0.62 -12.24
C ALA A 861 -16.37 0.61 -11.37
N GLY A 862 -16.71 1.80 -11.88
CA GLY A 862 -16.65 3.03 -11.11
C GLY A 862 -17.00 4.29 -11.90
N TYR A 863 -16.84 5.44 -11.26
CA TYR A 863 -17.03 6.74 -11.87
C TYR A 863 -15.91 7.06 -12.87
N THR A 864 -16.24 7.75 -13.96
CA THR A 864 -15.32 7.96 -15.09
C THR A 864 -13.99 8.62 -14.70
N GLU A 865 -14.00 9.64 -13.84
CA GLU A 865 -12.76 10.35 -13.46
C GLU A 865 -11.96 9.59 -12.39
N GLU A 866 -12.66 9.00 -11.42
CA GLU A 866 -12.07 8.23 -10.32
C GLU A 866 -11.42 6.95 -10.84
N MET A 867 -11.99 6.32 -11.88
CA MET A 867 -11.40 5.16 -12.55
C MET A 867 -10.16 5.51 -13.38
N LYS A 868 -9.95 6.77 -13.78
CA LYS A 868 -8.65 7.18 -14.36
C LYS A 868 -7.55 7.09 -13.31
N SER A 869 -7.81 7.60 -12.11
CA SER A 869 -6.88 7.44 -10.98
C SER A 869 -6.65 5.97 -10.60
N PHE A 870 -7.66 5.11 -10.74
CA PHE A 870 -7.49 3.66 -10.59
C PHE A 870 -6.51 3.08 -11.62
N LEU A 871 -6.68 3.39 -12.91
CA LEU A 871 -5.78 2.89 -13.96
C LEU A 871 -4.37 3.48 -13.89
N GLU A 872 -4.24 4.72 -13.42
CA GLU A 872 -2.97 5.42 -13.23
C GLU A 872 -2.21 4.94 -11.99
N SER A 873 -2.90 4.32 -11.02
CA SER A 873 -2.27 3.79 -9.80
C SER A 873 -1.22 2.71 -10.07
N ASN A 874 -1.39 1.93 -11.14
CA ASN A 874 -0.46 0.89 -11.54
C ASN A 874 -0.49 0.70 -13.08
N PRO A 875 0.65 0.89 -13.79
CA PRO A 875 0.73 0.67 -15.24
C PRO A 875 0.24 -0.71 -15.70
N GLY A 876 0.38 -1.72 -14.83
CA GLY A 876 -0.11 -3.08 -15.06
C GLY A 876 -1.64 -3.14 -15.25
N LEU A 877 -2.41 -2.27 -14.60
CA LEU A 877 -3.87 -2.18 -14.77
C LEU A 877 -4.22 -1.67 -16.18
N LYS A 878 -3.54 -0.61 -16.64
CA LYS A 878 -3.77 -0.02 -17.97
C LYS A 878 -3.52 -1.03 -19.10
N SER A 879 -2.52 -1.91 -18.94
CA SER A 879 -2.21 -2.95 -19.93
C SER A 879 -3.23 -4.10 -19.98
N ARG A 880 -3.96 -4.35 -18.88
CA ARG A 880 -4.86 -5.52 -18.74
C ARG A 880 -6.34 -5.16 -18.89
N PHE A 881 -6.72 -3.93 -18.57
CA PHE A 881 -8.07 -3.38 -18.78
C PHE A 881 -8.15 -2.60 -20.10
N THR A 882 -8.18 -3.30 -21.23
CA THR A 882 -8.18 -2.66 -22.56
C THR A 882 -9.56 -2.46 -23.16
N LYS A 883 -10.60 -3.19 -22.71
CA LYS A 883 -11.98 -3.01 -23.18
C LYS A 883 -12.75 -2.13 -22.19
N VAL A 884 -13.34 -1.06 -22.70
CA VAL A 884 -14.11 -0.10 -21.89
C VAL A 884 -15.57 -0.09 -22.36
N PHE A 885 -16.50 -0.16 -21.42
CA PHE A 885 -17.92 0.08 -21.64
C PHE A 885 -18.32 1.37 -20.93
N THR A 886 -18.86 2.32 -21.69
CA THR A 886 -19.32 3.61 -21.18
C THR A 886 -20.84 3.59 -20.99
N PHE A 887 -21.25 3.76 -19.74
CA PHE A 887 -22.63 3.83 -19.30
C PHE A 887 -23.05 5.29 -19.19
N GLU A 888 -23.81 5.74 -20.18
CA GLU A 888 -24.36 7.10 -20.24
C GLU A 888 -25.51 7.27 -19.24
N ASP A 889 -25.73 8.51 -18.79
CA ASP A 889 -26.90 8.85 -17.97
C ASP A 889 -28.18 8.66 -18.78
N TYR A 890 -29.21 8.07 -18.16
CA TYR A 890 -30.51 7.90 -18.79
C TYR A 890 -31.13 9.26 -19.11
N SER A 891 -31.56 9.44 -20.35
CA SER A 891 -32.34 10.59 -20.81
C SER A 891 -33.68 10.69 -20.07
N PRO A 892 -34.33 11.86 -20.06
CA PRO A 892 -35.65 12.02 -19.43
C PRO A 892 -36.69 11.02 -19.92
N ASP A 893 -36.70 10.71 -21.22
CA ASP A 893 -37.59 9.71 -21.81
C ASP A 893 -37.29 8.31 -21.26
N GLU A 894 -36.02 7.95 -21.13
CA GLU A 894 -35.59 6.66 -20.56
C GLU A 894 -35.89 6.56 -19.06
N LEU A 895 -35.70 7.65 -18.30
CA LEU A 895 -36.10 7.72 -16.87
C LEU A 895 -37.61 7.53 -16.71
N MET A 896 -38.40 8.16 -17.58
CA MET A 896 -39.85 8.00 -17.62
C MET A 896 -40.26 6.57 -17.98
N GLU A 897 -39.58 5.95 -18.94
CA GLU A 897 -39.82 4.55 -19.30
C GLU A 897 -39.51 3.59 -18.14
N ILE A 898 -38.43 3.83 -17.38
CA ILE A 898 -38.12 3.07 -16.17
C ILE A 898 -39.22 3.23 -15.13
N PHE A 899 -39.71 4.45 -14.92
CA PHE A 899 -40.83 4.72 -14.00
C PHE A 899 -42.09 3.98 -14.45
N ASP A 900 -42.44 4.03 -15.73
CA ASP A 900 -43.60 3.35 -16.30
C ASP A 900 -43.53 1.83 -16.13
N ARG A 901 -42.33 1.24 -16.25
CA ARG A 901 -42.13 -0.19 -15.99
C ARG A 901 -42.37 -0.53 -14.51
N MET A 902 -41.91 0.31 -13.58
CA MET A 902 -42.18 0.14 -12.15
C MET A 902 -43.67 0.31 -11.84
N SER A 903 -44.34 1.25 -12.50
CA SER A 903 -45.80 1.42 -12.38
C SER A 903 -46.54 0.17 -12.84
N LYS A 904 -46.18 -0.39 -14.01
CA LYS A 904 -46.76 -1.64 -14.53
C LYS A 904 -46.53 -2.82 -13.60
N SER A 905 -45.32 -3.01 -13.06
CA SER A 905 -45.03 -4.13 -12.14
C SER A 905 -45.78 -4.05 -10.81
N ASN A 906 -46.21 -2.85 -10.42
CA ASN A 906 -46.98 -2.60 -9.20
C ASN A 906 -48.49 -2.39 -9.49
N ASN A 907 -48.96 -2.72 -10.70
CA ASN A 907 -50.36 -2.59 -11.15
C ASN A 907 -50.95 -1.18 -10.98
N VAL A 908 -50.14 -0.14 -11.24
CA VAL A 908 -50.56 1.26 -11.09
C VAL A 908 -50.31 2.05 -12.38
N LYS A 909 -51.16 3.05 -12.66
CA LYS A 909 -51.09 3.94 -13.83
C LYS A 909 -50.91 5.40 -13.38
N LEU A 910 -50.15 6.21 -14.11
CA LEU A 910 -50.15 7.66 -13.92
C LEU A 910 -51.29 8.27 -14.71
N ASP A 911 -51.98 9.25 -14.13
CA ASP A 911 -52.83 10.15 -14.91
C ASP A 911 -51.97 11.08 -15.81
N GLU A 912 -52.58 11.69 -16.83
CA GLU A 912 -51.83 12.50 -17.81
C GLU A 912 -51.14 13.72 -17.18
N ASN A 913 -51.75 14.34 -16.18
CA ASN A 913 -51.20 15.52 -15.52
C ASN A 913 -49.98 15.18 -14.68
N ALA A 914 -50.05 14.08 -13.92
CA ALA A 914 -48.97 13.51 -13.15
C ALA A 914 -47.81 13.10 -14.06
N ARG A 915 -48.10 12.43 -15.18
CA ARG A 915 -47.11 12.06 -16.19
C ARG A 915 -46.36 13.27 -16.74
N ASN A 916 -47.09 14.29 -17.18
CA ASN A 916 -46.51 15.51 -17.75
C ASN A 916 -45.63 16.25 -16.74
N GLN A 917 -46.08 16.32 -15.48
CA GLN A 917 -45.35 17.03 -14.44
C GLN A 917 -44.10 16.25 -13.98
N LEU A 918 -44.18 14.92 -13.90
CA LEU A 918 -43.03 14.05 -13.62
C LEU A 918 -42.00 14.09 -14.76
N MET A 919 -42.46 14.14 -16.02
CA MET A 919 -41.57 14.30 -17.17
C MET A 919 -40.81 15.63 -17.14
N ARG A 920 -41.46 16.73 -16.74
CA ARG A 920 -40.77 18.02 -16.51
C ARG A 920 -39.72 17.91 -15.41
N TYR A 921 -40.07 17.26 -14.30
CA TYR A 921 -39.14 17.02 -13.19
C TYR A 921 -37.89 16.23 -13.62
N PHE A 922 -38.04 15.15 -14.38
CA PHE A 922 -36.89 14.41 -14.92
C PHE A 922 -36.07 15.24 -15.93
N ASN A 923 -36.72 16.07 -16.75
CA ASN A 923 -36.00 17.01 -17.63
C ASN A 923 -35.15 18.01 -16.83
N ASP A 924 -35.70 18.60 -15.76
CA ASP A 924 -35.00 19.56 -14.93
C ASP A 924 -33.83 18.90 -14.17
N LEU A 925 -34.03 17.70 -13.65
CA LEU A 925 -32.98 16.90 -13.02
C LEU A 925 -31.88 16.51 -14.01
N TYR A 926 -32.23 16.11 -15.23
CA TYR A 926 -31.26 15.74 -16.25
C TYR A 926 -30.45 16.95 -16.73
N ARG A 927 -31.06 18.13 -16.83
CA ARG A 927 -30.37 19.39 -17.19
C ARG A 927 -29.37 19.83 -16.12
N ASN A 928 -29.73 19.65 -14.86
CA ASN A 928 -28.90 20.03 -13.71
C ASN A 928 -28.04 18.88 -13.17
N ARG A 929 -27.90 17.79 -13.92
CA ARG A 929 -27.18 16.59 -13.46
C ARG A 929 -25.70 16.89 -13.25
N ASP A 930 -25.16 16.31 -12.18
CA ASP A 930 -23.74 16.35 -11.88
C ASP A 930 -23.13 14.94 -12.02
N LYS A 931 -21.88 14.79 -11.61
CA LYS A 931 -21.17 13.49 -11.61
C LYS A 931 -21.75 12.44 -10.66
N ASN A 932 -22.71 12.82 -9.81
CA ASN A 932 -23.36 11.94 -8.84
C ASN A 932 -24.82 11.63 -9.22
N PHE A 933 -25.21 11.88 -10.47
CA PHE A 933 -26.57 11.69 -10.94
C PHE A 933 -27.04 10.23 -10.75
N GLY A 934 -28.12 10.04 -9.97
CA GLY A 934 -28.53 8.73 -9.48
C GLY A 934 -29.25 7.81 -10.48
N ASN A 935 -29.57 8.27 -11.69
CA ASN A 935 -30.15 7.46 -12.78
C ASN A 935 -31.32 6.55 -12.33
N ALA A 936 -31.31 5.23 -12.59
CA ALA A 936 -32.42 4.35 -12.20
C ALA A 936 -32.63 4.27 -10.67
N ARG A 937 -31.60 4.56 -9.86
CA ARG A 937 -31.72 4.69 -8.40
C ARG A 937 -32.53 5.92 -8.02
N LEU A 938 -32.34 7.04 -8.74
CA LEU A 938 -33.17 8.24 -8.60
C LEU A 938 -34.62 7.91 -8.93
N VAL A 939 -34.90 7.25 -10.07
CA VAL A 939 -36.27 6.86 -10.46
C VAL A 939 -36.91 5.95 -9.42
N ARG A 940 -36.18 4.97 -8.88
CA ARG A 940 -36.66 4.10 -7.80
C ARG A 940 -37.05 4.90 -6.56
N ASN A 941 -36.16 5.79 -6.09
CA ASN A 941 -36.44 6.62 -4.93
C ASN A 941 -37.66 7.52 -5.17
N THR A 942 -37.75 8.15 -6.35
CA THR A 942 -38.91 8.95 -6.75
C THR A 942 -40.19 8.11 -6.76
N PHE A 943 -40.16 6.90 -7.32
CA PHE A 943 -41.30 5.99 -7.34
C PHE A 943 -41.73 5.58 -5.92
N GLU A 944 -40.79 5.22 -5.05
CA GLU A 944 -41.06 4.88 -3.65
C GLU A 944 -41.70 6.06 -2.89
N SER A 945 -41.21 7.28 -3.10
CA SER A 945 -41.81 8.49 -2.54
C SER A 945 -43.23 8.72 -3.07
N VAL A 946 -43.46 8.60 -4.38
CA VAL A 946 -44.80 8.76 -4.98
C VAL A 946 -45.78 7.73 -4.42
N MET A 947 -45.33 6.47 -4.30
CA MET A 947 -46.15 5.38 -3.74
C MET A 947 -46.48 5.63 -2.26
N ARG A 948 -45.54 6.18 -1.49
CA ARG A 948 -45.78 6.60 -0.11
C ARG A 948 -46.84 7.70 -0.03
N SER A 949 -46.69 8.79 -0.79
CA SER A 949 -47.64 9.91 -0.77
C SER A 949 -49.03 9.46 -1.24
N ARG A 950 -49.09 8.57 -2.24
CA ARG A 950 -50.35 7.93 -2.66
C ARG A 950 -50.99 7.10 -1.56
N ASN A 951 -50.21 6.25 -0.88
CA ASN A 951 -50.74 5.42 0.20
C ASN A 951 -51.27 6.27 1.38
N LEU A 952 -50.61 7.39 1.69
CA LEU A 952 -51.09 8.36 2.67
C LEU A 952 -52.42 8.99 2.22
N ARG A 953 -52.50 9.47 0.97
CA ARG A 953 -53.75 10.01 0.39
C ARG A 953 -54.90 8.99 0.43
N LEU A 954 -54.64 7.73 0.10
CA LEU A 954 -55.66 6.67 0.14
C LEU A 954 -56.07 6.34 1.59
N SER A 955 -55.15 6.39 2.55
CA SER A 955 -55.44 6.21 3.98
C SER A 955 -56.34 7.32 4.53
N ASP A 956 -56.17 8.55 4.04
CA ASP A 956 -56.99 9.71 4.45
C ASP A 956 -58.36 9.74 3.76
N THR A 957 -58.61 8.85 2.79
CA THR A 957 -59.89 8.76 2.08
C THR A 957 -60.86 7.83 2.83
N PRO A 958 -62.11 8.25 3.12
CA PRO A 958 -63.09 7.41 3.80
C PRO A 958 -63.35 6.08 3.07
N PRO A 959 -63.56 4.95 3.80
CA PRO A 959 -63.74 3.62 3.19
C PRO A 959 -64.85 3.49 2.14
N GLY A 960 -65.88 4.35 2.22
CA GLY A 960 -67.01 4.38 1.27
C GLY A 960 -66.72 5.09 -0.06
N GLU A 961 -65.60 5.81 -0.17
CA GLU A 961 -65.23 6.61 -1.36
C GLU A 961 -64.03 6.02 -2.13
N LEU A 962 -63.44 4.93 -1.64
CA LEU A 962 -62.29 4.26 -2.27
C LEU A 962 -62.71 3.36 -3.44
N SER A 963 -62.60 3.84 -4.68
CA SER A 963 -62.80 3.03 -5.88
C SER A 963 -61.55 2.22 -6.27
N GLU A 964 -61.72 1.09 -6.97
CA GLU A 964 -60.60 0.30 -7.52
C GLU A 964 -59.76 1.11 -8.54
N GLU A 965 -60.39 2.07 -9.22
CA GLU A 965 -59.69 3.00 -10.11
C GLU A 965 -58.81 3.99 -9.33
N MET A 966 -59.25 4.46 -8.15
CA MET A 966 -58.44 5.32 -7.28
C MET A 966 -57.23 4.58 -6.70
N LYS A 967 -57.40 3.29 -6.35
CA LYS A 967 -56.30 2.46 -5.82
C LYS A 967 -55.20 2.19 -6.86
N SER A 968 -55.58 2.15 -8.14
CA SER A 968 -54.67 1.87 -9.26
C SER A 968 -54.11 3.12 -9.93
N THR A 969 -54.46 4.35 -9.51
CA THR A 969 -54.05 5.59 -10.20
C THR A 969 -53.17 6.51 -9.32
N ILE A 970 -52.03 6.92 -9.87
CA ILE A 970 -51.15 7.97 -9.35
C ILE A 970 -51.61 9.30 -9.94
N THR A 971 -51.87 10.27 -9.05
CA THR A 971 -52.41 11.59 -9.41
C THR A 971 -51.40 12.70 -9.15
N LEU A 972 -51.66 13.91 -9.67
CA LEU A 972 -50.79 15.07 -9.46
C LEU A 972 -50.52 15.35 -7.96
N LYS A 973 -51.53 15.14 -7.09
CA LYS A 973 -51.39 15.33 -5.63
C LYS A 973 -50.31 14.43 -5.02
N ASP A 974 -50.10 13.25 -5.59
CA ASP A 974 -49.10 12.30 -5.10
C ASP A 974 -47.65 12.74 -5.43
N LEU A 975 -47.49 13.74 -6.30
CA LEU A 975 -46.20 14.30 -6.70
C LEU A 975 -45.88 15.63 -5.99
N GLU A 976 -46.84 16.27 -5.34
CA GLU A 976 -46.69 17.63 -4.78
C GLU A 976 -45.60 17.75 -3.71
N GLU A 977 -45.37 16.69 -2.92
CA GLU A 977 -44.30 16.66 -1.91
C GLU A 977 -42.89 16.49 -2.52
N ILE A 978 -42.81 15.97 -3.74
CA ILE A 978 -41.56 15.57 -4.41
C ILE A 978 -41.11 16.64 -5.40
N LEU A 979 -42.07 17.31 -6.02
CA LEU A 979 -41.81 18.38 -6.96
C LEU A 979 -41.31 19.63 -6.20
N PRO A 980 -40.23 20.27 -6.65
CA PRO A 980 -39.85 21.57 -6.11
C PRO A 980 -41.03 22.54 -6.30
N LYS A 981 -41.44 23.21 -5.21
CA LYS A 981 -42.53 24.21 -5.23
C LYS A 981 -42.21 25.27 -6.29
N LYS A 982 -42.92 25.26 -7.41
CA LYS A 982 -42.69 26.16 -8.55
C LYS A 982 -42.78 27.63 -8.12
N GLN A 983 -41.71 28.39 -8.35
CA GLN A 983 -41.87 29.67 -9.03
C GLN A 983 -42.26 29.39 -10.49
N SER A 984 -43.19 30.19 -10.99
CA SER A 984 -43.97 29.96 -12.21
C SER A 984 -43.15 29.77 -13.50
N PRO A 985 -43.71 29.07 -14.51
CA PRO A 985 -42.99 28.69 -15.73
C PRO A 985 -42.87 29.86 -16.71
N GLY A 986 -41.63 30.20 -17.06
CA GLY A 986 -41.29 31.00 -18.24
C GLY A 986 -40.19 30.29 -19.01
N GLU A 987 -40.35 30.19 -20.33
CA GLU A 987 -39.34 29.72 -21.28
C GLU A 987 -37.95 30.30 -20.93
N GLN A 988 -37.05 29.49 -20.37
CA GLN A 988 -35.69 29.98 -20.12
C GLN A 988 -34.89 29.92 -21.42
N LYS A 989 -35.00 31.01 -22.18
CA LYS A 989 -33.85 31.60 -22.86
C LYS A 989 -32.72 31.75 -21.84
N VAL A 990 -31.47 31.56 -22.27
CA VAL A 990 -30.27 31.90 -21.49
C VAL A 990 -30.39 33.37 -21.10
N SER A 991 -30.79 33.64 -19.85
CA SER A 991 -30.93 34.99 -19.31
C SER A 991 -29.90 35.11 -18.21
N GLY A 992 -28.87 35.92 -18.45
CA GLY A 992 -27.87 36.23 -17.43
C GLY A 992 -28.37 37.20 -16.36
N ASP A 993 -27.58 37.37 -15.31
CA ASP A 993 -27.87 38.20 -14.14
C ASP A 993 -27.24 39.60 -14.30
N ALA A 994 -28.09 40.63 -14.40
CA ALA A 994 -27.65 42.01 -14.61
C ALA A 994 -26.91 42.61 -13.41
N ASP A 995 -27.29 42.24 -12.19
CA ASP A 995 -26.66 42.72 -10.95
C ASP A 995 -25.28 42.10 -10.79
N ARG A 996 -25.17 40.80 -11.08
CA ARG A 996 -23.89 40.08 -11.08
C ARG A 996 -22.96 40.56 -12.19
N LEU A 997 -23.49 40.87 -13.37
CA LEU A 997 -22.73 41.49 -14.46
C LEU A 997 -22.13 42.83 -14.01
N GLN A 998 -22.91 43.66 -13.30
CA GLN A 998 -22.42 44.93 -12.77
C GLN A 998 -21.35 44.74 -11.68
N SER A 999 -21.50 43.72 -10.82
CA SER A 999 -20.50 43.36 -9.82
C SER A 999 -19.17 42.93 -10.47
N LEU A 1000 -19.20 42.08 -11.49
CA LEU A 1000 -18.01 41.63 -12.21
C LEU A 1000 -17.32 42.78 -12.96
N MET A 1001 -18.10 43.69 -13.54
CA MET A 1001 -17.57 44.92 -14.14
C MET A 1001 -16.88 45.80 -13.09
N SER A 1002 -17.45 45.93 -11.89
CA SER A 1002 -16.84 46.70 -10.79
C SER A 1002 -15.56 46.03 -10.28
N GLU A 1003 -15.54 44.70 -10.19
CA GLU A 1003 -14.33 43.92 -9.85
C GLU A 1003 -13.21 44.16 -10.87
N LEU A 1004 -13.51 44.09 -12.17
CA LEU A 1004 -12.55 44.43 -13.23
C LEU A 1004 -12.02 45.87 -13.09
N GLN A 1005 -12.89 46.84 -12.81
CA GLN A 1005 -12.50 48.24 -12.65
C GLN A 1005 -11.61 48.47 -11.40
N SER A 1006 -11.80 47.66 -10.36
CA SER A 1006 -11.00 47.72 -9.12
C SER A 1006 -9.57 47.18 -9.26
N LEU A 1007 -9.27 46.39 -10.30
CA LEU A 1007 -7.92 45.91 -10.56
C LEU A 1007 -6.97 47.09 -10.82
N THR A 1008 -5.77 47.04 -10.26
CA THR A 1008 -4.75 48.10 -10.45
C THR A 1008 -4.24 48.11 -11.89
N GLY A 1009 -4.22 49.28 -12.54
CA GLY A 1009 -3.78 49.46 -13.92
C GLY A 1009 -4.74 48.85 -14.95
N LEU A 1010 -4.20 48.30 -16.04
CA LEU A 1010 -4.95 47.62 -17.11
C LEU A 1010 -5.96 48.49 -17.86
N ASP A 1011 -5.70 49.79 -17.99
CA ASP A 1011 -6.66 50.74 -18.57
C ASP A 1011 -7.01 50.40 -20.04
N SER A 1012 -6.03 49.97 -20.83
CA SER A 1012 -6.23 49.48 -22.19
C SER A 1012 -7.16 48.25 -22.24
N VAL A 1013 -6.96 47.28 -21.35
CA VAL A 1013 -7.76 46.06 -21.25
C VAL A 1013 -9.17 46.37 -20.78
N LYS A 1014 -9.32 47.20 -19.74
CA LYS A 1014 -10.62 47.62 -19.20
C LYS A 1014 -11.49 48.27 -20.29
N ASN A 1015 -10.91 49.22 -21.04
CA ASN A 1015 -11.59 49.88 -22.15
C ASN A 1015 -12.03 48.89 -23.25
N GLU A 1016 -11.20 47.89 -23.56
CA GLU A 1016 -11.52 46.91 -24.59
C GLU A 1016 -12.59 45.92 -24.13
N VAL A 1017 -12.59 45.52 -22.84
CA VAL A 1017 -13.67 44.72 -22.24
C VAL A 1017 -14.98 45.51 -22.24
N ASP A 1018 -14.95 46.79 -21.87
CA ASP A 1018 -16.13 47.66 -21.92
C ASP A 1018 -16.73 47.73 -23.33
N ARG A 1019 -15.89 47.91 -24.35
CA ARG A 1019 -16.32 47.91 -25.76
C ARG A 1019 -16.94 46.57 -26.17
N LEU A 1020 -16.31 45.46 -25.78
CA LEU A 1020 -16.80 44.12 -26.09
C LEU A 1020 -18.16 43.86 -25.42
N VAL A 1021 -18.28 44.11 -24.12
CA VAL A 1021 -19.52 43.95 -23.35
C VAL A 1021 -20.62 44.83 -23.91
N ASN A 1022 -20.34 46.10 -24.20
CA ASN A 1022 -21.33 47.02 -24.79
C ASN A 1022 -21.79 46.55 -26.17
N SER A 1023 -20.85 46.10 -27.01
CA SER A 1023 -21.20 45.55 -28.33
C SER A 1023 -22.09 44.31 -28.22
N LEU A 1024 -21.88 43.45 -27.22
CA LEU A 1024 -22.66 42.23 -27.02
C LEU A 1024 -24.04 42.52 -26.45
N LYS A 1025 -24.15 43.46 -25.51
CA LYS A 1025 -25.44 43.97 -25.01
C LYS A 1025 -26.30 44.51 -26.15
N ILE A 1026 -25.73 45.35 -27.03
CA ILE A 1026 -26.46 45.88 -28.19
C ILE A 1026 -26.86 44.78 -29.18
N ALA A 1027 -25.99 43.78 -29.40
CA ALA A 1027 -26.32 42.62 -30.23
C ALA A 1027 -27.50 41.81 -29.65
N GLN A 1028 -27.54 41.61 -28.33
CA GLN A 1028 -28.64 40.91 -27.66
C GLN A 1028 -29.95 41.68 -27.77
N VAL A 1029 -29.95 42.99 -27.53
CA VAL A 1029 -31.13 43.86 -27.68
C VAL A 1029 -31.67 43.84 -29.12
N ARG A 1030 -30.78 43.85 -30.13
CA ARG A 1030 -31.19 43.73 -31.54
C ARG A 1030 -31.83 42.38 -31.83
N LYS A 1031 -31.27 41.29 -31.30
CA LYS A 1031 -31.79 39.92 -31.45
C LYS A 1031 -33.17 39.77 -30.77
N GLU A 1032 -33.35 40.34 -29.58
CA GLU A 1032 -34.62 40.34 -28.86
C GLU A 1032 -35.72 41.11 -29.60
N ARG A 1033 -35.33 42.16 -30.34
CA ARG A 1033 -36.23 42.93 -31.21
C ARG A 1033 -36.42 42.32 -32.61
N GLY A 1034 -35.95 41.08 -32.81
CA GLY A 1034 -36.09 40.36 -34.09
C GLY A 1034 -35.26 40.93 -35.24
N MET A 1035 -34.33 41.85 -34.97
CA MET A 1035 -33.44 42.41 -35.99
C MET A 1035 -32.33 41.42 -36.33
N GLN A 1036 -31.86 41.43 -37.58
CA GLN A 1036 -30.68 40.65 -37.94
C GLN A 1036 -29.44 41.19 -37.24
N VAL A 1037 -28.68 40.26 -36.66
CA VAL A 1037 -27.43 40.52 -35.93
C VAL A 1037 -26.34 39.66 -36.54
N ILE A 1038 -25.27 40.30 -37.02
CA ILE A 1038 -24.06 39.60 -37.44
C ILE A 1038 -23.34 39.14 -36.17
N GLN A 1039 -23.14 37.82 -36.04
CA GLN A 1039 -22.41 37.26 -34.90
C GLN A 1039 -20.93 37.65 -34.98
N LYS A 1040 -20.44 38.40 -33.99
CA LYS A 1040 -19.01 38.73 -33.89
C LYS A 1040 -18.22 37.51 -33.39
N PRO A 1041 -17.01 37.26 -33.92
CA PRO A 1041 -16.10 36.28 -33.31
C PRO A 1041 -15.73 36.72 -31.89
N LEU A 1042 -15.70 35.77 -30.95
CA LEU A 1042 -15.44 36.05 -29.53
C LEU A 1042 -14.09 35.52 -29.04
N HIS A 1043 -13.42 34.70 -29.85
CA HIS A 1043 -12.08 34.22 -29.53
C HIS A 1043 -11.11 35.41 -29.46
N SER A 1044 -10.19 35.36 -28.50
CA SER A 1044 -9.40 36.52 -28.08
C SER A 1044 -7.91 36.20 -27.96
N VAL A 1045 -7.06 37.21 -28.18
CA VAL A 1045 -5.61 37.15 -28.03
C VAL A 1045 -5.19 38.08 -26.91
N PHE A 1046 -4.44 37.58 -25.93
CA PHE A 1046 -3.90 38.36 -24.82
C PHE A 1046 -2.39 38.56 -25.00
N LEU A 1047 -1.97 39.80 -25.23
CA LEU A 1047 -0.59 40.19 -25.48
C LEU A 1047 0.00 40.87 -24.26
N GLY A 1048 1.15 40.44 -23.76
CA GLY A 1048 1.90 41.19 -22.75
C GLY A 1048 2.87 40.36 -21.95
N ASN A 1049 3.74 41.02 -21.19
CA ASN A 1049 4.82 40.39 -20.41
C ASN A 1049 4.28 39.54 -19.24
N PRO A 1050 5.09 38.67 -18.61
CA PRO A 1050 4.65 37.85 -17.48
C PRO A 1050 4.17 38.72 -16.32
N GLY A 1051 3.19 38.23 -15.56
CA GLY A 1051 2.75 38.90 -14.34
C GLY A 1051 1.92 40.17 -14.53
N THR A 1052 1.41 40.45 -15.73
CA THR A 1052 0.50 41.58 -16.03
C THR A 1052 -0.98 41.27 -15.76
N GLY A 1053 -1.34 40.07 -15.28
CA GLY A 1053 -2.73 39.74 -14.91
C GLY A 1053 -3.59 39.08 -15.99
N LYS A 1054 -2.99 38.55 -17.06
CA LYS A 1054 -3.67 37.86 -18.18
C LYS A 1054 -4.65 36.77 -17.71
N THR A 1055 -4.21 35.81 -16.91
CA THR A 1055 -5.08 34.73 -16.39
C THR A 1055 -6.20 35.27 -15.50
N THR A 1056 -5.94 36.27 -14.66
CA THR A 1056 -6.94 36.90 -13.80
C THR A 1056 -8.05 37.54 -14.61
N VAL A 1057 -7.71 38.30 -15.65
CA VAL A 1057 -8.69 38.91 -16.55
C VAL A 1057 -9.42 37.86 -17.38
N ALA A 1058 -8.75 36.79 -17.84
CA ALA A 1058 -9.41 35.72 -18.59
C ALA A 1058 -10.55 35.07 -17.78
N ARG A 1059 -10.35 34.88 -16.46
CA ARG A 1059 -11.39 34.35 -15.56
C ARG A 1059 -12.57 35.30 -15.41
N LEU A 1060 -12.31 36.60 -15.30
CA LEU A 1060 -13.37 37.62 -15.26
C LEU A 1060 -14.15 37.67 -16.58
N ILE A 1061 -13.46 37.69 -17.73
CA ILE A 1061 -14.10 37.68 -19.05
C ILE A 1061 -14.96 36.43 -19.26
N SER A 1062 -14.48 35.26 -18.85
CA SER A 1062 -15.27 34.02 -18.91
C SER A 1062 -16.57 34.13 -18.09
N SER A 1063 -16.48 34.72 -16.90
CA SER A 1063 -17.64 34.98 -16.05
C SER A 1063 -18.58 36.02 -16.67
N LEU A 1064 -18.05 37.07 -17.28
CA LEU A 1064 -18.84 38.08 -18.00
C LEU A 1064 -19.62 37.46 -19.17
N PHE A 1065 -19.01 36.57 -19.97
CA PHE A 1065 -19.71 35.90 -21.07
C PHE A 1065 -20.86 35.02 -20.59
N LYS A 1066 -20.71 34.37 -19.44
CA LYS A 1066 -21.80 33.63 -18.81
C LYS A 1066 -22.93 34.55 -18.36
N GLU A 1067 -22.63 35.64 -17.68
CA GLU A 1067 -23.65 36.60 -17.23
C GLU A 1067 -24.25 37.46 -18.37
N LEU A 1068 -23.65 37.45 -19.56
CA LEU A 1068 -24.26 37.95 -20.79
C LEU A 1068 -25.09 36.89 -21.53
N GLY A 1069 -25.19 35.67 -20.99
CA GLY A 1069 -25.91 34.57 -21.60
C GLY A 1069 -25.32 34.05 -22.91
N ILE A 1070 -24.02 34.31 -23.14
CA ILE A 1070 -23.27 33.85 -24.31
C ILE A 1070 -22.74 32.43 -24.08
N LEU A 1071 -22.23 32.18 -22.87
CA LEU A 1071 -21.74 30.88 -22.43
C LEU A 1071 -22.68 30.31 -21.36
N GLU A 1072 -22.83 28.99 -21.34
CA GLU A 1072 -23.64 28.30 -20.33
C GLU A 1072 -22.99 28.33 -18.94
N ARG A 1073 -21.66 28.40 -18.89
CA ARG A 1073 -20.81 28.32 -17.69
C ARG A 1073 -19.74 29.40 -17.73
N GLY A 1074 -19.34 29.89 -16.56
CA GLY A 1074 -18.24 30.86 -16.39
C GLY A 1074 -16.87 30.23 -16.19
N GLN A 1075 -16.76 28.91 -16.38
CA GLN A 1075 -15.53 28.15 -16.09
C GLN A 1075 -14.39 28.53 -17.03
N LEU A 1076 -13.18 28.65 -16.48
CA LEU A 1076 -11.93 28.86 -17.23
C LEU A 1076 -11.10 27.58 -17.16
N VAL A 1077 -10.82 26.97 -18.30
CA VAL A 1077 -9.89 25.84 -18.45
C VAL A 1077 -8.55 26.39 -18.93
N GLU A 1078 -7.58 26.48 -18.04
CA GLU A 1078 -6.23 26.98 -18.32
C GLU A 1078 -5.29 25.84 -18.70
N VAL A 1079 -4.58 25.98 -19.81
CA VAL A 1079 -3.63 24.99 -20.33
C VAL A 1079 -2.37 25.59 -20.93
N ASP A 1080 -1.31 24.80 -20.97
CA ASP A 1080 -0.05 25.09 -21.67
C ASP A 1080 0.20 24.12 -22.86
N ARG A 1081 1.35 24.27 -23.55
CA ARG A 1081 1.75 23.37 -24.63
C ARG A 1081 1.89 21.91 -24.19
N ALA A 1082 2.41 21.64 -23.00
CA ALA A 1082 2.64 20.28 -22.51
C ALA A 1082 1.31 19.53 -22.31
N GLN A 1083 0.23 20.25 -22.02
CA GLN A 1083 -1.11 19.70 -21.87
C GLN A 1083 -1.85 19.50 -23.18
N LEU A 1084 -1.50 20.23 -24.24
CA LEU A 1084 -2.13 20.08 -25.56
C LEU A 1084 -1.40 19.08 -26.46
N VAL A 1085 -0.07 19.03 -26.41
CA VAL A 1085 0.76 18.22 -27.32
C VAL A 1085 1.16 16.89 -26.69
N ALA A 1086 1.13 15.80 -27.47
CA ALA A 1086 1.60 14.47 -27.06
C ALA A 1086 3.01 14.18 -27.59
N GLY A 1087 3.72 13.22 -26.97
CA GLY A 1087 5.09 12.84 -27.37
C GLY A 1087 5.18 11.94 -28.61
N TYR A 1088 4.04 11.51 -29.17
CA TYR A 1088 3.95 10.57 -30.29
C TYR A 1088 2.93 11.06 -31.33
N SER A 1089 3.17 10.75 -32.62
CA SER A 1089 2.32 11.14 -33.75
C SER A 1089 0.90 10.55 -33.65
N GLY A 1090 -0.13 11.37 -33.90
CA GLY A 1090 -1.54 10.96 -33.93
C GLY A 1090 -2.28 10.93 -32.58
N GLN A 1091 -1.59 11.23 -31.47
CA GLN A 1091 -2.22 11.35 -30.14
C GLN A 1091 -2.51 12.80 -29.74
N THR A 1092 -1.90 13.77 -30.41
CA THR A 1092 -2.06 15.19 -30.08
C THR A 1092 -3.46 15.68 -30.37
N ALA A 1093 -4.08 15.26 -31.48
CA ALA A 1093 -5.47 15.58 -31.77
C ALA A 1093 -6.44 15.10 -30.68
N ILE A 1094 -6.25 13.87 -30.17
CA ILE A 1094 -7.10 13.30 -29.12
C ILE A 1094 -6.95 14.10 -27.82
N LYS A 1095 -5.70 14.37 -27.42
CA LYS A 1095 -5.40 15.11 -26.19
C LYS A 1095 -5.94 16.54 -26.22
N THR A 1096 -5.77 17.22 -27.36
CA THR A 1096 -6.32 18.56 -27.60
C THR A 1096 -7.86 18.55 -27.56
N ASP A 1097 -8.49 17.56 -28.18
CA ASP A 1097 -9.96 17.40 -28.18
C ASP A 1097 -10.54 17.19 -26.78
N GLU A 1098 -9.87 16.41 -25.94
CA GLU A 1098 -10.30 16.19 -24.55
C GLU A 1098 -10.26 17.48 -23.71
N ILE A 1099 -9.22 18.30 -23.89
CA ILE A 1099 -9.13 19.60 -23.24
C ILE A 1099 -10.23 20.54 -23.74
N ILE A 1100 -10.51 20.57 -25.04
CA ILE A 1100 -11.57 21.38 -25.61
C ILE A 1100 -12.94 20.95 -25.08
N LYS A 1101 -13.21 19.64 -24.97
CA LYS A 1101 -14.45 19.12 -24.37
C LYS A 1101 -14.66 19.57 -22.92
N LYS A 1102 -13.58 19.69 -22.13
CA LYS A 1102 -13.65 20.25 -20.77
C LYS A 1102 -14.03 21.73 -20.78
N ALA A 1103 -13.63 22.47 -21.81
CA ALA A 1103 -13.93 23.88 -21.96
C ALA A 1103 -15.33 24.16 -22.57
N ILE A 1104 -16.05 23.15 -23.06
CA ILE A 1104 -17.42 23.31 -23.57
C ILE A 1104 -18.33 23.91 -22.49
N GLY A 1105 -19.12 24.89 -22.90
CA GLY A 1105 -19.94 25.73 -22.04
C GLY A 1105 -19.16 26.88 -21.38
N GLY A 1106 -17.83 26.94 -21.48
CA GLY A 1106 -16.95 27.91 -20.81
C GLY A 1106 -15.85 28.46 -21.72
N THR A 1107 -14.70 28.81 -21.13
CA THR A 1107 -13.55 29.39 -21.84
C THR A 1107 -12.31 28.50 -21.74
N LEU A 1108 -11.66 28.22 -22.87
CA LEU A 1108 -10.33 27.61 -22.96
C LEU A 1108 -9.26 28.70 -23.02
N PHE A 1109 -8.35 28.74 -22.05
CA PHE A 1109 -7.23 29.67 -22.00
C PHE A 1109 -5.93 28.90 -22.24
N ILE A 1110 -5.20 29.27 -23.30
CA ILE A 1110 -3.92 28.65 -23.66
C ILE A 1110 -2.81 29.66 -23.35
N ASP A 1111 -2.05 29.42 -22.30
CA ASP A 1111 -0.90 30.25 -21.96
C ASP A 1111 0.33 29.88 -22.81
N GLU A 1112 1.15 30.88 -23.10
CA GLU A 1112 2.29 30.79 -24.01
C GLU A 1112 1.97 30.07 -25.34
N ALA A 1113 0.82 30.39 -25.94
CA ALA A 1113 0.30 29.69 -27.11
C ALA A 1113 1.25 29.70 -28.32
N TYR A 1114 2.09 30.73 -28.44
CA TYR A 1114 3.14 30.84 -29.46
C TYR A 1114 4.10 29.64 -29.45
N THR A 1115 4.24 28.97 -28.31
CA THR A 1115 5.05 27.76 -28.22
C THR A 1115 4.50 26.66 -29.11
N LEU A 1116 3.19 26.57 -29.37
CA LEU A 1116 2.60 25.56 -30.27
C LEU A 1116 3.10 25.68 -31.72
N ALA A 1117 3.44 26.88 -32.17
CA ALA A 1117 3.99 27.13 -33.51
C ALA A 1117 5.53 27.07 -33.58
N ARG A 1118 6.24 26.95 -32.44
CA ARG A 1118 7.71 26.87 -32.42
C ARG A 1118 8.18 25.42 -32.65
N GLY A 1119 8.95 25.22 -33.73
CA GLY A 1119 9.66 23.97 -34.06
C GLY A 1119 9.17 23.25 -35.32
N SER A 1120 10.06 22.56 -36.02
CA SER A 1120 9.80 21.77 -37.26
C SER A 1120 9.14 20.41 -36.98
N ASN A 1121 8.30 20.31 -35.95
CA ASN A 1121 7.65 19.06 -35.53
C ASN A 1121 6.13 19.14 -35.71
N ASP A 1122 5.57 18.21 -36.47
CA ASP A 1122 4.17 18.16 -36.90
C ASP A 1122 3.13 18.19 -35.76
N PHE A 1123 3.53 17.86 -34.52
CA PHE A 1123 2.61 17.74 -33.37
C PHE A 1123 2.03 19.07 -32.90
N GLY A 1124 2.81 20.15 -32.94
CA GLY A 1124 2.31 21.48 -32.53
C GLY A 1124 1.25 22.01 -33.49
N GLN A 1125 1.47 21.77 -34.79
CA GLN A 1125 0.50 22.09 -35.84
C GLN A 1125 -0.76 21.21 -35.73
N GLU A 1126 -0.61 19.91 -35.42
CA GLU A 1126 -1.75 19.02 -35.19
C GLU A 1126 -2.69 19.52 -34.08
N ALA A 1127 -2.14 20.12 -33.01
CA ALA A 1127 -2.93 20.75 -31.95
C ALA A 1127 -3.65 22.01 -32.45
N ILE A 1128 -2.98 22.86 -33.22
CA ILE A 1128 -3.56 24.09 -33.81
C ILE A 1128 -4.71 23.72 -34.76
N ASP A 1129 -4.52 22.74 -35.64
CA ASP A 1129 -5.52 22.28 -36.60
C ASP A 1129 -6.74 21.69 -35.89
N THR A 1130 -6.50 20.90 -34.85
CA THR A 1130 -7.58 20.35 -34.01
C THR A 1130 -8.37 21.47 -33.33
N LEU A 1131 -7.68 22.45 -32.75
CA LEU A 1131 -8.31 23.61 -32.11
C LEU A 1131 -9.19 24.39 -33.11
N LEU A 1132 -8.65 24.72 -34.29
CA LEU A 1132 -9.38 25.44 -35.34
C LEU A 1132 -10.60 24.67 -35.81
N LYS A 1133 -10.49 23.35 -36.00
CA LYS A 1133 -11.61 22.49 -36.39
C LYS A 1133 -12.71 22.52 -35.32
N ARG A 1134 -12.35 22.38 -34.04
CA ARG A 1134 -13.34 22.34 -32.96
C ARG A 1134 -13.97 23.70 -32.65
N MET A 1135 -13.26 24.80 -32.88
CA MET A 1135 -13.84 26.14 -32.83
C MET A 1135 -14.98 26.30 -33.87
N GLU A 1136 -14.90 25.60 -35.00
CA GLU A 1136 -15.98 25.56 -35.99
C GLU A 1136 -17.09 24.59 -35.58
N ASP A 1137 -16.74 23.35 -35.21
CA ASP A 1137 -17.71 22.31 -34.83
C ASP A 1137 -18.59 22.72 -33.63
N PHE A 1138 -18.02 23.46 -32.68
CA PHE A 1138 -18.69 23.87 -31.44
C PHE A 1138 -18.85 25.40 -31.33
N LYS A 1139 -19.07 26.06 -32.48
CA LYS A 1139 -19.24 27.52 -32.56
C LYS A 1139 -20.32 28.01 -31.58
N GLY A 1140 -19.93 28.96 -30.72
CA GLY A 1140 -20.80 29.54 -29.71
C GLY A 1140 -21.03 28.67 -28.47
N GLN A 1141 -20.45 27.47 -28.39
CA GLN A 1141 -20.52 26.62 -27.20
C GLN A 1141 -19.34 26.84 -26.26
N PHE A 1142 -18.20 27.36 -26.75
CA PHE A 1142 -17.04 27.73 -25.93
C PHE A 1142 -16.26 28.86 -26.57
N ILE A 1143 -15.44 29.55 -25.78
CA ILE A 1143 -14.56 30.63 -26.24
C ILE A 1143 -13.11 30.22 -26.00
N VAL A 1144 -12.21 30.69 -26.87
CA VAL A 1144 -10.78 30.39 -26.78
C VAL A 1144 -10.04 31.71 -26.58
N ILE A 1145 -9.15 31.74 -25.60
CA ILE A 1145 -8.23 32.84 -25.34
C ILE A 1145 -6.81 32.29 -25.45
N VAL A 1146 -6.01 32.86 -26.34
CA VAL A 1146 -4.58 32.53 -26.48
C VAL A 1146 -3.73 33.66 -25.91
N ALA A 1147 -2.75 33.35 -25.07
CA ALA A 1147 -1.92 34.33 -24.39
C ALA A 1147 -0.43 34.15 -24.68
N GLY A 1148 0.32 35.26 -24.65
CA GLY A 1148 1.78 35.22 -24.79
C GLY A 1148 2.42 36.59 -24.97
N TYR A 1149 3.72 36.58 -25.26
CA TYR A 1149 4.50 37.79 -25.52
C TYR A 1149 4.14 38.42 -26.85
N THR A 1150 4.18 39.76 -26.91
CA THR A 1150 3.65 40.54 -28.03
C THR A 1150 4.27 40.14 -29.38
N ARG A 1151 5.61 40.01 -29.45
CA ARG A 1151 6.31 39.69 -30.72
C ARG A 1151 6.07 38.24 -31.14
N GLU A 1152 6.08 37.34 -30.19
CA GLU A 1152 5.92 35.91 -30.38
C GLU A 1152 4.51 35.54 -30.79
N MET A 1153 3.51 36.19 -30.20
CA MET A 1153 2.12 36.01 -30.56
C MET A 1153 1.81 36.59 -31.93
N GLN A 1154 2.48 37.67 -32.36
CA GLN A 1154 2.37 38.14 -33.75
C GLN A 1154 2.83 37.04 -34.73
N ALA A 1155 4.00 36.45 -34.51
CA ALA A 1155 4.48 35.34 -35.34
C ALA A 1155 3.56 34.10 -35.28
N PHE A 1156 2.98 33.79 -34.12
CA PHE A 1156 1.99 32.72 -33.95
C PHE A 1156 0.72 32.98 -34.77
N MET A 1157 0.20 34.21 -34.73
CA MET A 1157 -1.01 34.58 -35.48
C MET A 1157 -0.79 34.56 -36.99
N GLU A 1158 0.43 34.85 -37.45
CA GLU A 1158 0.82 34.78 -38.87
C GLU A 1158 1.12 33.35 -39.34
N SER A 1159 1.38 32.41 -38.42
CA SER A 1159 1.75 31.03 -38.74
C SER A 1159 0.63 30.23 -39.43
N ASN A 1160 -0.64 30.60 -39.21
CA ASN A 1160 -1.79 29.95 -39.83
C ASN A 1160 -2.91 30.98 -40.10
N PRO A 1161 -3.32 31.18 -41.37
CA PRO A 1161 -4.42 32.11 -41.71
C PRO A 1161 -5.74 31.84 -40.98
N GLY A 1162 -5.97 30.59 -40.56
CA GLY A 1162 -7.12 30.16 -39.77
C GLY A 1162 -7.16 30.80 -38.37
N LEU A 1163 -6.00 31.12 -37.78
CA LEU A 1163 -5.91 31.83 -36.51
C LEU A 1163 -6.30 33.31 -36.68
N THR A 1164 -5.72 34.00 -37.66
CA THR A 1164 -5.98 35.44 -37.92
C THR A 1164 -7.47 35.71 -38.18
N SER A 1165 -8.16 34.79 -38.88
CA SER A 1165 -9.58 34.93 -39.21
C SER A 1165 -10.53 34.71 -38.02
N ARG A 1166 -10.14 33.91 -37.01
CA ARG A 1166 -11.01 33.51 -35.89
C ARG A 1166 -10.74 34.27 -34.58
N PHE A 1167 -9.54 34.77 -34.38
CA PHE A 1167 -9.13 35.52 -33.20
C PHE A 1167 -9.01 37.02 -33.51
N THR A 1168 -10.15 37.71 -33.51
CA THR A 1168 -10.23 39.13 -33.90
C THR A 1168 -10.15 40.10 -32.72
N ASN A 1169 -10.33 39.63 -31.48
CA ASN A 1169 -10.30 40.49 -30.29
C ASN A 1169 -8.90 40.45 -29.66
N ILE A 1170 -8.20 41.59 -29.60
CA ILE A 1170 -6.83 41.66 -29.10
C ILE A 1170 -6.79 42.55 -27.86
N PHE A 1171 -6.32 41.97 -26.75
CA PHE A 1171 -6.16 42.65 -25.47
C PHE A 1171 -4.67 42.84 -25.18
N THR A 1172 -4.23 44.09 -25.02
CA THR A 1172 -2.83 44.43 -24.74
C THR A 1172 -2.66 44.75 -23.27
N PHE A 1173 -1.89 43.93 -22.57
CA PHE A 1173 -1.57 44.06 -21.15
C PHE A 1173 -0.24 44.80 -20.99
N GLU A 1174 -0.33 46.04 -20.55
CA GLU A 1174 0.82 46.92 -20.31
C GLU A 1174 1.57 46.53 -19.04
N ASP A 1175 2.86 46.86 -18.99
CA ASP A 1175 3.67 46.70 -17.78
C ASP A 1175 3.18 47.66 -16.69
N TYR A 1176 3.15 47.18 -15.44
CA TYR A 1176 2.80 48.01 -14.30
C TYR A 1176 3.88 49.07 -14.07
N ASN A 1177 3.45 50.33 -14.01
CA ASN A 1177 4.32 51.43 -13.65
C ASN A 1177 4.69 51.38 -12.14
N SER A 1178 5.65 52.21 -11.73
CA SER A 1178 6.15 52.21 -10.36
C SER A 1178 5.06 52.45 -9.32
N GLU A 1179 4.11 53.36 -9.56
CA GLU A 1179 2.97 53.63 -8.66
C GLU A 1179 2.05 52.40 -8.54
N GLN A 1180 1.78 51.72 -9.66
CA GLN A 1180 0.97 50.51 -9.70
C GLN A 1180 1.67 49.34 -8.98
N LEU A 1181 2.99 49.18 -9.13
CA LEU A 1181 3.77 48.17 -8.42
C LEU A 1181 3.77 48.41 -6.91
N VAL A 1182 3.85 49.68 -6.46
CA VAL A 1182 3.68 50.02 -5.04
C VAL A 1182 2.29 49.58 -4.56
N LYS A 1183 1.20 49.94 -5.27
CA LYS A 1183 -0.17 49.53 -4.90
C LYS A 1183 -0.35 48.02 -4.83
N ILE A 1184 0.24 47.27 -5.77
CA ILE A 1184 0.21 45.80 -5.76
C ILE A 1184 0.95 45.24 -4.54
N THR A 1185 2.15 45.78 -4.26
CA THR A 1185 3.00 45.32 -3.14
C THR A 1185 2.34 45.61 -1.79
N THR A 1186 1.77 46.79 -1.61
CA THR A 1186 1.08 47.17 -0.36
C THR A 1186 -0.22 46.38 -0.17
N GLY A 1187 -0.96 46.12 -1.26
CA GLY A 1187 -2.13 45.23 -1.22
C GLY A 1187 -1.77 43.80 -0.80
N MET A 1188 -0.68 43.26 -1.35
CA MET A 1188 -0.16 41.94 -0.95
C MET A 1188 0.30 41.93 0.51
N ALA A 1189 1.00 42.97 0.97
CA ALA A 1189 1.44 43.10 2.36
C ALA A 1189 0.23 43.12 3.31
N ALA A 1190 -0.77 43.96 3.03
CA ALA A 1190 -1.96 44.11 3.86
C ALA A 1190 -2.77 42.81 3.96
N ALA A 1191 -2.93 42.08 2.86
CA ALA A 1191 -3.61 40.78 2.86
C ALA A 1191 -2.89 39.72 3.72
N ASN A 1192 -1.59 39.90 3.96
CA ASN A 1192 -0.76 39.02 4.79
C ASN A 1192 -0.45 39.63 6.17
N GLY A 1193 -1.17 40.68 6.59
CA GLY A 1193 -1.04 41.28 7.92
C GLY A 1193 0.11 42.27 8.09
N TYR A 1194 0.80 42.67 7.02
CA TYR A 1194 1.90 43.65 7.05
C TYR A 1194 1.43 45.05 6.64
N LYS A 1195 2.01 46.08 7.24
CA LYS A 1195 1.83 47.49 6.89
C LYS A 1195 3.19 48.15 6.63
N PHE A 1196 3.27 49.05 5.65
CA PHE A 1196 4.48 49.84 5.42
C PHE A 1196 4.47 51.12 6.24
N SER A 1197 5.62 51.51 6.79
CA SER A 1197 5.80 52.86 7.34
C SER A 1197 5.78 53.92 6.23
N GLN A 1198 5.54 55.20 6.57
CA GLN A 1198 5.59 56.28 5.57
C GLN A 1198 6.95 56.40 4.89
N THR A 1199 8.05 56.16 5.62
CA THR A 1199 9.41 56.13 5.07
C THR A 1199 9.64 54.90 4.19
N GLY A 1200 9.11 53.74 4.59
CA GLY A 1200 9.16 52.50 3.82
C GLY A 1200 8.44 52.62 2.47
N LEU A 1201 7.25 53.24 2.43
CA LEU A 1201 6.51 53.46 1.18
C LEU A 1201 7.31 54.32 0.19
N LYS A 1202 7.94 55.40 0.67
CA LYS A 1202 8.73 56.28 -0.19
C LYS A 1202 9.95 55.55 -0.77
N LYS A 1203 10.63 54.75 0.03
CA LYS A 1203 11.79 53.97 -0.43
C LYS A 1203 11.40 52.82 -1.36
N LEU A 1204 10.21 52.23 -1.17
CA LEU A 1204 9.63 51.27 -2.08
C LEU A 1204 9.34 51.88 -3.46
N GLU A 1205 8.83 53.11 -3.47
CA GLU A 1205 8.60 53.87 -4.70
C GLU A 1205 9.91 54.15 -5.44
N GLU A 1206 10.96 54.60 -4.74
CA GLU A 1206 12.30 54.81 -5.30
C GLU A 1206 12.88 53.52 -5.90
N LYS A 1207 12.74 52.39 -5.20
CA LYS A 1207 13.16 51.06 -5.69
C LYS A 1207 12.43 50.69 -6.99
N TYR A 1208 11.11 50.86 -7.04
CA TYR A 1208 10.34 50.56 -8.25
C TYR A 1208 10.57 51.55 -9.39
N GLN A 1209 10.92 52.81 -9.12
CA GLN A 1209 11.37 53.74 -10.18
C GLN A 1209 12.67 53.25 -10.82
N GLY A 1210 13.63 52.81 -10.00
CA GLY A 1210 14.88 52.20 -10.48
C GLY A 1210 14.63 50.95 -11.32
N ILE A 1211 13.83 50.01 -10.82
CA ILE A 1211 13.47 48.77 -11.52
C ILE A 1211 12.73 49.07 -12.83
N TYR A 1212 11.72 49.96 -12.82
CA TYR A 1212 10.92 50.27 -14.00
C TYR A 1212 11.71 50.99 -15.10
N SER A 1213 12.71 51.81 -14.73
CA SER A 1213 13.60 52.49 -15.69
C SER A 1213 14.52 51.52 -16.45
N ARG A 1214 14.84 50.36 -15.86
CA ARG A 1214 15.71 49.32 -16.45
C ARG A 1214 14.94 48.14 -17.05
N ARG A 1215 13.61 48.25 -17.14
CA ARG A 1215 12.76 47.15 -17.60
C ARG A 1215 13.05 46.79 -19.06
N ASP A 1216 12.98 45.51 -19.35
CA ASP A 1216 13.07 44.97 -20.70
C ASP A 1216 11.77 44.27 -21.10
N GLN A 1217 11.78 43.59 -22.24
CA GLN A 1217 10.64 42.84 -22.78
C GLN A 1217 10.26 41.58 -21.94
N ASN A 1218 11.01 41.26 -20.89
CA ASN A 1218 10.75 40.13 -19.99
C ASN A 1218 10.41 40.59 -18.56
N PHE A 1219 9.99 41.85 -18.41
CA PHE A 1219 9.71 42.43 -17.11
C PHE A 1219 8.63 41.64 -16.34
N GLY A 1220 8.93 41.26 -15.10
CA GLY A 1220 8.12 40.32 -14.31
C GLY A 1220 6.84 40.90 -13.68
N ASN A 1221 6.61 42.22 -13.74
CA ASN A 1221 5.39 42.87 -13.26
C ASN A 1221 4.96 42.46 -11.84
N ALA A 1222 3.77 41.91 -11.62
CA ALA A 1222 3.31 41.48 -10.30
C ALA A 1222 4.19 40.38 -9.67
N ARG A 1223 4.95 39.62 -10.49
CA ARG A 1223 5.97 38.69 -9.99
C ARG A 1223 7.15 39.44 -9.40
N THR A 1224 7.58 40.53 -10.03
CA THR A 1224 8.58 41.45 -9.47
C THR A 1224 8.09 42.04 -8.15
N ALA A 1225 6.83 42.46 -8.09
CA ALA A 1225 6.24 43.01 -6.86
C ALA A 1225 6.26 42.00 -5.70
N ARG A 1226 5.88 40.75 -5.97
CA ARG A 1226 5.94 39.65 -5.00
C ARG A 1226 7.37 39.37 -4.54
N ASN A 1227 8.32 39.29 -5.46
CA ASN A 1227 9.72 38.99 -5.14
C ASN A 1227 10.33 40.09 -4.26
N VAL A 1228 10.05 41.36 -4.58
CA VAL A 1228 10.48 42.51 -3.78
C VAL A 1228 9.84 42.49 -2.40
N LEU A 1229 8.55 42.16 -2.27
CA LEU A 1229 7.90 42.02 -0.96
C LEU A 1229 8.57 40.92 -0.11
N MET A 1230 8.87 39.76 -0.69
CA MET A 1230 9.52 38.66 0.02
C MET A 1230 10.93 39.05 0.50
N GLU A 1231 11.69 39.78 -0.33
CA GLU A 1231 12.98 40.33 0.07
C GLU A 1231 12.84 41.28 1.27
N ILE A 1232 11.83 42.16 1.25
CA ILE A 1232 11.58 43.12 2.33
C ILE A 1232 11.18 42.41 3.63
N ILE A 1233 10.32 41.39 3.56
CA ILE A 1233 9.92 40.59 4.73
C ILE A 1233 11.16 39.87 5.30
N THR A 1234 11.98 39.26 4.46
CA THR A 1234 13.22 38.59 4.89
C THR A 1234 14.17 39.56 5.63
N ASN A 1235 14.30 40.78 5.12
CA ASN A 1235 15.12 41.81 5.77
C ASN A 1235 14.51 42.28 7.11
N GLN A 1236 13.18 42.39 7.19
CA GLN A 1236 12.47 42.73 8.42
C GLN A 1236 12.61 41.65 9.49
N GLU A 1237 12.53 40.36 9.13
CA GLU A 1237 12.81 39.23 10.03
C GLU A 1237 14.23 39.30 10.57
N GLY A 1238 15.21 39.60 9.71
CA GLY A 1238 16.60 39.85 10.10
C GLY A 1238 16.72 41.01 11.11
N ARG A 1239 16.06 42.14 10.86
CA ARG A 1239 16.03 43.28 11.79
C ARG A 1239 15.40 42.91 13.13
N ILE A 1240 14.25 42.24 13.14
CA ILE A 1240 13.54 41.85 14.38
C ILE A 1240 14.36 40.85 15.20
N SER A 1241 15.05 39.91 14.54
CA SER A 1241 15.88 38.92 15.23
C SER A 1241 16.98 39.53 16.11
N SER A 1242 17.38 40.77 15.82
CA SER A 1242 18.39 41.52 16.56
C SER A 1242 17.85 42.30 17.78
N LEU A 1243 16.52 42.30 18.00
CA LEU A 1243 15.88 43.00 19.12
C LEU A 1243 15.71 42.07 20.34
N LEU A 1244 16.07 42.56 21.54
CA LEU A 1244 15.91 41.84 22.81
C LEU A 1244 14.44 41.65 23.23
N SER A 1245 13.53 42.48 22.70
CA SER A 1245 12.07 42.41 22.87
C SER A 1245 11.38 43.20 21.75
N TYR A 1246 10.20 42.76 21.29
CA TYR A 1246 9.44 43.42 20.21
C TYR A 1246 7.94 43.46 20.50
N THR A 1247 7.26 44.40 19.87
CA THR A 1247 5.81 44.61 19.94
C THR A 1247 5.10 44.06 18.71
N ASP A 1248 3.80 43.74 18.83
CA ASP A 1248 2.98 43.32 17.68
C ASP A 1248 3.01 44.33 16.53
N GLU A 1249 3.11 45.62 16.86
CA GLU A 1249 3.23 46.68 15.85
C GLU A 1249 4.56 46.62 15.08
N GLU A 1250 5.67 46.25 15.72
CA GLU A 1250 6.97 46.06 15.06
C GLU A 1250 7.01 44.80 14.20
N LEU A 1251 6.32 43.73 14.62
CA LEU A 1251 6.17 42.50 13.84
C LEU A 1251 5.37 42.72 12.55
N MET A 1252 4.44 43.67 12.54
CA MET A 1252 3.58 43.98 11.40
C MET A 1252 4.12 45.11 10.51
N THR A 1253 5.12 45.89 10.94
CA THR A 1253 5.55 47.10 10.21
C THR A 1253 6.84 46.90 9.41
N LEU A 1254 6.75 47.12 8.09
CA LEU A 1254 7.87 47.16 7.15
C LEU A 1254 8.42 48.58 7.02
N THR A 1255 9.69 48.79 7.34
CA THR A 1255 10.33 50.10 7.39
C THR A 1255 11.32 50.31 6.24
N ASP A 1256 11.84 51.53 6.08
CA ASP A 1256 12.82 51.86 5.04
C ASP A 1256 14.15 51.10 5.21
N SER A 1257 14.52 50.69 6.42
CA SER A 1257 15.67 49.80 6.67
C SER A 1257 15.54 48.45 5.97
N ASP A 1258 14.32 47.99 5.71
CA ASP A 1258 14.04 46.64 5.19
C ASP A 1258 14.09 46.62 3.65
N ILE A 1259 14.21 47.78 3.01
CA ILE A 1259 14.19 47.96 1.56
C ILE A 1259 15.61 48.32 1.05
N SER A 1260 16.21 47.41 0.30
CA SER A 1260 17.45 47.61 -0.48
C SER A 1260 17.16 48.38 -1.78
N LEU A 1261 18.03 49.32 -2.18
CA LEU A 1261 17.93 50.07 -3.46
C LEU A 1261 18.79 49.47 -4.57
#